data_AF-A0A3D8RZ47-F1
#
_entry.id   AF-A0A3D8RZ47-F1
#
_cell.length_a   1.000
_cell.length_b   1.000
_cell.length_c   1.000
_cell.angle_alpha   90.00
_cell.angle_beta   90.00
_cell.angle_gamma   90.00
#
_symmetry.space_group_name_H-M   'P 1'
#
loop_
_entity.id
_entity.type
_entity.pdbx_description
1 polymer ?
#
loop_
_entity_poly.entity_id
_entity_poly.type
_entity_poly.pdbx_seq_one_letter_code
_entity_poly.pdbx_strand_id
1 'polypeptide(L)'
;MFRHAIRARVSLSLCGKHPVAGRRWNSNVPAAQKLTINGDRLWNDIHFTAQYSAPSPGGVTRLCADENDKLARDWFRDQVLALGAEYKVNATGSQFAKFDGEDDTVPPIAMGSHLDTVATGGKFDGPLGVLSGLEVIRSFKEQGIKTRAPLALINWTNEEGARFFPPLGSSTVYAGQTGVEQAHASLSNDGSGITMGSELAKIGYVGDGPNTFEEFPISAHFEVHVEQATDLEKAGKPVGWVEGWHGITYYEVVFTGEDGHANTYPMYGRRDALTGAAKLITQLETLAYSRNGYTTVTNIQSGPWGACNIQSKTKVVFCLMHRETEGLEEMGADIVRSIKGIAALHGLEYDVTRPVHLLPGDFWPEAVDCVRRACGDKGIGSRTGTAHDSTMTRLKCPTGMVFVRGKDGISHCAKEWSDKEDCEEGALVLGKAVLNFDAYLKEQAGRDKASQPSIAMEKYVFETHPIANPDAVVQGPNYRFTLLNERLIRFEWAEDGQFEDRASTFAINREFPAPKFQVVNGDELEIITDHFHVSYTKQKFSPESLIFHFNGKSVKYGTPWRFGTPTEFNLGGTARTLDGVDGRCDMGQGVLSKAGYAVIDDSKSMLFDSNGFVAPRKPGERFDCYLFCYGRDYKAAIKAFYAVSGKQPEVPRFVLGNWWSRYYAYHQDEYVELMDKFREHDIPLSVAVLDMDWHYVSDELVPHAGWTGYTWNEKLFPDPGRFRNEIHHRKLRITLNDHPHAGIHAHEAAYEDMARFLGHDTSDKKPILFDPASPKFMEAYFGILHRRLENEACDFWWVDWQQGPFSKIPGFDPLWLLNHFQYLDSKRNGRYPLIFSRYGGPGSHRYPIGFSGDTVVSWDSLAFQPEFTATASNIGYGWWSHDIGGHIRGIRDDELLVRWTQLGVFSPVMRLHSTSSRWMSKEPWLYRDECSEAMAGFLRFRHRLVPYLYTQSVLGSRNDEPLVQPMYWSYPNENNAYEFPNQYYLGTDLLVAPIVQPRDLRTNLASVKAWLPPQGRFMDLFTGTIYDGGRGVTFYRSIRQYPVLASEGSIITMGHGISARNGCSNPSRIEILILVGRDGHASVIEDAADDSFDERDECYPQTPNARREWSITFQQERGELTARIPAGNLAVRFPGLHSIPQGFKVRIQDNEPGDGGVDVQLDRYRNMPCLSVYFPGLDPLLPTTFTIMLGPNPQLAVLDHGPRLEEVIRGYQIEFSMKDRLWNAIEGGKGKPLSTISSLLALGYDEAIVGPLVELIAADSRPLSPPSTG
;
A
#
# COMPACT_ATOMS: atom_id res chain seq x y z
N MET A 1 -35.17 -30.15 -17.81
CA MET A 1 -36.60 -30.16 -17.45
C MET A 1 -36.75 -29.39 -16.16
N PHE A 2 -37.55 -28.31 -16.21
CA PHE A 2 -38.35 -27.69 -15.13
C PHE A 2 -37.70 -27.45 -13.75
N ARG A 3 -37.34 -26.19 -13.44
CA ARG A 3 -38.16 -25.11 -12.81
C ARG A 3 -38.04 -25.16 -11.26
N HIS A 4 -37.28 -24.22 -10.68
CA HIS A 4 -37.73 -22.90 -10.15
C HIS A 4 -38.24 -23.00 -8.70
N ALA A 5 -37.60 -22.30 -7.76
CA ALA A 5 -38.09 -21.03 -7.18
C ALA A 5 -37.50 -20.72 -5.78
N ILE A 6 -36.83 -19.56 -5.69
CA ILE A 6 -36.99 -18.45 -4.73
C ILE A 6 -36.95 -18.73 -3.21
N ARG A 7 -35.94 -18.12 -2.53
CA ARG A 7 -36.01 -17.22 -1.34
C ARG A 7 -34.59 -17.17 -0.72
N ALA A 8 -33.70 -16.27 -1.14
CA ALA A 8 -33.55 -14.90 -0.63
C ALA A 8 -33.53 -14.83 0.91
N ARG A 9 -32.33 -14.68 1.50
CA ARG A 9 -32.13 -14.21 2.87
C ARG A 9 -30.95 -13.26 2.91
N VAL A 10 -31.29 -12.04 3.24
CA VAL A 10 -30.43 -10.87 3.38
C VAL A 10 -29.80 -10.93 4.78
N SER A 11 -28.51 -10.66 4.90
CA SER A 11 -27.89 -10.32 6.18
C SER A 11 -27.08 -9.05 6.01
N LEU A 12 -27.57 -7.98 6.60
CA LEU A 12 -26.84 -6.73 6.68
C LEU A 12 -25.64 -6.83 7.60
N SER A 13 -24.51 -6.29 7.11
CA SER A 13 -23.30 -6.13 7.86
C SER A 13 -23.43 -4.98 8.86
N LEU A 14 -23.13 -5.31 10.10
CA LEU A 14 -22.91 -4.41 11.22
C LEU A 14 -21.89 -3.32 10.87
N CYS A 15 -22.31 -2.09 11.09
CA CYS A 15 -21.57 -0.88 10.76
C CYS A 15 -20.42 -0.66 11.76
N GLY A 16 -19.21 -0.56 11.23
CA GLY A 16 -17.99 -0.27 11.99
C GLY A 16 -17.99 1.15 12.57
N LYS A 17 -17.44 1.27 13.78
CA LYS A 17 -17.25 2.52 14.52
C LYS A 17 -16.32 3.47 13.74
N HIS A 18 -16.87 4.57 13.21
CA HIS A 18 -16.10 5.70 12.72
C HIS A 18 -15.58 6.56 13.89
N PRO A 19 -14.28 6.95 13.94
CA PRO A 19 -13.84 8.01 14.82
C PRO A 19 -14.23 9.37 14.22
N VAL A 20 -15.14 10.08 14.90
CA VAL A 20 -15.61 11.42 14.49
C VAL A 20 -14.52 12.45 14.74
N ALA A 21 -13.72 12.75 13.72
CA ALA A 21 -12.84 13.91 13.67
C ALA A 21 -13.51 15.05 12.90
N GLY A 22 -14.18 15.97 13.62
CA GLY A 22 -14.71 17.20 13.04
C GLY A 22 -15.67 17.93 13.97
N ARG A 23 -15.16 18.94 14.70
CA ARG A 23 -15.88 19.83 15.65
C ARG A 23 -17.04 19.18 16.42
N ARG A 24 -16.76 18.65 17.62
CA ARG A 24 -17.80 18.27 18.58
C ARG A 24 -18.65 19.50 18.95
N TRP A 25 -19.94 19.44 18.62
CA TRP A 25 -20.93 20.30 19.28
C TRP A 25 -20.99 19.86 20.74
N ASN A 26 -20.48 20.68 21.66
CA ASN A 26 -20.50 20.34 23.09
C ASN A 26 -21.89 20.52 23.74
N SER A 27 -22.90 21.01 23.00
CA SER A 27 -24.25 21.31 23.51
C SER A 27 -25.35 21.14 22.45
N ASN A 28 -26.62 21.14 22.89
CA ASN A 28 -27.81 21.21 22.02
C ASN A 28 -27.83 22.48 21.16
N VAL A 29 -28.44 22.41 19.97
CA VAL A 29 -28.64 23.59 19.11
C VAL A 29 -29.66 24.56 19.74
N PRO A 30 -29.66 25.87 19.39
CA PRO A 30 -30.50 26.87 20.06
C PRO A 30 -32.00 26.55 20.06
N ALA A 31 -32.53 25.96 18.99
CA ALA A 31 -33.93 25.53 18.92
C ALA A 31 -34.21 24.38 19.91
N ALA A 32 -33.29 23.42 20.03
CA ALA A 32 -33.40 22.30 20.97
C ALA A 32 -33.28 22.72 22.44
N GLN A 33 -32.53 23.79 22.75
CA GLN A 33 -32.40 24.31 24.12
C GLN A 33 -33.70 24.92 24.65
N LYS A 34 -34.57 25.44 23.76
CA LYS A 34 -35.80 26.13 24.12
C LYS A 34 -37.06 25.26 23.98
N LEU A 35 -36.93 24.06 23.42
CA LEU A 35 -38.04 23.16 23.21
C LEU A 35 -38.66 22.74 24.55
N THR A 36 -39.99 22.81 24.61
CA THR A 36 -40.81 22.20 25.67
C THR A 36 -41.77 21.18 25.07
N ILE A 37 -42.21 20.20 25.86
CA ILE A 37 -43.20 19.19 25.47
C ILE A 37 -44.42 19.28 26.39
N ASN A 38 -45.62 18.99 25.87
CA ASN A 38 -46.82 18.91 26.69
C ASN A 38 -46.98 17.49 27.29
N GLY A 39 -46.39 17.28 28.47
CA GLY A 39 -46.47 16.01 29.19
C GLY A 39 -47.90 15.58 29.56
N ASP A 40 -48.80 16.52 29.84
CA ASP A 40 -50.22 16.23 30.11
C ASP A 40 -50.92 15.61 28.90
N ARG A 41 -50.70 16.17 27.71
CA ARG A 41 -51.31 15.67 26.47
C ARG A 41 -50.77 14.30 26.09
N LEU A 42 -49.45 14.10 26.16
CA LEU A 42 -48.84 12.79 25.94
C LEU A 42 -49.38 11.73 26.90
N TRP A 43 -49.45 12.05 28.19
CA TRP A 43 -49.99 11.16 29.21
C TRP A 43 -51.44 10.76 28.95
N ASN A 44 -52.28 11.74 28.57
CA ASN A 44 -53.67 11.50 28.23
C ASN A 44 -53.82 10.63 26.98
N ASP A 45 -53.00 10.84 25.95
CA ASP A 45 -53.03 10.03 24.73
C ASP A 45 -52.60 8.59 24.97
N ILE A 46 -51.57 8.36 25.79
CA ILE A 46 -51.14 7.01 26.21
C ILE A 46 -52.30 6.29 26.90
N HIS A 47 -52.95 6.94 27.85
CA HIS A 47 -54.08 6.33 28.57
C HIS A 47 -55.35 6.20 27.73
N PHE A 48 -55.59 7.11 26.80
CA PHE A 48 -56.74 7.07 25.90
C PHE A 48 -56.61 5.90 24.93
N THR A 49 -55.47 5.78 24.25
CA THR A 49 -55.23 4.69 23.31
C THR A 49 -55.12 3.32 23.99
N ALA A 50 -54.71 3.26 25.26
CA ALA A 50 -54.74 2.04 26.07
C ALA A 50 -56.15 1.48 26.33
N GLN A 51 -57.22 2.24 26.09
CA GLN A 51 -58.60 1.75 26.18
C GLN A 51 -58.96 0.82 25.01
N TYR A 52 -58.22 0.90 23.90
CA TYR A 52 -58.37 0.00 22.75
C TYR A 52 -57.66 -1.32 23.04
N SER A 53 -58.30 -2.16 23.86
CA SER A 53 -57.77 -3.43 24.34
C SER A 53 -58.88 -4.48 24.37
N ALA A 54 -58.55 -5.71 23.98
CA ALA A 54 -59.38 -6.87 24.30
C ALA A 54 -59.40 -7.12 25.83
N PRO A 55 -60.36 -7.90 26.36
CA PRO A 55 -60.39 -8.28 27.76
C PRO A 55 -59.08 -8.97 28.20
N SER A 56 -58.41 -8.41 29.21
CA SER A 56 -57.10 -8.85 29.68
C SER A 56 -57.01 -8.88 31.21
N PRO A 57 -56.11 -9.65 31.82
CA PRO A 57 -55.85 -9.65 33.26
C PRO A 57 -55.02 -8.43 33.70
N GLY A 58 -55.48 -7.21 33.39
CA GLY A 58 -54.97 -5.95 33.94
C GLY A 58 -54.02 -5.12 33.06
N GLY A 59 -53.80 -5.52 31.80
CA GLY A 59 -52.91 -4.84 30.85
C GLY A 59 -53.61 -4.42 29.55
N VAL A 60 -52.82 -4.19 28.49
CA VAL A 60 -53.32 -3.94 27.13
C VAL A 60 -53.13 -5.19 26.26
N THR A 61 -54.20 -5.60 25.60
CA THR A 61 -54.23 -6.68 24.62
C THR A 61 -54.69 -6.10 23.29
N ARG A 62 -53.73 -5.63 22.50
CA ARG A 62 -53.96 -5.06 21.17
C ARG A 62 -53.04 -5.76 20.18
N LEU A 63 -53.47 -6.93 19.69
CA LEU A 63 -52.63 -7.73 18.82
C LEU A 63 -52.62 -7.17 17.40
N CYS A 64 -51.50 -7.31 16.69
CA CYS A 64 -51.38 -6.88 15.30
C CYS A 64 -52.57 -7.33 14.45
N ALA A 65 -53.12 -6.39 13.67
CA ALA A 65 -54.23 -6.60 12.74
C ALA A 65 -55.52 -7.13 13.38
N ASP A 66 -55.75 -6.91 14.68
CA ASP A 66 -57.04 -7.13 15.32
C ASP A 66 -57.93 -5.87 15.31
N GLU A 67 -59.16 -5.98 15.79
CA GLU A 67 -60.11 -4.86 15.82
C GLU A 67 -59.68 -3.72 16.76
N ASN A 68 -58.89 -4.01 17.80
CA ASN A 68 -58.39 -3.00 18.72
C ASN A 68 -57.20 -2.25 18.12
N ASP A 69 -56.33 -2.95 17.39
CA ASP A 69 -55.25 -2.36 16.60
C ASP A 69 -55.83 -1.44 15.54
N LYS A 70 -56.90 -1.85 14.86
CA LYS A 70 -57.66 -0.99 13.95
C LYS A 70 -58.09 0.33 14.60
N LEU A 71 -58.66 0.29 15.81
CA LEU A 71 -59.12 1.51 16.51
C LEU A 71 -57.96 2.46 16.83
N ALA A 72 -56.81 1.92 17.27
CA ALA A 72 -55.62 2.72 17.53
C ALA A 72 -55.04 3.33 16.25
N ARG A 73 -54.99 2.55 15.16
CA ARG A 73 -54.56 3.03 13.83
C ARG A 73 -55.48 4.11 13.28
N ASP A 74 -56.80 3.95 13.39
CA ASP A 74 -57.78 4.93 12.94
C ASP A 74 -57.65 6.23 13.76
N TRP A 75 -57.50 6.12 15.08
CA TRP A 75 -57.23 7.28 15.93
C TRP A 75 -55.94 8.00 15.52
N PHE A 76 -54.84 7.26 15.33
CA PHE A 76 -53.55 7.82 14.92
C PHE A 76 -53.65 8.56 13.58
N ARG A 77 -54.28 7.93 12.57
CA ARG A 77 -54.57 8.55 11.27
C ARG A 77 -55.29 9.89 11.44
N ASP A 78 -56.35 9.91 12.24
CA ASP A 78 -57.16 11.10 12.42
C ASP A 78 -56.37 12.22 13.13
N GLN A 79 -55.49 11.87 14.08
CA GLN A 79 -54.59 12.83 14.73
C GLN A 79 -53.58 13.46 13.77
N VAL A 80 -52.90 12.66 12.96
CA VAL A 80 -51.87 13.18 12.03
C VAL A 80 -52.49 13.96 10.86
N LEU A 81 -53.66 13.56 10.38
CA LEU A 81 -54.41 14.31 9.37
C LEU A 81 -54.88 15.68 9.91
N ALA A 82 -55.34 15.74 11.16
CA ALA A 82 -55.69 17.02 11.80
C ALA A 82 -54.49 17.98 11.94
N LEU A 83 -53.27 17.44 11.94
CA LEU A 83 -52.03 18.22 11.94
C LEU A 83 -51.58 18.64 10.54
N GLY A 84 -52.18 18.11 9.49
CA GLY A 84 -51.89 18.42 8.09
C GLY A 84 -50.90 17.48 7.42
N ALA A 85 -50.75 16.25 7.92
CA ALA A 85 -49.83 15.27 7.33
C ALA A 85 -50.29 14.79 5.95
N GLU A 86 -49.33 14.55 5.05
CA GLU A 86 -49.50 13.62 3.94
C GLU A 86 -49.46 12.19 4.50
N TYR A 87 -50.59 11.48 4.39
CA TYR A 87 -50.79 10.20 5.06
C TYR A 87 -50.91 9.05 4.06
N LYS A 88 -50.12 8.00 4.26
CA LYS A 88 -50.14 6.77 3.47
C LYS A 88 -50.06 5.52 4.36
N VAL A 89 -50.62 4.42 3.90
CA VAL A 89 -50.49 3.09 4.51
C VAL A 89 -49.83 2.18 3.48
N ASN A 90 -48.79 1.45 3.86
CA ASN A 90 -48.13 0.53 2.94
C ASN A 90 -48.84 -0.84 2.86
N ALA A 91 -48.37 -1.74 2.01
CA ALA A 91 -49.02 -3.03 1.80
C ALA A 91 -48.94 -3.94 3.04
N THR A 92 -47.98 -3.72 3.94
CA THR A 92 -47.84 -4.41 5.24
C THR A 92 -48.47 -3.64 6.41
N GLY A 93 -49.27 -2.61 6.12
CA GLY A 93 -50.12 -1.91 7.09
C GLY A 93 -49.44 -0.84 7.94
N SER A 94 -48.16 -0.56 7.75
CA SER A 94 -47.49 0.56 8.43
C SER A 94 -48.02 1.89 7.93
N GLN A 95 -48.19 2.82 8.86
CA GLN A 95 -48.76 4.14 8.59
C GLN A 95 -47.61 5.16 8.53
N PHE A 96 -47.53 5.89 7.42
CA PHE A 96 -46.53 6.94 7.18
C PHE A 96 -47.24 8.29 7.14
N ALA A 97 -46.89 9.18 8.07
CA ALA A 97 -47.40 10.55 8.12
C ALA A 97 -46.25 11.53 7.90
N LYS A 98 -46.17 12.15 6.71
CA LYS A 98 -45.14 13.13 6.35
C LYS A 98 -45.65 14.56 6.58
N PHE A 99 -44.79 15.40 7.14
CA PHE A 99 -45.03 16.82 7.37
C PHE A 99 -43.94 17.63 6.66
N ASP A 100 -44.35 18.66 5.92
CA ASP A 100 -43.42 19.45 5.08
C ASP A 100 -42.41 20.25 5.92
N GLY A 101 -41.17 20.28 5.42
CA GLY A 101 -40.06 21.04 5.98
C GLY A 101 -39.92 22.43 5.37
N GLU A 102 -38.80 23.11 5.64
CA GLU A 102 -38.39 24.29 4.85
C GLU A 102 -37.90 23.88 3.45
N ASP A 103 -37.38 22.66 3.30
CA ASP A 103 -36.78 22.10 2.09
C ASP A 103 -37.25 20.66 1.86
N ASP A 104 -38.35 20.50 1.13
CA ASP A 104 -38.94 19.18 0.84
C ASP A 104 -38.15 18.35 -0.18
N THR A 105 -37.02 18.85 -0.67
CA THR A 105 -36.10 18.07 -1.53
C THR A 105 -35.21 17.13 -0.71
N VAL A 106 -35.14 17.34 0.61
CA VAL A 106 -34.41 16.48 1.54
C VAL A 106 -35.32 15.34 2.02
N PRO A 107 -34.82 14.09 2.10
CA PRO A 107 -35.59 13.01 2.70
C PRO A 107 -36.00 13.33 4.16
N PRO A 108 -37.20 12.96 4.61
CA PRO A 108 -37.68 13.30 5.96
C PRO A 108 -36.81 12.74 7.09
N ILE A 109 -36.76 13.43 8.23
CA ILE A 109 -36.31 12.85 9.50
C ILE A 109 -37.50 12.14 10.12
N ALA A 110 -37.39 10.82 10.29
CA ALA A 110 -38.45 9.99 10.81
C ALA A 110 -38.37 9.84 12.34
N MET A 111 -39.54 9.81 12.96
CA MET A 111 -39.77 9.34 14.32
C MET A 111 -40.80 8.23 14.27
N GLY A 112 -40.76 7.27 15.20
CA GLY A 112 -41.75 6.21 15.21
C GLY A 112 -41.36 4.97 15.98
N SER A 113 -42.35 4.12 16.20
CA SER A 113 -42.26 2.79 16.80
C SER A 113 -43.53 2.02 16.36
N HIS A 114 -44.14 1.21 17.22
CA HIS A 114 -45.36 0.45 16.92
C HIS A 114 -46.51 0.76 17.89
N LEU A 115 -47.74 0.45 17.48
CA LEU A 115 -48.93 0.53 18.33
C LEU A 115 -49.43 -0.85 18.77
N ASP A 116 -49.10 -1.95 18.08
CA ASP A 116 -49.50 -3.29 18.55
C ASP A 116 -48.76 -3.69 19.84
N THR A 117 -49.36 -4.57 20.64
CA THR A 117 -48.82 -5.05 21.92
C THR A 117 -48.84 -6.57 21.97
N VAL A 118 -48.10 -7.18 22.91
CA VAL A 118 -48.32 -8.59 23.29
C VAL A 118 -49.69 -8.81 23.94
N ALA A 119 -50.09 -10.09 24.06
CA ALA A 119 -51.41 -10.49 24.59
C ALA A 119 -51.67 -10.03 26.03
N THR A 120 -50.63 -9.78 26.82
CA THR A 120 -50.73 -9.28 28.20
C THR A 120 -49.90 -8.02 28.41
N GLY A 121 -49.72 -7.20 27.38
CA GLY A 121 -48.76 -6.10 27.33
C GLY A 121 -49.06 -4.95 28.29
N GLY A 122 -48.12 -4.02 28.39
CA GLY A 122 -48.29 -2.75 29.07
C GLY A 122 -48.83 -1.65 28.16
N LYS A 123 -48.77 -0.40 28.65
CA LYS A 123 -49.32 0.77 27.94
C LYS A 123 -48.25 1.56 27.19
N PHE A 124 -46.98 1.24 27.39
CA PHE A 124 -45.86 2.11 27.05
C PHE A 124 -44.92 1.47 26.01
N ASP A 125 -44.65 0.18 26.13
CA ASP A 125 -43.81 -0.61 25.20
C ASP A 125 -44.40 -0.62 23.78
N GLY A 126 -43.74 0.08 22.86
CA GLY A 126 -44.23 0.49 21.54
C GLY A 126 -44.96 1.83 21.50
N PRO A 127 -46.19 1.97 22.03
CA PRO A 127 -47.01 3.15 21.87
C PRO A 127 -46.36 4.45 22.37
N LEU A 128 -45.51 4.39 23.39
CA LEU A 128 -44.79 5.58 23.85
C LEU A 128 -43.95 6.18 22.72
N GLY A 129 -43.35 5.37 21.85
CA GLY A 129 -42.57 5.82 20.70
C GLY A 129 -43.39 6.61 19.68
N VAL A 130 -44.51 6.04 19.25
CA VAL A 130 -45.42 6.68 18.27
C VAL A 130 -46.06 7.94 18.85
N LEU A 131 -46.53 7.88 20.11
CA LEU A 131 -47.22 9.00 20.76
C LEU A 131 -46.25 10.12 21.15
N SER A 132 -45.01 9.80 21.52
CA SER A 132 -43.96 10.81 21.72
C SER A 132 -43.66 11.56 20.42
N GLY A 133 -43.54 10.86 19.29
CA GLY A 133 -43.36 11.50 18.00
C GLY A 133 -44.53 12.40 17.59
N LEU A 134 -45.78 11.96 17.86
CA LEU A 134 -46.98 12.77 17.64
C LEU A 134 -46.96 14.05 18.51
N GLU A 135 -46.58 13.91 19.78
CA GLU A 135 -46.49 15.03 20.70
C GLU A 135 -45.38 16.01 20.31
N VAL A 136 -44.22 15.52 19.86
CA VAL A 136 -43.13 16.36 19.33
C VAL A 136 -43.64 17.21 18.16
N ILE A 137 -44.37 16.62 17.22
CA ILE A 137 -44.92 17.35 16.06
C ILE A 137 -45.95 18.40 16.50
N ARG A 138 -46.84 18.08 17.45
CA ARG A 138 -47.81 19.05 18.00
C ARG A 138 -47.10 20.21 18.68
N SER A 139 -46.11 19.90 19.53
CA SER A 139 -45.30 20.87 20.24
C SER A 139 -44.50 21.77 19.29
N PHE A 140 -43.93 21.21 18.20
CA PHE A 140 -43.28 22.00 17.15
C PHE A 140 -44.26 22.97 16.48
N LYS A 141 -45.46 22.50 16.13
CA LYS A 141 -46.51 23.33 15.52
C LYS A 141 -46.97 24.46 16.44
N GLU A 142 -47.19 24.18 17.72
CA GLU A 142 -47.61 25.16 18.73
C GLU A 142 -46.54 26.22 19.02
N GLN A 143 -45.27 25.82 19.00
CA GLN A 143 -44.11 26.69 19.23
C GLN A 143 -43.59 27.36 17.95
N GLY A 144 -44.21 27.11 16.80
CA GLY A 144 -43.78 27.66 15.50
C GLY A 144 -42.40 27.18 15.05
N ILE A 145 -41.97 25.98 15.49
CA ILE A 145 -40.71 25.36 15.09
C ILE A 145 -40.92 24.62 13.77
N LYS A 146 -40.16 25.01 12.74
CA LYS A 146 -40.12 24.32 11.45
C LYS A 146 -38.69 23.84 11.18
N THR A 147 -38.53 22.54 10.89
CA THR A 147 -37.24 21.94 10.53
C THR A 147 -36.94 22.15 9.05
N ARG A 148 -35.67 22.09 8.64
CA ARG A 148 -35.34 22.14 7.22
C ARG A 148 -35.82 20.89 6.50
N ALA A 149 -35.37 19.73 6.96
CA ALA A 149 -35.87 18.48 6.41
C ALA A 149 -37.36 18.32 6.79
N PRO A 150 -38.17 17.69 5.93
CA PRO A 150 -39.50 17.24 6.31
C PRO A 150 -39.43 16.30 7.51
N LEU A 151 -40.54 16.14 8.23
CA LEU A 151 -40.65 15.16 9.31
C LEU A 151 -41.53 14.01 8.86
N ALA A 152 -41.22 12.79 9.30
CA ALA A 152 -42.10 11.64 9.14
C ALA A 152 -42.41 11.05 10.52
N LEU A 153 -43.68 10.69 10.74
CA LEU A 153 -44.09 9.89 11.88
C LEU A 153 -44.58 8.53 11.38
N ILE A 154 -43.94 7.46 11.84
CA ILE A 154 -44.18 6.11 11.36
C ILE A 154 -44.74 5.26 12.50
N ASN A 155 -45.85 4.56 12.22
CA ASN A 155 -46.32 3.45 13.03
C ASN A 155 -46.01 2.15 12.28
N TRP A 156 -44.98 1.45 12.74
CA TRP A 156 -44.57 0.14 12.23
C TRP A 156 -45.59 -0.93 12.61
N THR A 157 -45.63 -2.00 11.82
CA THR A 157 -46.62 -3.07 12.00
C THR A 157 -45.94 -4.37 12.37
N ASN A 158 -46.49 -5.03 13.38
CA ASN A 158 -46.07 -6.36 13.82
C ASN A 158 -44.62 -6.37 14.32
N GLU A 159 -44.24 -5.35 15.10
CA GLU A 159 -42.93 -5.29 15.77
C GLU A 159 -42.82 -6.50 16.71
N GLU A 160 -43.81 -6.68 17.58
CA GLU A 160 -43.82 -7.66 18.67
C GLU A 160 -43.80 -9.11 18.19
N GLY A 161 -44.33 -9.36 16.99
CA GLY A 161 -44.55 -10.71 16.46
C GLY A 161 -45.48 -11.59 17.33
N ALA A 162 -46.25 -10.97 18.24
CA ALA A 162 -47.06 -11.64 19.24
C ALA A 162 -48.15 -12.52 18.61
N ARG A 163 -48.81 -12.00 17.57
CA ARG A 163 -49.82 -12.73 16.80
C ARG A 163 -49.22 -13.44 15.60
N PHE A 164 -48.37 -12.76 14.83
CA PHE A 164 -47.77 -13.29 13.61
C PHE A 164 -46.24 -13.28 13.72
N PHE A 165 -45.62 -14.45 13.64
CA PHE A 165 -44.17 -14.57 13.69
C PHE A 165 -43.57 -14.71 12.27
N PRO A 166 -42.41 -14.11 11.95
CA PRO A 166 -41.47 -13.41 12.82
C PRO A 166 -41.87 -11.97 13.22
N PRO A 167 -41.27 -11.42 14.30
CA PRO A 167 -41.38 -10.00 14.69
C PRO A 167 -40.80 -9.06 13.64
N LEU A 168 -40.95 -7.75 13.85
CA LEU A 168 -40.47 -6.66 12.97
C LEU A 168 -41.06 -6.72 11.56
N GLY A 169 -42.32 -7.17 11.43
CA GLY A 169 -42.89 -7.63 10.17
C GLY A 169 -42.77 -6.61 9.03
N SER A 170 -43.20 -5.37 9.26
CA SER A 170 -43.18 -4.33 8.24
C SER A 170 -41.83 -3.60 8.12
N SER A 171 -41.12 -3.36 9.22
CA SER A 171 -39.80 -2.70 9.19
C SER A 171 -38.73 -3.58 8.51
N THR A 172 -38.85 -4.90 8.62
CA THR A 172 -38.03 -5.88 7.88
C THR A 172 -38.29 -5.80 6.37
N VAL A 173 -39.53 -5.56 5.93
CA VAL A 173 -39.85 -5.32 4.51
C VAL A 173 -39.29 -3.97 4.06
N TYR A 174 -39.47 -2.94 4.87
CA TYR A 174 -38.95 -1.59 4.59
C TYR A 174 -37.43 -1.56 4.44
N ALA A 175 -36.70 -2.31 5.27
CA ALA A 175 -35.26 -2.48 5.18
C ALA A 175 -34.81 -3.45 4.06
N GLY A 176 -35.75 -4.00 3.28
CA GLY A 176 -35.47 -4.92 2.17
C GLY A 176 -34.97 -6.30 2.60
N GLN A 177 -35.17 -6.69 3.86
CA GLN A 177 -34.74 -8.00 4.40
C GLN A 177 -35.72 -9.13 4.03
N THR A 178 -36.97 -8.78 3.77
CA THR A 178 -38.03 -9.68 3.30
C THR A 178 -38.97 -8.93 2.34
N GLY A 179 -39.87 -9.66 1.67
CA GLY A 179 -40.86 -9.07 0.77
C GLY A 179 -42.26 -8.99 1.38
N VAL A 180 -43.14 -8.20 0.77
CA VAL A 180 -44.54 -8.06 1.17
C VAL A 180 -45.26 -9.42 1.18
N GLU A 181 -45.05 -10.25 0.16
CA GLU A 181 -45.69 -11.58 0.07
C GLU A 181 -45.28 -12.50 1.23
N GLN A 182 -44.00 -12.47 1.62
CA GLN A 182 -43.45 -13.23 2.74
C GLN A 182 -44.09 -12.77 4.05
N ALA A 183 -44.15 -11.45 4.27
CA ALA A 183 -44.74 -10.86 5.46
C ALA A 183 -46.24 -11.17 5.55
N HIS A 184 -46.96 -11.08 4.43
CA HIS A 184 -48.38 -11.46 4.36
C HIS A 184 -48.62 -12.92 4.71
N ALA A 185 -47.70 -13.81 4.34
CA ALA A 185 -47.79 -15.24 4.60
C ALA A 185 -47.47 -15.65 6.05
N SER A 186 -47.06 -14.72 6.93
CA SER A 186 -46.81 -15.02 8.34
C SER A 186 -48.07 -15.57 9.02
N LEU A 187 -47.96 -16.78 9.56
CA LEU A 187 -49.07 -17.51 10.20
C LEU A 187 -49.24 -17.09 11.65
N SER A 188 -50.47 -17.21 12.13
CA SER A 188 -50.77 -16.97 13.55
C SER A 188 -50.11 -18.02 14.47
N ASN A 189 -49.57 -17.54 15.59
CA ASN A 189 -48.91 -18.36 16.60
C ASN A 189 -49.85 -19.36 17.32
N ASP A 190 -51.17 -19.14 17.25
CA ASP A 190 -52.20 -20.01 17.84
C ASP A 190 -52.54 -21.26 17.00
N GLY A 191 -51.95 -21.40 15.81
CA GLY A 191 -52.18 -22.55 14.92
C GLY A 191 -53.48 -22.51 14.11
N SER A 192 -54.23 -21.40 14.13
CA SER A 192 -55.52 -21.25 13.43
C SER A 192 -55.42 -21.15 11.89
N GLY A 193 -54.22 -21.13 11.32
CA GLY A 193 -54.00 -21.04 9.87
C GLY A 193 -54.27 -19.66 9.25
N ILE A 194 -54.69 -18.68 10.06
CA ILE A 194 -54.87 -17.29 9.61
C ILE A 194 -53.51 -16.62 9.36
N THR A 195 -53.48 -15.64 8.44
CA THR A 195 -52.26 -14.96 8.01
C THR A 195 -52.29 -13.46 8.34
N MET A 196 -51.13 -12.83 8.47
CA MET A 196 -51.06 -11.38 8.69
C MET A 196 -51.73 -10.60 7.56
N GLY A 197 -51.49 -11.00 6.30
CA GLY A 197 -52.08 -10.34 5.13
C GLY A 197 -53.61 -10.41 5.11
N SER A 198 -54.19 -11.56 5.46
CA SER A 198 -55.66 -11.71 5.52
C SER A 198 -56.30 -10.83 6.59
N GLU A 199 -55.67 -10.69 7.76
CA GLU A 199 -56.21 -9.90 8.85
C GLU A 199 -56.01 -8.39 8.62
N LEU A 200 -54.88 -7.97 8.04
CA LEU A 200 -54.69 -6.57 7.60
C LEU A 200 -55.73 -6.17 6.55
N ALA A 201 -56.02 -7.06 5.59
CA ALA A 201 -57.04 -6.81 4.58
C ALA A 201 -58.45 -6.67 5.21
N LYS A 202 -58.75 -7.50 6.22
CA LYS A 202 -60.01 -7.47 6.96
C LYS A 202 -60.24 -6.14 7.70
N ILE A 203 -59.21 -5.59 8.33
CA ILE A 203 -59.31 -4.30 9.05
C ILE A 203 -59.16 -3.08 8.12
N GLY A 204 -58.87 -3.30 6.84
CA GLY A 204 -58.74 -2.25 5.81
C GLY A 204 -57.38 -1.57 5.76
N TYR A 205 -56.31 -2.25 6.19
CA TYR A 205 -54.95 -1.69 6.31
C TYR A 205 -53.93 -2.34 5.36
N VAL A 206 -54.38 -2.85 4.20
CA VAL A 206 -53.48 -3.14 3.07
C VAL A 206 -53.54 -1.95 2.12
N GLY A 207 -52.55 -1.06 2.18
CA GLY A 207 -52.55 0.18 1.41
C GLY A 207 -51.58 0.19 0.22
N ASP A 208 -51.55 1.33 -0.49
CA ASP A 208 -50.74 1.58 -1.69
C ASP A 208 -49.49 2.45 -1.43
N GLY A 209 -49.18 2.68 -0.16
CA GLY A 209 -48.04 3.44 0.30
C GLY A 209 -46.70 2.71 0.16
N PRO A 210 -45.60 3.38 0.50
CA PRO A 210 -44.24 2.90 0.25
C PRO A 210 -43.89 1.69 1.12
N ASN A 211 -43.38 0.64 0.49
CA ASN A 211 -43.03 -0.62 1.15
C ASN A 211 -41.54 -0.73 1.46
N THR A 212 -40.69 0.03 0.77
CA THR A 212 -39.23 -0.06 0.87
C THR A 212 -38.61 1.30 1.18
N PHE A 213 -37.40 1.30 1.75
CA PHE A 213 -36.63 2.52 1.95
C PHE A 213 -36.40 3.30 0.65
N GLU A 214 -36.24 2.59 -0.47
CA GLU A 214 -36.04 3.21 -1.78
C GLU A 214 -37.31 3.93 -2.29
N GLU A 215 -38.51 3.43 -1.93
CA GLU A 215 -39.78 4.09 -2.24
C GLU A 215 -40.07 5.31 -1.35
N PHE A 216 -39.56 5.31 -0.11
CA PHE A 216 -39.70 6.43 0.82
C PHE A 216 -38.41 6.60 1.63
N PRO A 217 -37.37 7.23 1.07
CA PRO A 217 -36.12 7.40 1.80
C PRO A 217 -36.33 8.34 3.00
N ILE A 218 -35.65 8.02 4.11
CA ILE A 218 -35.61 8.87 5.31
C ILE A 218 -34.16 9.23 5.62
N SER A 219 -33.92 10.47 6.05
CA SER A 219 -32.58 10.97 6.42
C SER A 219 -32.08 10.38 7.73
N ALA A 220 -33.00 10.09 8.66
CA ALA A 220 -32.73 9.41 9.91
C ALA A 220 -34.00 8.81 10.52
N HIS A 221 -33.86 7.90 11.48
CA HIS A 221 -34.95 7.37 12.31
C HIS A 221 -34.63 7.54 13.81
N PHE A 222 -35.57 8.10 14.57
CA PHE A 222 -35.47 8.18 16.03
C PHE A 222 -36.66 7.52 16.72
N GLU A 223 -36.37 6.63 17.66
CA GLU A 223 -37.39 5.85 18.37
C GLU A 223 -37.28 6.07 19.89
N VAL A 224 -38.42 6.26 20.55
CA VAL A 224 -38.52 6.24 22.01
C VAL A 224 -39.08 4.89 22.42
N HIS A 225 -38.47 4.28 23.42
CA HIS A 225 -38.93 3.02 23.96
C HIS A 225 -38.77 2.98 25.48
N VAL A 226 -39.58 2.21 26.18
CA VAL A 226 -39.33 1.95 27.61
C VAL A 226 -38.11 1.04 27.78
N GLU A 227 -37.34 1.29 28.84
CA GLU A 227 -36.22 0.43 29.21
C GLU A 227 -36.74 -0.91 29.72
N GLN A 228 -36.41 -2.00 29.01
CA GLN A 228 -36.74 -3.37 29.40
C GLN A 228 -35.64 -3.98 30.32
N ALA A 229 -35.06 -3.11 31.15
CA ALA A 229 -33.95 -3.36 32.07
C ALA A 229 -34.04 -2.34 33.21
N THR A 230 -33.07 -2.35 34.12
CA THR A 230 -33.09 -1.50 35.34
C THR A 230 -31.92 -0.51 35.39
N ASP A 231 -31.23 -0.26 34.29
CA ASP A 231 -29.99 0.54 34.32
C ASP A 231 -30.33 2.03 34.56
N LEU A 232 -31.38 2.57 33.93
CA LEU A 232 -31.84 3.95 34.16
C LEU A 232 -32.42 4.12 35.57
N GLU A 233 -33.20 3.14 36.02
CA GLU A 233 -33.79 3.14 37.37
C GLU A 233 -32.70 3.12 38.46
N LYS A 234 -31.73 2.21 38.36
CA LYS A 234 -30.58 2.13 39.28
C LYS A 234 -29.71 3.39 39.24
N ALA A 235 -29.58 4.02 38.08
CA ALA A 235 -28.83 5.26 37.92
C ALA A 235 -29.62 6.52 38.36
N GLY A 236 -30.91 6.38 38.66
CA GLY A 236 -31.79 7.51 38.99
C GLY A 236 -31.98 8.48 37.82
N LYS A 237 -31.90 7.98 36.58
CA LYS A 237 -31.98 8.78 35.35
C LYS A 237 -33.31 8.54 34.64
N PRO A 238 -34.05 9.58 34.22
CA PRO A 238 -35.33 9.40 33.51
C PRO A 238 -35.17 8.86 32.08
N VAL A 239 -34.03 9.08 31.43
CA VAL A 239 -33.81 8.79 30.01
C VAL A 239 -32.43 8.19 29.74
N GLY A 240 -32.24 7.57 28.57
CA GLY A 240 -30.93 7.06 28.14
C GLY A 240 -30.74 7.05 26.63
N TRP A 241 -29.50 7.19 26.18
CA TRP A 241 -29.15 7.02 24.76
C TRP A 241 -28.72 5.57 24.52
N VAL A 242 -29.34 4.91 23.55
CA VAL A 242 -29.05 3.51 23.25
C VAL A 242 -27.89 3.42 22.27
N GLU A 243 -26.81 2.76 22.66
CA GLU A 243 -25.60 2.65 21.84
C GLU A 243 -25.68 1.49 20.84
N GLY A 244 -26.49 0.48 21.15
CA GLY A 244 -26.61 -0.73 20.35
C GLY A 244 -27.53 -1.79 20.97
N TRP A 245 -27.58 -2.97 20.36
CA TRP A 245 -28.41 -4.11 20.78
C TRP A 245 -27.58 -5.36 21.04
N HIS A 246 -28.09 -6.26 21.88
CA HIS A 246 -27.60 -7.63 22.03
C HIS A 246 -28.08 -8.50 20.86
N GLY A 247 -27.32 -9.52 20.49
CA GLY A 247 -27.72 -10.43 19.43
C GLY A 247 -28.85 -11.36 19.87
N ILE A 248 -29.75 -11.68 18.93
CA ILE A 248 -30.91 -12.54 19.14
C ILE A 248 -31.08 -13.51 17.97
N THR A 249 -31.21 -14.79 18.27
CA THR A 249 -31.52 -15.84 17.29
C THR A 249 -32.72 -16.65 17.76
N TYR A 250 -33.77 -16.71 16.94
CA TYR A 250 -34.88 -17.64 17.16
C TYR A 250 -34.63 -18.92 16.38
N TYR A 251 -34.89 -20.04 17.04
CA TYR A 251 -34.90 -21.37 16.48
C TYR A 251 -36.32 -21.92 16.52
N GLU A 252 -36.70 -22.60 15.44
CA GLU A 252 -37.87 -23.46 15.40
C GLU A 252 -37.40 -24.89 15.11
N VAL A 253 -37.75 -25.82 16.00
CA VAL A 253 -37.37 -27.22 15.93
C VAL A 253 -38.61 -28.08 15.90
N VAL A 254 -38.74 -28.97 14.92
CA VAL A 254 -39.83 -29.94 14.82
C VAL A 254 -39.26 -31.35 14.97
N PHE A 255 -39.54 -32.00 16.10
CA PHE A 255 -39.26 -33.43 16.27
C PHE A 255 -40.43 -34.26 15.72
N THR A 256 -40.10 -35.28 14.94
CA THR A 256 -41.06 -36.24 14.38
C THR A 256 -40.67 -37.66 14.82
N GLY A 257 -41.64 -38.37 15.39
CA GLY A 257 -41.53 -39.73 15.88
C GLY A 257 -42.72 -40.57 15.42
N GLU A 258 -43.17 -41.50 16.26
CA GLU A 258 -44.25 -42.44 15.91
C GLU A 258 -45.39 -42.35 16.91
N ASP A 259 -46.62 -42.45 16.41
CA ASP A 259 -47.81 -42.50 17.24
C ASP A 259 -48.07 -43.93 17.74
N GLY A 260 -48.78 -44.04 18.86
CA GLY A 260 -49.09 -45.33 19.46
C GLY A 260 -49.88 -45.19 20.76
N HIS A 261 -50.47 -46.29 21.21
CA HIS A 261 -51.26 -46.28 22.44
C HIS A 261 -50.35 -46.47 23.67
N ALA A 262 -50.33 -45.46 24.55
CA ALA A 262 -49.42 -45.32 25.68
C ALA A 262 -49.47 -46.49 26.68
N ASN A 263 -50.59 -47.24 26.77
CA ASN A 263 -50.72 -48.39 27.68
C ASN A 263 -50.31 -49.74 27.06
N THR A 264 -50.22 -49.86 25.74
CA THR A 264 -50.01 -51.15 25.06
C THR A 264 -48.69 -51.22 24.30
N TYR A 265 -48.14 -50.08 23.89
CA TYR A 265 -46.82 -50.03 23.26
C TYR A 265 -45.73 -50.12 24.34
N PRO A 266 -44.77 -51.05 24.31
CA PRO A 266 -43.71 -51.14 25.33
C PRO A 266 -42.86 -49.87 25.42
N MET A 267 -42.19 -49.60 26.55
CA MET A 267 -41.31 -48.41 26.69
C MET A 267 -40.05 -48.50 25.82
N TYR A 268 -39.49 -49.70 25.67
CA TYR A 268 -38.33 -49.93 24.81
C TYR A 268 -38.73 -49.75 23.33
N GLY A 269 -38.04 -48.86 22.63
CA GLY A 269 -38.27 -48.57 21.21
C GLY A 269 -39.26 -47.45 20.91
N ARG A 270 -39.85 -46.78 21.92
CA ARG A 270 -40.73 -45.63 21.67
C ARG A 270 -39.97 -44.45 21.08
N ARG A 271 -40.55 -43.85 20.05
CA ARG A 271 -40.10 -42.62 19.39
C ARG A 271 -41.04 -41.46 19.78
N ASP A 272 -41.03 -41.11 21.06
CA ASP A 272 -41.90 -40.06 21.63
C ASP A 272 -41.27 -38.67 21.42
N ALA A 273 -41.85 -37.88 20.53
CA ALA A 273 -41.33 -36.56 20.14
C ALA A 273 -41.41 -35.54 21.29
N LEU A 274 -42.43 -35.61 22.16
CA LEU A 274 -42.58 -34.70 23.30
C LEU A 274 -41.51 -34.96 24.35
N THR A 275 -41.15 -36.22 24.57
CA THR A 275 -40.06 -36.59 25.48
C THR A 275 -38.71 -36.09 24.96
N GLY A 276 -38.48 -36.15 23.65
CA GLY A 276 -37.30 -35.54 23.01
C GLY A 276 -37.28 -34.02 23.18
N ALA A 277 -38.40 -33.35 22.92
CA ALA A 277 -38.56 -31.92 23.13
C ALA A 277 -38.29 -31.50 24.59
N ALA A 278 -38.81 -32.24 25.58
CA ALA A 278 -38.59 -31.93 26.99
C ALA A 278 -37.10 -31.94 27.38
N LYS A 279 -36.29 -32.83 26.77
CA LYS A 279 -34.83 -32.87 26.98
C LYS A 279 -34.10 -31.70 26.35
N LEU A 280 -34.58 -31.21 25.21
CA LEU A 280 -34.06 -29.99 24.59
C LEU A 280 -34.31 -28.79 25.52
N ILE A 281 -35.53 -28.69 26.05
CA ILE A 281 -35.94 -27.59 26.93
C ILE A 281 -35.05 -27.48 28.18
N THR A 282 -34.74 -28.61 28.83
CA THR A 282 -33.86 -28.60 30.01
C THR A 282 -32.41 -28.27 29.68
N GLN A 283 -31.94 -28.61 28.46
CA GLN A 283 -30.59 -28.27 28.02
C GLN A 283 -30.44 -26.78 27.67
N LEU A 284 -31.49 -26.13 27.14
CA LEU A 284 -31.46 -24.69 26.83
C LEU A 284 -31.10 -23.85 28.06
N GLU A 285 -31.77 -24.09 29.19
CA GLU A 285 -31.52 -23.35 30.43
C GLU A 285 -30.07 -23.52 30.89
N THR A 286 -29.56 -24.75 30.89
CA THR A 286 -28.16 -25.04 31.25
C THR A 286 -27.18 -24.32 30.33
N LEU A 287 -27.47 -24.32 29.02
CA LEU A 287 -26.64 -23.68 28.01
C LEU A 287 -26.52 -22.17 28.25
N ALA A 288 -27.64 -21.48 28.48
CA ALA A 288 -27.63 -20.04 28.74
C ALA A 288 -26.80 -19.67 29.97
N TYR A 289 -26.98 -20.38 31.11
CA TYR A 289 -26.14 -20.16 32.29
C TYR A 289 -24.66 -20.41 32.02
N SER A 290 -24.32 -21.50 31.32
CA SER A 290 -22.92 -21.86 31.04
C SER A 290 -22.19 -20.88 30.13
N ARG A 291 -22.94 -20.14 29.30
CA ARG A 291 -22.41 -19.21 28.30
C ARG A 291 -22.65 -17.74 28.64
N ASN A 292 -23.17 -17.44 29.84
CA ASN A 292 -23.53 -16.07 30.23
C ASN A 292 -24.48 -15.40 29.20
N GLY A 293 -25.36 -16.20 28.59
CA GLY A 293 -26.38 -15.76 27.66
C GLY A 293 -27.77 -15.83 28.25
N TYR A 294 -28.79 -15.52 27.44
CA TYR A 294 -30.19 -15.59 27.80
C TYR A 294 -30.95 -16.50 26.83
N THR A 295 -31.96 -17.19 27.32
CA THR A 295 -32.83 -18.03 26.50
C THR A 295 -34.20 -18.17 27.13
N THR A 296 -35.22 -18.41 26.31
CA THR A 296 -36.49 -18.98 26.76
C THR A 296 -37.16 -19.76 25.63
N VAL A 297 -38.02 -20.72 26.00
CA VAL A 297 -38.92 -21.40 25.06
C VAL A 297 -40.18 -20.57 24.93
N THR A 298 -40.46 -20.09 23.73
CA THR A 298 -41.56 -19.16 23.45
C THR A 298 -42.82 -19.85 22.96
N ASN A 299 -42.72 -21.07 22.40
CA ASN A 299 -43.88 -21.83 21.96
C ASN A 299 -43.59 -23.34 21.94
N ILE A 300 -44.58 -24.17 22.31
CA ILE A 300 -44.57 -25.62 22.12
C ILE A 300 -45.91 -26.11 21.57
N GLN A 301 -45.87 -26.85 20.47
CA GLN A 301 -47.04 -27.47 19.85
C GLN A 301 -46.78 -28.97 19.71
N SER A 302 -47.56 -29.79 20.43
CA SER A 302 -47.40 -31.25 20.42
C SER A 302 -48.69 -31.95 20.01
N GLY A 303 -48.56 -33.01 19.20
CA GLY A 303 -49.65 -33.89 18.83
C GLY A 303 -49.23 -35.36 18.63
N PRO A 304 -50.21 -36.28 18.47
CA PRO A 304 -51.65 -36.04 18.38
C PRO A 304 -52.34 -35.76 19.73
N TRP A 305 -53.42 -34.97 19.70
CA TRP A 305 -54.27 -34.68 20.86
C TRP A 305 -55.20 -35.85 21.19
N GLY A 306 -55.15 -36.37 22.43
CA GLY A 306 -56.01 -37.45 22.90
C GLY A 306 -55.44 -38.19 24.12
N ALA A 307 -56.31 -38.83 24.91
CA ALA A 307 -55.87 -39.65 26.03
C ALA A 307 -55.16 -40.92 25.53
N CYS A 308 -54.13 -41.36 26.27
CA CYS A 308 -53.36 -42.57 25.96
C CYS A 308 -52.60 -42.55 24.61
N ASN A 309 -52.23 -41.38 24.07
CA ASN A 309 -51.43 -41.27 22.83
C ASN A 309 -49.96 -40.94 23.10
N ILE A 310 -49.05 -41.66 22.45
CA ILE A 310 -47.63 -41.29 22.29
C ILE A 310 -47.56 -40.13 21.29
N GLN A 311 -46.81 -39.07 21.62
CA GLN A 311 -46.72 -37.87 20.81
C GLN A 311 -45.77 -38.10 19.64
N SER A 312 -46.28 -38.02 18.41
CA SER A 312 -45.51 -38.29 17.19
C SER A 312 -44.96 -37.03 16.52
N LYS A 313 -45.44 -35.84 16.88
CA LYS A 313 -44.90 -34.59 16.34
C LYS A 313 -44.92 -33.49 17.38
N THR A 314 -43.76 -32.88 17.64
CA THR A 314 -43.63 -31.77 18.58
C THR A 314 -42.76 -30.67 17.99
N LYS A 315 -43.35 -29.48 17.81
CA LYS A 315 -42.68 -28.23 17.43
C LYS A 315 -42.32 -27.44 18.69
N VAL A 316 -41.08 -26.98 18.80
CA VAL A 316 -40.56 -26.13 19.87
C VAL A 316 -39.95 -24.89 19.23
N VAL A 317 -40.32 -23.71 19.71
CA VAL A 317 -39.71 -22.42 19.32
C VAL A 317 -39.04 -21.82 20.53
N PHE A 318 -37.79 -21.39 20.38
CA PHE A 318 -37.02 -20.75 21.46
C PHE A 318 -36.10 -19.67 20.89
N CYS A 319 -35.68 -18.74 21.74
CA CYS A 319 -34.68 -17.74 21.41
C CYS A 319 -33.39 -17.96 22.22
N LEU A 320 -32.26 -17.60 21.61
CA LEU A 320 -30.96 -17.42 22.24
C LEU A 320 -30.58 -15.96 22.10
N MET A 321 -30.08 -15.35 23.17
CA MET A 321 -29.58 -13.98 23.17
C MET A 321 -28.22 -13.90 23.85
N HIS A 322 -27.33 -13.09 23.32
CA HIS A 322 -26.00 -12.90 23.88
C HIS A 322 -25.47 -11.50 23.54
N ARG A 323 -24.62 -10.94 24.42
CA ARG A 323 -24.03 -9.61 24.22
C ARG A 323 -23.03 -9.57 23.08
N GLU A 324 -22.30 -10.66 22.91
CA GLU A 324 -21.20 -10.82 21.95
C GLU A 324 -21.58 -11.82 20.86
N THR A 325 -21.07 -11.59 19.64
CA THR A 325 -21.37 -12.40 18.45
C THR A 325 -20.91 -13.84 18.64
N GLU A 326 -19.69 -14.01 19.15
CA GLU A 326 -19.06 -15.30 19.38
C GLU A 326 -19.90 -16.15 20.34
N GLY A 327 -20.31 -15.58 21.48
CA GLY A 327 -21.15 -16.29 22.44
C GLY A 327 -22.53 -16.69 21.88
N LEU A 328 -23.15 -15.86 21.03
CA LEU A 328 -24.43 -16.21 20.38
C LEU A 328 -24.26 -17.38 19.41
N GLU A 329 -23.22 -17.34 18.58
CA GLU A 329 -22.93 -18.38 17.58
C GLU A 329 -22.51 -19.69 18.26
N GLU A 330 -21.73 -19.63 19.34
CA GLU A 330 -21.36 -20.80 20.14
C GLU A 330 -22.59 -21.45 20.78
N MET A 331 -23.48 -20.65 21.41
CA MET A 331 -24.75 -21.16 21.92
C MET A 331 -25.59 -21.79 20.80
N GLY A 332 -25.62 -21.18 19.62
CA GLY A 332 -26.29 -21.73 18.43
C GLY A 332 -25.72 -23.07 17.96
N ALA A 333 -24.39 -23.20 17.92
CA ALA A 333 -23.72 -24.44 17.54
C ALA A 333 -23.93 -25.55 18.58
N ASP A 334 -23.83 -25.21 19.88
CA ASP A 334 -24.07 -26.12 20.99
C ASP A 334 -25.48 -26.68 20.97
N ILE A 335 -26.50 -25.83 20.81
CA ILE A 335 -27.88 -26.30 20.82
C ILE A 335 -28.21 -27.17 19.61
N VAL A 336 -27.66 -26.87 18.42
CA VAL A 336 -27.85 -27.70 17.22
C VAL A 336 -27.20 -29.06 17.41
N ARG A 337 -26.04 -29.15 18.07
CA ARG A 337 -25.44 -30.44 18.47
C ARG A 337 -26.33 -31.21 19.44
N SER A 338 -26.90 -30.53 20.42
CA SER A 338 -27.84 -31.10 21.38
C SER A 338 -29.09 -31.67 20.71
N ILE A 339 -29.70 -30.94 19.78
CA ILE A 339 -30.87 -31.38 19.01
C ILE A 339 -30.54 -32.68 18.25
N LYS A 340 -29.40 -32.71 17.56
CA LYS A 340 -28.91 -33.91 16.85
C LYS A 340 -28.73 -35.10 17.78
N GLY A 341 -28.12 -34.88 18.94
CA GLY A 341 -27.89 -35.93 19.94
C GLY A 341 -29.19 -36.49 20.52
N ILE A 342 -30.16 -35.62 20.85
CA ILE A 342 -31.47 -36.01 21.37
C ILE A 342 -32.24 -36.81 20.31
N ALA A 343 -32.26 -36.35 19.06
CA ALA A 343 -32.92 -37.04 17.98
C ALA A 343 -32.35 -38.45 17.77
N ALA A 344 -31.02 -38.58 17.70
CA ALA A 344 -30.35 -39.86 17.55
C ALA A 344 -30.62 -40.82 18.72
N LEU A 345 -30.58 -40.32 19.96
CA LEU A 345 -30.81 -41.12 21.17
C LEU A 345 -32.24 -41.68 21.24
N HIS A 346 -33.22 -40.93 20.74
CA HIS A 346 -34.64 -41.27 20.82
C HIS A 346 -35.22 -41.83 19.52
N GLY A 347 -34.40 -41.96 18.47
CA GLY A 347 -34.85 -42.42 17.15
C GLY A 347 -35.87 -41.48 16.51
N LEU A 348 -35.74 -40.17 16.76
CA LEU A 348 -36.61 -39.13 16.21
C LEU A 348 -35.99 -38.55 14.93
N GLU A 349 -36.84 -38.17 13.99
CA GLU A 349 -36.49 -37.21 12.94
C GLU A 349 -36.59 -35.79 13.50
N TYR A 350 -35.84 -34.86 12.92
CA TYR A 350 -35.90 -33.46 13.35
C TYR A 350 -35.71 -32.51 12.16
N ASP A 351 -36.42 -31.38 12.19
CA ASP A 351 -36.20 -30.22 11.32
C ASP A 351 -35.83 -29.01 12.19
N VAL A 352 -34.84 -28.23 11.78
CA VAL A 352 -34.43 -27.00 12.49
C VAL A 352 -34.38 -25.85 11.51
N THR A 353 -35.10 -24.78 11.82
CA THR A 353 -34.99 -23.51 11.10
C THR A 353 -34.54 -22.40 12.04
N ARG A 354 -33.85 -21.39 11.51
CA ARG A 354 -33.51 -20.15 12.23
C ARG A 354 -34.36 -19.01 11.68
N PRO A 355 -35.64 -18.87 12.08
CA PRO A 355 -36.53 -17.87 11.48
C PRO A 355 -36.05 -16.42 11.70
N VAL A 356 -35.35 -16.14 12.80
CA VAL A 356 -34.72 -14.83 13.07
C VAL A 356 -33.28 -15.06 13.47
N HIS A 357 -32.37 -14.25 12.92
CA HIS A 357 -30.96 -14.27 13.27
C HIS A 357 -30.38 -12.87 13.12
N LEU A 358 -30.30 -12.15 14.24
CA LEU A 358 -29.80 -10.79 14.34
C LEU A 358 -28.57 -10.82 15.25
N LEU A 359 -27.41 -10.50 14.70
CA LEU A 359 -26.17 -10.42 15.47
C LEU A 359 -26.14 -9.13 16.33
N PRO A 360 -25.41 -9.09 17.47
CA PRO A 360 -25.27 -7.88 18.27
C PRO A 360 -24.72 -6.72 17.44
N GLY A 361 -25.16 -5.50 17.71
CA GLY A 361 -24.76 -4.35 16.90
C GLY A 361 -24.82 -2.99 17.55
N ASP A 362 -24.33 -1.98 16.83
CA ASP A 362 -24.24 -0.59 17.27
C ASP A 362 -25.05 0.34 16.36
N PHE A 363 -25.69 1.36 16.95
CA PHE A 363 -26.38 2.44 16.22
C PHE A 363 -25.40 3.42 15.57
N TRP A 364 -25.88 4.34 14.71
CA TRP A 364 -25.01 5.31 14.02
C TRP A 364 -24.45 6.33 15.02
N PRO A 365 -23.12 6.54 15.11
CA PRO A 365 -22.54 7.43 16.11
C PRO A 365 -23.10 8.86 16.09
N GLU A 366 -23.42 9.41 14.92
CA GLU A 366 -23.99 10.75 14.76
C GLU A 366 -25.41 10.87 15.29
N ALA A 367 -26.25 9.84 15.13
CA ALA A 367 -27.61 9.82 15.67
C ALA A 367 -27.58 9.60 17.19
N VAL A 368 -26.72 8.68 17.66
CA VAL A 368 -26.47 8.47 19.09
C VAL A 368 -25.97 9.75 19.76
N ASP A 369 -25.06 10.50 19.11
CA ASP A 369 -24.60 11.79 19.64
C ASP A 369 -25.73 12.82 19.76
N CYS A 370 -26.62 12.90 18.77
CA CYS A 370 -27.79 13.78 18.83
C CYS A 370 -28.70 13.47 20.03
N VAL A 371 -28.92 12.18 20.32
CA VAL A 371 -29.68 11.73 21.49
C VAL A 371 -28.90 12.01 22.78
N ARG A 372 -27.61 11.66 22.85
CA ARG A 372 -26.75 11.91 24.01
C ARG A 372 -26.73 13.39 24.40
N ARG A 373 -26.62 14.30 23.43
CA ARG A 373 -26.71 15.76 23.67
C ARG A 373 -28.09 16.18 24.14
N ALA A 374 -29.13 15.58 23.57
CA ALA A 374 -30.51 15.83 23.96
C ALA A 374 -30.80 15.40 25.41
N CYS A 375 -30.27 14.25 25.84
CA CYS A 375 -30.35 13.75 27.22
C CYS A 375 -29.65 14.66 28.23
N GLY A 376 -28.49 15.23 27.87
CA GLY A 376 -27.70 16.04 28.79
C GLY A 376 -27.30 15.28 30.06
N ASP A 377 -27.39 15.93 31.20
CA ASP A 377 -27.09 15.36 32.53
C ASP A 377 -28.21 14.45 33.08
N LYS A 378 -29.39 14.45 32.45
CA LYS A 378 -30.54 13.61 32.82
C LYS A 378 -30.47 12.19 32.27
N GLY A 379 -29.52 11.88 31.38
CA GLY A 379 -29.41 10.53 30.82
C GLY A 379 -28.09 9.82 31.06
N ILE A 380 -28.09 8.53 30.73
CA ILE A 380 -26.92 7.64 30.69
C ILE A 380 -26.92 6.81 29.40
N GLY A 381 -25.75 6.26 29.04
CA GLY A 381 -25.65 5.29 27.96
C GLY A 381 -26.23 3.94 28.37
N SER A 382 -26.96 3.30 27.47
CA SER A 382 -27.55 1.97 27.66
C SER A 382 -27.47 1.14 26.38
N ARG A 383 -27.83 -0.15 26.46
CA ARG A 383 -27.94 -1.07 25.32
C ARG A 383 -29.23 -1.85 25.44
N THR A 384 -29.93 -2.04 24.32
CA THR A 384 -31.15 -2.84 24.30
C THR A 384 -30.83 -4.34 24.31
N GLY A 385 -31.58 -5.11 25.11
CA GLY A 385 -31.49 -6.58 25.12
C GLY A 385 -32.29 -7.26 24.02
N THR A 386 -33.18 -6.53 23.34
CA THR A 386 -34.07 -7.03 22.28
C THR A 386 -33.86 -6.28 20.97
N ALA A 387 -34.47 -6.80 19.90
CA ALA A 387 -34.61 -6.10 18.63
C ALA A 387 -35.80 -5.14 18.68
N HIS A 388 -35.73 -4.07 17.88
CA HIS A 388 -36.75 -3.03 17.71
C HIS A 388 -36.84 -2.69 16.22
N ASP A 389 -37.86 -1.96 15.77
CA ASP A 389 -37.93 -1.50 14.38
C ASP A 389 -36.69 -0.67 13.99
N SER A 390 -36.11 0.08 14.94
CA SER A 390 -34.84 0.78 14.74
C SER A 390 -33.65 -0.12 14.37
N THR A 391 -33.66 -1.40 14.76
CA THR A 391 -32.61 -2.34 14.32
C THR A 391 -32.66 -2.59 12.82
N MET A 392 -33.84 -2.46 12.20
CA MET A 392 -34.02 -2.56 10.75
C MET A 392 -33.78 -1.23 10.04
N THR A 393 -34.17 -0.09 10.60
CA THR A 393 -33.89 1.21 9.96
C THR A 393 -32.40 1.58 10.01
N ARG A 394 -31.66 1.13 11.03
CA ARG A 394 -30.18 1.26 11.13
C ARG A 394 -29.48 0.76 9.88
N LEU A 395 -30.05 -0.24 9.24
CA LEU A 395 -29.53 -0.88 8.04
C LEU A 395 -29.53 0.05 6.82
N LYS A 396 -30.31 1.13 6.86
CA LYS A 396 -30.58 2.02 5.72
C LYS A 396 -30.18 3.48 5.96
N CYS A 397 -30.32 3.99 7.19
CA CYS A 397 -30.08 5.41 7.50
C CYS A 397 -29.58 5.60 8.94
N PRO A 398 -29.00 6.77 9.28
CA PRO A 398 -28.74 7.18 10.65
C PRO A 398 -29.92 6.91 11.59
N THR A 399 -29.70 6.10 12.62
CA THR A 399 -30.76 5.69 13.55
C THR A 399 -30.26 5.80 14.98
N GLY A 400 -31.09 6.33 15.88
CA GLY A 400 -30.82 6.39 17.31
C GLY A 400 -32.08 6.16 18.14
N MET A 401 -31.92 5.60 19.34
CA MET A 401 -33.04 5.37 20.25
C MET A 401 -32.87 6.09 21.58
N VAL A 402 -34.01 6.46 22.17
CA VAL A 402 -34.16 7.01 23.51
C VAL A 402 -34.84 5.97 24.38
N PHE A 403 -34.19 5.57 25.47
CA PHE A 403 -34.87 4.82 26.52
C PHE A 403 -35.51 5.74 27.53
N VAL A 404 -36.71 5.39 27.97
CA VAL A 404 -37.44 5.98 29.10
C VAL A 404 -37.41 4.99 30.25
N ARG A 405 -37.13 5.48 31.46
CA ARG A 405 -37.03 4.64 32.65
C ARG A 405 -38.30 3.82 32.85
N GLY A 406 -38.13 2.50 32.93
CA GLY A 406 -39.18 1.54 33.29
C GLY A 406 -39.03 1.12 34.75
N LYS A 407 -40.15 0.94 35.44
CA LYS A 407 -40.17 0.49 36.83
C LYS A 407 -39.81 -0.99 36.94
N ASP A 408 -38.85 -1.33 37.79
CA ASP A 408 -38.35 -2.68 38.03
C ASP A 408 -37.87 -3.43 36.74
N GLY A 409 -37.69 -2.70 35.62
CA GLY A 409 -37.36 -3.23 34.29
C GLY A 409 -38.42 -4.17 33.69
N ILE A 410 -39.68 -4.03 34.11
CA ILE A 410 -40.78 -4.90 33.70
C ILE A 410 -41.38 -4.44 32.37
N SER A 411 -41.42 -5.34 31.38
CA SER A 411 -42.10 -5.16 30.08
C SER A 411 -42.92 -6.39 29.68
N HIS A 412 -43.69 -6.32 28.58
CA HIS A 412 -44.50 -7.43 28.03
C HIS A 412 -45.52 -8.01 29.03
N CYS A 413 -45.85 -7.26 30.08
CA CYS A 413 -46.82 -7.65 31.08
C CYS A 413 -47.60 -6.45 31.60
N ALA A 414 -48.78 -6.71 32.15
CA ALA A 414 -49.69 -5.71 32.71
C ALA A 414 -49.09 -4.80 33.81
N LYS A 415 -47.96 -5.20 34.42
CA LYS A 415 -47.28 -4.43 35.47
C LYS A 415 -46.27 -3.41 34.95
N GLU A 416 -46.01 -3.39 33.65
CA GLU A 416 -45.16 -2.38 33.01
C GLU A 416 -45.63 -0.97 33.38
N TRP A 417 -44.67 -0.13 33.77
CA TRP A 417 -44.96 1.22 34.23
C TRP A 417 -43.78 2.16 33.99
N SER A 418 -44.07 3.33 33.42
CA SER A 418 -43.17 4.49 33.38
C SER A 418 -43.90 5.70 33.93
N ASP A 419 -43.21 6.50 34.74
CA ASP A 419 -43.80 7.71 35.34
C ASP A 419 -44.02 8.78 34.27
N LYS A 420 -45.02 9.63 34.52
CA LYS A 420 -45.43 10.68 33.58
C LYS A 420 -44.28 11.62 33.22
N GLU A 421 -43.50 12.01 34.22
CA GLU A 421 -42.36 12.91 34.07
C GLU A 421 -41.24 12.28 33.23
N ASP A 422 -41.07 10.95 33.32
CA ASP A 422 -40.08 10.22 32.52
C ASP A 422 -40.54 10.11 31.06
N CYS A 423 -41.82 9.85 30.83
CA CYS A 423 -42.44 9.88 29.49
C CYS A 423 -42.32 11.27 28.83
N GLU A 424 -42.58 12.34 29.60
CA GLU A 424 -42.41 13.73 29.14
C GLU A 424 -40.95 14.02 28.77
N GLU A 425 -39.99 13.62 29.61
CA GLU A 425 -38.57 13.81 29.32
C GLU A 425 -38.13 12.99 28.10
N GLY A 426 -38.65 11.77 27.92
CA GLY A 426 -38.40 10.93 26.74
C GLY A 426 -38.81 11.61 25.44
N ALA A 427 -40.04 12.14 25.39
CA ALA A 427 -40.54 12.91 24.24
C ALA A 427 -39.74 14.22 24.03
N LEU A 428 -39.30 14.87 25.10
CA LEU A 428 -38.47 16.06 25.02
C LEU A 428 -37.10 15.75 24.41
N VAL A 429 -36.46 14.65 24.82
CA VAL A 429 -35.21 14.18 24.26
C VAL A 429 -35.37 13.82 22.79
N LEU A 430 -36.45 13.14 22.41
CA LEU A 430 -36.76 12.83 21.01
C LEU A 430 -36.80 14.08 20.14
N GLY A 431 -37.58 15.09 20.54
CA GLY A 431 -37.69 16.35 19.79
C GLY A 431 -36.35 17.12 19.71
N LYS A 432 -35.58 17.13 20.80
CA LYS A 432 -34.23 17.72 20.81
C LYS A 432 -33.27 16.98 19.88
N ALA A 433 -33.31 15.65 19.85
CA ALA A 433 -32.46 14.83 19.00
C ALA A 433 -32.76 15.10 17.52
N VAL A 434 -34.03 15.21 17.14
CA VAL A 434 -34.46 15.58 15.79
C VAL A 434 -33.94 16.96 15.39
N LEU A 435 -34.07 17.97 16.24
CA LEU A 435 -33.56 19.33 15.97
C LEU A 435 -32.03 19.36 15.86
N ASN A 436 -31.34 18.60 16.70
CA ASN A 436 -29.89 18.44 16.63
C ASN A 436 -29.45 17.77 15.32
N PHE A 437 -30.22 16.80 14.81
CA PHE A 437 -29.93 16.11 13.57
C PHE A 437 -30.27 16.96 12.33
N ASP A 438 -31.36 17.73 12.35
CA ASP A 438 -31.71 18.69 11.28
C ASP A 438 -30.59 19.74 11.09
N ALA A 439 -30.01 20.22 12.19
CA ALA A 439 -28.85 21.12 12.14
C ALA A 439 -27.59 20.42 11.60
N TYR A 440 -27.36 19.16 11.96
CA TYR A 440 -26.29 18.34 11.38
C TYR A 440 -26.45 18.21 9.85
N LEU A 441 -27.67 17.97 9.35
CA LEU A 441 -27.95 17.94 7.90
C LEU A 441 -27.69 19.30 7.22
N LYS A 442 -28.00 20.42 7.89
CA LYS A 442 -27.69 21.78 7.39
C LYS A 442 -26.17 21.99 7.23
N GLU A 443 -25.37 21.49 8.16
CA GLU A 443 -23.91 21.57 8.10
C GLU A 443 -23.31 20.64 7.04
N GLN A 444 -23.82 19.41 6.92
CA GLN A 444 -23.36 18.46 5.91
C GLN A 444 -23.66 18.96 4.50
N ALA A 445 -24.82 19.56 4.22
CA ALA A 445 -25.08 20.19 2.92
C ALA A 445 -24.08 21.33 2.56
N GLY A 446 -23.48 21.97 3.57
CA GLY A 446 -22.39 22.94 3.40
C GLY A 446 -21.02 22.29 3.16
N ARG A 447 -20.83 21.04 3.58
CA ARG A 447 -19.64 20.21 3.35
C ARG A 447 -19.74 19.31 2.12
N ASP A 448 -20.94 18.92 1.69
CA ASP A 448 -21.22 18.00 0.58
C ASP A 448 -21.05 18.67 -0.79
N LYS A 449 -20.92 20.01 -0.84
CA LYS A 449 -20.29 20.70 -1.97
C LYS A 449 -18.78 20.41 -2.08
N ALA A 450 -18.20 19.73 -1.11
CA ALA A 450 -16.80 19.31 -1.05
C ALA A 450 -16.61 17.80 -0.74
N SER A 451 -17.67 16.98 -0.62
CA SER A 451 -17.53 15.54 -0.31
C SER A 451 -18.82 14.71 -0.48
N GLN A 452 -19.22 14.38 -1.71
CA GLN A 452 -20.11 13.23 -1.96
C GLN A 452 -19.28 11.96 -2.25
N PRO A 453 -19.78 10.75 -1.91
CA PRO A 453 -19.03 9.51 -2.05
C PRO A 453 -18.85 9.17 -3.52
N SER A 454 -17.67 9.50 -4.03
CA SER A 454 -17.19 9.06 -5.30
C SER A 454 -16.60 7.66 -5.20
N ILE A 455 -16.51 7.00 -6.33
CA ILE A 455 -15.82 5.73 -6.52
C ILE A 455 -14.42 5.83 -5.87
N ALA A 456 -14.17 5.03 -4.83
CA ALA A 456 -13.05 5.19 -3.88
C ALA A 456 -11.64 5.05 -4.47
N MET A 457 -11.50 4.93 -5.81
CA MET A 457 -10.25 5.06 -6.53
C MET A 457 -9.81 6.52 -6.76
N GLU A 458 -10.65 7.52 -6.49
CA GLU A 458 -10.27 8.93 -6.61
C GLU A 458 -9.02 9.31 -5.77
N LYS A 459 -8.76 8.59 -4.67
CA LYS A 459 -7.56 8.75 -3.83
C LYS A 459 -6.26 8.29 -4.49
N TYR A 460 -6.34 7.54 -5.59
CA TYR A 460 -5.22 7.05 -6.39
C TYR A 460 -5.10 7.78 -7.73
N VAL A 461 -5.81 8.90 -7.91
CA VAL A 461 -5.59 9.79 -9.04
C VAL A 461 -4.20 10.41 -8.92
N PHE A 462 -3.46 10.42 -10.02
CA PHE A 462 -2.14 11.02 -10.13
C PHE A 462 -2.11 12.01 -11.29
N GLU A 463 -1.14 12.92 -11.24
CA GLU A 463 -1.05 14.00 -12.22
C GLU A 463 -0.68 13.44 -13.61
N THR A 464 -1.49 13.78 -14.61
CA THR A 464 -1.27 13.46 -16.02
C THR A 464 -1.64 14.66 -16.88
N HIS A 465 -0.93 14.85 -17.99
CA HIS A 465 -1.18 15.90 -18.99
C HIS A 465 -1.21 15.28 -20.39
N PRO A 466 -2.16 14.38 -20.69
CA PRO A 466 -2.04 13.46 -21.81
C PRO A 466 -2.48 14.03 -23.17
N ILE A 467 -3.03 15.25 -23.17
CA ILE A 467 -3.52 15.95 -24.37
C ILE A 467 -2.37 16.78 -24.95
N ALA A 468 -2.10 16.60 -26.24
CA ALA A 468 -1.06 17.36 -26.92
C ALA A 468 -1.54 18.75 -27.36
N ASN A 469 -0.58 19.65 -27.57
CA ASN A 469 -0.86 20.95 -28.16
C ASN A 469 -1.48 20.77 -29.57
N PRO A 470 -2.69 21.31 -29.84
CA PRO A 470 -3.37 21.12 -31.12
C PRO A 470 -2.57 21.67 -32.31
N ASP A 471 -1.75 22.69 -32.12
CA ASP A 471 -0.92 23.27 -33.18
C ASP A 471 0.23 22.34 -33.61
N ALA A 472 0.49 21.29 -32.83
CA ALA A 472 1.50 20.27 -33.12
C ALA A 472 0.92 19.01 -33.79
N VAL A 473 -0.37 19.00 -34.12
CA VAL A 473 -1.09 17.83 -34.63
C VAL A 473 -1.35 17.94 -36.12
N VAL A 474 -1.00 16.89 -36.87
CA VAL A 474 -1.33 16.70 -38.29
C VAL A 474 -2.16 15.44 -38.42
N GLN A 475 -3.44 15.58 -38.78
CA GLN A 475 -4.40 14.49 -38.76
C GLN A 475 -5.15 14.34 -40.09
N GLY A 476 -5.43 13.10 -40.46
CA GLY A 476 -6.35 12.73 -41.53
C GLY A 476 -7.42 11.74 -41.05
N PRO A 477 -8.10 11.03 -41.97
CA PRO A 477 -9.21 10.13 -41.61
C PRO A 477 -8.81 8.98 -40.70
N ASN A 478 -7.64 8.37 -40.93
CA ASN A 478 -7.19 7.15 -40.26
C ASN A 478 -5.80 7.26 -39.62
N TYR A 479 -5.17 8.43 -39.70
CA TYR A 479 -3.83 8.67 -39.16
C TYR A 479 -3.77 9.98 -38.37
N ARG A 480 -2.85 10.03 -37.40
CA ARG A 480 -2.51 11.24 -36.65
C ARG A 480 -1.01 11.28 -36.35
N PHE A 481 -0.36 12.39 -36.65
CA PHE A 481 1.01 12.68 -36.25
C PHE A 481 0.99 13.83 -35.26
N THR A 482 1.71 13.68 -34.15
CA THR A 482 1.81 14.66 -33.08
C THR A 482 3.27 14.91 -32.78
N LEU A 483 3.75 16.10 -33.10
CA LEU A 483 5.14 16.49 -32.85
C LEU A 483 5.27 17.01 -31.41
N LEU A 484 5.71 16.14 -30.51
CA LEU A 484 5.89 16.52 -29.10
C LEU A 484 7.07 17.49 -28.92
N ASN A 485 8.11 17.36 -29.74
CA ASN A 485 9.10 18.41 -29.93
C ASN A 485 9.81 18.22 -31.29
N GLU A 486 10.86 18.99 -31.56
CA GLU A 486 11.59 18.95 -32.83
C GLU A 486 12.29 17.60 -33.12
N ARG A 487 12.42 16.72 -32.11
CA ARG A 487 13.12 15.41 -32.18
C ARG A 487 12.29 14.24 -31.64
N LEU A 488 11.05 14.44 -31.25
CA LEU A 488 10.17 13.42 -30.71
C LEU A 488 8.79 13.55 -31.34
N ILE A 489 8.36 12.48 -32.00
CA ILE A 489 7.09 12.43 -32.70
C ILE A 489 6.32 11.19 -32.28
N ARG A 490 5.05 11.39 -31.96
CA ARG A 490 4.05 10.33 -31.81
C ARG A 490 3.31 10.19 -33.14
N PHE A 491 3.06 8.96 -33.56
CA PHE A 491 2.31 8.68 -34.77
C PHE A 491 1.35 7.53 -34.54
N GLU A 492 0.12 7.72 -34.99
CA GLU A 492 -1.00 6.85 -34.74
C GLU A 492 -1.71 6.49 -36.04
N TRP A 493 -2.21 5.26 -36.11
CA TRP A 493 -3.12 4.82 -37.16
C TRP A 493 -4.25 4.00 -36.53
N ALA A 494 -5.48 4.23 -36.99
CA ALA A 494 -6.65 3.49 -36.51
C ALA A 494 -7.64 3.26 -37.65
N GLU A 495 -8.12 2.02 -37.80
CA GLU A 495 -9.08 1.63 -38.84
C GLU A 495 -10.39 2.44 -38.78
N ASP A 496 -10.82 2.84 -37.59
CA ASP A 496 -12.04 3.60 -37.33
C ASP A 496 -11.84 5.13 -37.28
N GLY A 497 -10.60 5.61 -37.45
CA GLY A 497 -10.26 7.03 -37.36
C GLY A 497 -10.36 7.64 -35.96
N GLN A 498 -10.56 6.85 -34.91
CA GLN A 498 -10.61 7.35 -33.53
C GLN A 498 -9.27 7.15 -32.84
N PHE A 499 -8.60 8.22 -32.44
CA PHE A 499 -7.29 8.15 -31.80
C PHE A 499 -7.37 8.13 -30.26
N GLU A 500 -6.23 7.94 -29.60
CA GLU A 500 -6.17 7.80 -28.14
C GLU A 500 -5.50 9.02 -27.48
N ASP A 501 -6.24 9.70 -26.61
CA ASP A 501 -5.76 10.91 -25.90
C ASP A 501 -5.69 10.72 -24.39
N ARG A 502 -6.10 9.55 -23.87
CA ARG A 502 -5.90 9.21 -22.46
C ARG A 502 -4.42 8.95 -22.18
N ALA A 503 -4.03 9.10 -20.91
CA ALA A 503 -2.71 8.70 -20.45
C ALA A 503 -2.55 7.19 -20.61
N SER A 504 -1.41 6.73 -21.09
CA SER A 504 -1.04 5.31 -21.06
C SER A 504 -0.07 5.02 -19.92
N THR A 505 0.18 3.74 -19.64
CA THR A 505 1.19 3.34 -18.65
C THR A 505 2.57 3.89 -18.99
N PHE A 506 2.91 3.98 -20.29
CA PHE A 506 4.11 4.67 -20.74
C PHE A 506 3.94 6.19 -20.73
N ALA A 507 3.00 6.74 -21.51
CA ALA A 507 2.90 8.17 -21.82
C ALA A 507 1.80 8.86 -21.00
N ILE A 508 2.22 9.56 -19.95
CA ILE A 508 1.34 10.29 -19.03
C ILE A 508 1.33 11.81 -19.32
N ASN A 509 2.31 12.29 -20.09
CA ASN A 509 2.41 13.69 -20.50
C ASN A 509 2.66 13.80 -22.02
N ARG A 510 1.84 14.61 -22.68
CA ARG A 510 1.96 14.99 -24.09
C ARG A 510 1.80 16.50 -24.28
N GLU A 511 1.68 17.26 -23.19
CA GLU A 511 1.57 18.72 -23.22
C GLU A 511 2.96 19.34 -23.40
N PHE A 512 3.32 19.57 -24.67
CA PHE A 512 4.56 20.23 -25.05
C PHE A 512 4.28 21.50 -25.88
N PRO A 513 5.19 22.49 -25.86
CA PRO A 513 5.15 23.59 -26.82
C PRO A 513 5.21 23.06 -28.25
N ALA A 514 4.39 23.61 -29.15
CA ALA A 514 4.40 23.22 -30.55
C ALA A 514 5.78 23.55 -31.19
N PRO A 515 6.47 22.56 -31.80
CA PRO A 515 7.74 22.80 -32.47
C PRO A 515 7.51 23.50 -33.82
N LYS A 516 8.61 23.96 -34.44
CA LYS A 516 8.56 24.44 -35.83
C LYS A 516 8.60 23.24 -36.79
N PHE A 517 7.63 23.17 -37.70
CA PHE A 517 7.61 22.17 -38.77
C PHE A 517 6.83 22.69 -39.98
N GLN A 518 7.08 22.07 -41.13
CA GLN A 518 6.34 22.30 -42.37
C GLN A 518 5.53 21.06 -42.71
N VAL A 519 4.30 21.25 -43.19
CA VAL A 519 3.45 20.18 -43.72
C VAL A 519 3.23 20.42 -45.20
N VAL A 520 3.50 19.40 -46.02
CA VAL A 520 3.10 19.36 -47.43
C VAL A 520 2.08 18.23 -47.59
N ASN A 521 0.86 18.58 -47.98
CA ASN A 521 -0.25 17.64 -48.07
C ASN A 521 -0.70 17.50 -49.53
N GLY A 522 -0.10 16.56 -50.26
CA GLY A 522 -0.41 16.20 -51.65
C GLY A 522 -0.99 14.80 -51.76
N ASP A 523 -0.56 14.03 -52.77
CA ASP A 523 -0.88 12.58 -52.85
C ASP A 523 -0.26 11.82 -51.67
N GLU A 524 0.95 12.19 -51.27
CA GLU A 524 1.58 11.80 -50.00
C GLU A 524 1.50 12.96 -48.99
N LEU A 525 1.60 12.60 -47.71
CA LEU A 525 1.81 13.54 -46.62
C LEU A 525 3.30 13.61 -46.28
N GLU A 526 3.85 14.82 -46.31
CA GLU A 526 5.21 15.10 -45.86
C GLU A 526 5.19 16.00 -44.61
N ILE A 527 5.95 15.63 -43.59
CA ILE A 527 6.19 16.44 -42.39
C ILE A 527 7.68 16.68 -42.25
N ILE A 528 8.10 17.94 -42.28
CA ILE A 528 9.50 18.34 -42.38
C ILE A 528 9.88 19.15 -41.14
N THR A 529 10.93 18.71 -40.43
CA THR A 529 11.58 19.44 -39.34
C THR A 529 13.08 19.60 -39.64
N ASP A 530 13.79 20.34 -38.79
CA ASP A 530 15.25 20.46 -38.88
C ASP A 530 15.98 19.12 -38.63
N HIS A 531 15.30 18.13 -38.04
CA HIS A 531 15.91 16.87 -37.62
C HIS A 531 15.45 15.65 -38.41
N PHE A 532 14.21 15.62 -38.88
CA PHE A 532 13.65 14.50 -39.63
C PHE A 532 12.64 14.95 -40.68
N HIS A 533 12.42 14.08 -41.66
CA HIS A 533 11.43 14.22 -42.71
C HIS A 533 10.61 12.93 -42.81
N VAL A 534 9.30 13.03 -42.60
CA VAL A 534 8.34 11.93 -42.72
C VAL A 534 7.74 11.91 -44.12
N SER A 535 7.75 10.76 -44.78
CA SER A 535 7.00 10.49 -46.03
C SER A 535 5.91 9.45 -45.73
N TYR A 536 4.65 9.79 -46.01
CA TYR A 536 3.52 8.92 -45.70
C TYR A 536 2.47 8.87 -46.81
N THR A 537 2.21 7.67 -47.33
CA THR A 537 1.32 7.44 -48.49
C THR A 537 -0.19 7.41 -48.17
N LYS A 538 -0.58 7.77 -46.94
CA LYS A 538 -2.00 7.74 -46.46
C LYS A 538 -2.64 6.35 -46.44
N GLN A 539 -1.82 5.29 -46.51
CA GLN A 539 -2.24 3.89 -46.35
C GLN A 539 -2.00 3.41 -44.91
N LYS A 540 -2.49 2.22 -44.54
CA LYS A 540 -2.12 1.58 -43.27
C LYS A 540 -0.61 1.52 -43.09
N PHE A 541 -0.10 1.78 -41.88
CA PHE A 541 1.34 1.77 -41.61
C PHE A 541 1.98 0.43 -41.95
N SER A 542 3.01 0.49 -42.80
CA SER A 542 3.82 -0.61 -43.30
C SER A 542 5.21 -0.07 -43.69
N PRO A 543 6.20 -0.94 -43.95
CA PRO A 543 7.52 -0.50 -44.40
C PRO A 543 7.50 0.34 -45.68
N GLU A 544 6.50 0.15 -46.54
CA GLU A 544 6.29 0.86 -47.80
C GLU A 544 5.53 2.17 -47.60
N SER A 545 4.62 2.23 -46.62
CA SER A 545 3.69 3.35 -46.49
C SER A 545 4.18 4.48 -45.59
N LEU A 546 5.01 4.19 -44.58
CA LEU A 546 5.51 5.17 -43.61
C LEU A 546 7.04 5.08 -43.46
N ILE A 547 7.72 6.19 -43.80
CA ILE A 547 9.19 6.28 -43.84
C ILE A 547 9.63 7.57 -43.14
N PHE A 548 10.64 7.44 -42.28
CA PHE A 548 11.32 8.57 -41.63
C PHE A 548 12.75 8.69 -42.15
N HIS A 549 13.05 9.82 -42.75
CA HIS A 549 14.39 10.23 -43.12
C HIS A 549 14.96 11.14 -42.04
N PHE A 550 16.26 11.03 -41.77
CA PHE A 550 16.93 11.81 -40.73
C PHE A 550 17.99 12.71 -41.36
N ASN A 551 18.05 13.98 -40.94
CA ASN A 551 18.99 14.94 -41.49
C ASN A 551 20.43 14.71 -41.00
N GLY A 552 20.59 14.04 -39.85
CA GLY A 552 21.89 13.70 -39.26
C GLY A 552 22.46 12.36 -39.75
N LYS A 553 23.76 12.35 -40.12
CA LYS A 553 24.49 11.11 -40.43
C LYS A 553 24.95 10.39 -39.15
N SER A 554 24.11 9.55 -38.57
CA SER A 554 24.45 8.73 -37.39
C SER A 554 25.19 7.43 -37.74
N VAL A 555 24.98 6.92 -38.96
CA VAL A 555 25.61 5.72 -39.54
C VAL A 555 26.08 5.99 -40.97
N LYS A 556 27.05 5.20 -41.45
CA LYS A 556 27.83 5.44 -42.69
C LYS A 556 26.98 5.63 -43.96
N TYR A 557 25.86 4.91 -44.08
CA TYR A 557 25.02 4.91 -45.28
C TYR A 557 23.72 5.73 -45.13
N GLY A 558 23.42 6.25 -43.93
CA GLY A 558 22.19 7.01 -43.65
C GLY A 558 20.93 6.24 -44.04
N THR A 559 20.50 5.29 -43.21
CA THR A 559 19.32 4.47 -43.52
C THR A 559 18.05 5.15 -42.97
N PRO A 560 17.00 5.35 -43.79
CA PRO A 560 15.71 5.79 -43.27
C PRO A 560 15.12 4.71 -42.35
N TRP A 561 14.38 5.13 -41.33
CA TRP A 561 13.58 4.19 -40.55
C TRP A 561 12.26 3.92 -41.27
N ARG A 562 11.85 2.66 -41.31
CA ARG A 562 10.60 2.22 -41.92
C ARG A 562 9.75 1.52 -40.88
N PHE A 563 8.45 1.80 -40.87
CA PHE A 563 7.54 1.18 -39.91
C PHE A 563 7.60 -0.36 -39.97
N GLY A 564 7.65 -1.02 -38.82
CA GLY A 564 7.69 -2.48 -38.73
C GLY A 564 9.02 -3.16 -39.10
N THR A 565 10.05 -2.39 -39.45
CA THR A 565 11.40 -2.95 -39.69
C THR A 565 12.19 -3.09 -38.37
N PRO A 566 13.08 -4.09 -38.25
CA PRO A 566 13.92 -4.24 -37.06
C PRO A 566 14.72 -2.97 -36.76
N THR A 567 14.76 -2.58 -35.49
CA THR A 567 15.60 -1.45 -35.05
C THR A 567 17.05 -1.92 -34.88
N GLU A 568 17.77 -2.00 -35.99
CA GLU A 568 19.20 -2.28 -35.96
C GLU A 568 19.95 -1.24 -35.10
N PHE A 569 21.00 -1.66 -34.40
CA PHE A 569 21.85 -0.81 -33.56
C PHE A 569 21.19 -0.16 -32.32
N ASN A 570 20.02 -0.62 -31.88
CA ASN A 570 19.48 -0.27 -30.57
C ASN A 570 20.47 -0.70 -29.46
N LEU A 571 20.63 0.13 -28.44
CA LEU A 571 21.59 -0.11 -27.35
C LEU A 571 21.01 -0.92 -26.19
N GLY A 572 19.79 -1.46 -26.34
CA GLY A 572 19.07 -2.20 -25.31
C GLY A 572 18.50 -1.29 -24.22
N GLY A 573 17.63 -1.84 -23.40
CA GLY A 573 17.08 -1.21 -22.21
C GLY A 573 17.35 -2.07 -20.98
N THR A 574 16.34 -2.81 -20.53
CA THR A 574 16.50 -3.82 -19.47
C THR A 574 15.47 -4.94 -19.64
N ALA A 575 15.64 -6.02 -18.89
CA ALA A 575 14.70 -7.13 -18.84
C ALA A 575 13.75 -6.98 -17.65
N ARG A 576 12.58 -7.64 -17.74
CA ARG A 576 11.61 -7.72 -16.63
C ARG A 576 12.22 -8.39 -15.39
N THR A 577 13.01 -9.44 -15.62
CA THR A 577 13.66 -10.25 -14.58
C THR A 577 14.81 -11.09 -15.17
N LEU A 578 15.69 -11.56 -14.30
CA LEU A 578 16.76 -12.52 -14.49
C LEU A 578 16.48 -13.87 -13.81
N ASP A 579 15.22 -14.18 -13.49
CA ASP A 579 14.84 -15.48 -12.93
C ASP A 579 15.37 -16.63 -13.80
N GLY A 580 16.19 -17.50 -13.20
CA GLY A 580 16.76 -18.65 -13.88
C GLY A 580 17.78 -18.33 -14.98
N VAL A 581 18.17 -17.05 -15.12
CA VAL A 581 19.17 -16.62 -16.09
C VAL A 581 20.58 -16.87 -15.55
N ASP A 582 21.42 -17.46 -16.40
CA ASP A 582 22.85 -17.67 -16.18
C ASP A 582 23.63 -16.85 -17.21
N GLY A 583 24.12 -15.67 -16.80
CA GLY A 583 24.77 -14.71 -17.69
C GLY A 583 23.82 -13.83 -18.50
N ARG A 584 24.19 -13.52 -19.75
CA ARG A 584 23.53 -12.49 -20.57
C ARG A 584 22.20 -12.97 -21.18
N CYS A 585 21.16 -12.13 -21.09
CA CYS A 585 19.85 -12.35 -21.71
C CYS A 585 19.45 -11.24 -22.70
N ASP A 586 18.22 -11.31 -23.23
CA ASP A 586 17.64 -10.23 -24.04
C ASP A 586 17.27 -9.04 -23.14
N MET A 587 17.78 -7.86 -23.50
CA MET A 587 17.63 -6.61 -22.75
C MET A 587 16.47 -5.74 -23.25
N GLY A 588 15.64 -6.28 -24.16
CA GLY A 588 14.58 -5.51 -24.79
C GLY A 588 15.11 -4.29 -25.52
N GLN A 589 14.23 -3.32 -25.77
CA GLN A 589 14.59 -2.09 -26.47
C GLN A 589 14.66 -0.91 -25.50
N GLY A 590 15.70 -0.09 -25.65
CA GLY A 590 15.80 1.22 -25.02
C GLY A 590 15.44 2.34 -25.99
N VAL A 591 15.43 3.59 -25.51
CA VAL A 591 15.23 4.78 -26.36
C VAL A 591 16.52 5.29 -27.01
N LEU A 592 17.63 4.55 -26.85
CA LEU A 592 18.95 4.91 -27.36
C LEU A 592 19.42 3.95 -28.44
N SER A 593 20.05 4.49 -29.48
CA SER A 593 20.51 3.72 -30.63
C SER A 593 21.71 4.38 -31.32
N LYS A 594 22.62 3.59 -31.89
CA LYS A 594 23.69 4.13 -32.76
C LYS A 594 23.16 4.53 -34.13
N ALA A 595 21.99 4.03 -34.55
CA ALA A 595 21.32 4.44 -35.79
C ALA A 595 20.78 5.88 -35.70
N GLY A 596 20.67 6.42 -34.49
CA GLY A 596 20.18 7.77 -34.24
C GLY A 596 18.68 7.89 -34.01
N TYR A 597 17.98 6.76 -34.01
CA TYR A 597 16.56 6.68 -33.71
C TYR A 597 16.21 5.46 -32.87
N ALA A 598 15.14 5.57 -32.08
CA ALA A 598 14.56 4.45 -31.34
C ALA A 598 13.03 4.59 -31.30
N VAL A 599 12.33 3.46 -31.19
CA VAL A 599 10.86 3.42 -31.22
C VAL A 599 10.36 2.83 -29.92
N ILE A 600 9.32 3.44 -29.34
CA ILE A 600 8.46 2.78 -28.36
C ILE A 600 7.12 2.52 -29.02
N ASP A 601 6.73 1.24 -29.08
CA ASP A 601 5.39 0.82 -29.47
C ASP A 601 4.50 0.81 -28.22
N ASP A 602 3.63 1.81 -28.13
CA ASP A 602 2.67 1.98 -27.03
C ASP A 602 1.32 1.34 -27.37
N SER A 603 1.15 0.69 -28.53
CA SER A 603 -0.15 0.22 -29.04
C SER A 603 -0.82 -0.84 -28.16
N LYS A 604 -0.07 -1.48 -27.25
CA LYS A 604 -0.54 -2.56 -26.38
C LYS A 604 -0.58 -2.19 -24.89
N SER A 605 -0.16 -0.99 -24.54
CA SER A 605 -0.17 -0.55 -23.14
C SER A 605 -1.58 -0.32 -22.62
N MET A 606 -1.74 -0.46 -21.30
CA MET A 606 -2.96 -0.05 -20.60
C MET A 606 -3.07 1.47 -20.60
N LEU A 607 -4.31 1.96 -20.47
CA LEU A 607 -4.62 3.37 -20.34
C LEU A 607 -5.09 3.67 -18.92
N PHE A 608 -5.14 4.95 -18.55
CA PHE A 608 -5.84 5.43 -17.37
C PHE A 608 -7.14 6.11 -17.77
N ASP A 609 -8.22 5.83 -17.04
CA ASP A 609 -9.49 6.54 -17.16
C ASP A 609 -9.52 7.84 -16.35
N SER A 610 -10.61 8.58 -16.44
CA SER A 610 -10.79 9.84 -15.72
C SER A 610 -10.82 9.70 -14.20
N ASN A 611 -11.01 8.48 -13.69
CA ASN A 611 -11.08 8.18 -12.26
C ASN A 611 -9.72 7.68 -11.72
N GLY A 612 -8.67 7.68 -12.56
CA GLY A 612 -7.34 7.21 -12.20
C GLY A 612 -7.21 5.68 -12.16
N PHE A 613 -8.20 4.92 -12.65
CA PHE A 613 -8.09 3.46 -12.78
C PHE A 613 -7.64 3.06 -14.19
N VAL A 614 -7.19 1.82 -14.34
CA VAL A 614 -6.76 1.31 -15.65
C VAL A 614 -7.92 0.98 -16.56
N ALA A 615 -7.76 1.27 -17.85
CA ALA A 615 -8.72 1.02 -18.91
C ALA A 615 -8.06 0.35 -20.12
N PRO A 616 -8.77 -0.53 -20.84
CA PRO A 616 -8.26 -1.11 -22.08
C PRO A 616 -8.23 -0.08 -23.22
N ARG A 617 -7.38 -0.33 -24.20
CA ARG A 617 -7.44 0.35 -25.50
C ARG A 617 -8.70 -0.06 -26.25
N LYS A 618 -9.16 0.83 -27.16
CA LYS A 618 -10.27 0.51 -28.05
C LYS A 618 -9.92 -0.72 -28.91
N PRO A 619 -10.89 -1.61 -29.20
CA PRO A 619 -10.67 -2.75 -30.07
C PRO A 619 -10.42 -2.30 -31.52
N GLY A 620 -9.99 -3.24 -32.36
CA GLY A 620 -9.63 -2.99 -33.76
C GLY A 620 -8.12 -2.85 -33.97
N GLU A 621 -7.69 -2.86 -35.23
CA GLU A 621 -6.28 -2.73 -35.56
C GLU A 621 -5.83 -1.28 -35.47
N ARG A 622 -4.81 -1.05 -34.63
CA ARG A 622 -4.39 0.27 -34.19
C ARG A 622 -2.89 0.29 -33.94
N PHE A 623 -2.26 1.42 -34.26
CA PHE A 623 -0.87 1.72 -33.93
C PHE A 623 -0.81 3.03 -33.15
N ASP A 624 0.01 3.06 -32.11
CA ASP A 624 0.32 4.23 -31.28
C ASP A 624 1.79 4.13 -30.89
N CYS A 625 2.64 4.85 -31.61
CA CYS A 625 4.08 4.68 -31.51
C CYS A 625 4.78 6.03 -31.34
N TYR A 626 5.94 6.00 -30.69
CA TYR A 626 6.78 7.16 -30.43
C TYR A 626 8.14 6.91 -31.05
N LEU A 627 8.60 7.84 -31.90
CA LEU A 627 9.94 7.80 -32.50
C LEU A 627 10.81 8.89 -31.88
N PHE A 628 11.89 8.46 -31.25
CA PHE A 628 12.93 9.29 -30.66
C PHE A 628 14.02 9.53 -31.70
N CYS A 629 14.16 10.76 -32.19
CA CYS A 629 15.06 11.15 -33.28
C CYS A 629 16.25 11.98 -32.77
N TYR A 630 16.91 11.52 -31.70
CA TYR A 630 17.93 12.29 -30.99
C TYR A 630 19.35 12.09 -31.51
N GLY A 631 19.55 11.24 -32.52
CA GLY A 631 20.89 10.93 -33.00
C GLY A 631 21.71 10.26 -31.89
N ARG A 632 22.82 10.90 -31.55
CA ARG A 632 23.75 10.48 -30.50
C ARG A 632 23.66 11.33 -29.23
N ASP A 633 22.68 12.22 -29.13
CA ASP A 633 22.38 13.00 -27.93
C ASP A 633 21.55 12.17 -26.94
N TYR A 634 22.21 11.19 -26.33
CA TYR A 634 21.57 10.19 -25.48
C TYR A 634 20.94 10.79 -24.22
N LYS A 635 21.59 11.79 -23.62
CA LYS A 635 21.04 12.48 -22.45
C LYS A 635 19.74 13.21 -22.80
N ALA A 636 19.68 13.90 -23.94
CA ALA A 636 18.44 14.55 -24.37
C ALA A 636 17.32 13.54 -24.69
N ALA A 637 17.64 12.38 -25.25
CA ALA A 637 16.66 11.32 -25.50
C ALA A 637 16.03 10.79 -24.20
N ILE A 638 16.83 10.59 -23.15
CA ILE A 638 16.32 10.15 -21.84
C ILE A 638 15.51 11.25 -21.15
N LYS A 639 15.95 12.51 -21.23
CA LYS A 639 15.15 13.65 -20.76
C LYS A 639 13.80 13.72 -21.44
N ALA A 640 13.74 13.48 -22.74
CA ALA A 640 12.49 13.41 -23.48
C ALA A 640 11.63 12.20 -23.10
N PHE A 641 12.25 11.04 -22.84
CA PHE A 641 11.56 9.87 -22.33
C PHE A 641 10.89 10.19 -20.99
N TYR A 642 11.61 10.77 -20.02
CA TYR A 642 11.04 11.19 -18.74
C TYR A 642 10.01 12.32 -18.87
N ALA A 643 10.19 13.24 -19.82
CA ALA A 643 9.20 14.29 -20.07
C ALA A 643 7.85 13.71 -20.52
N VAL A 644 7.84 12.61 -21.29
CA VAL A 644 6.61 11.91 -21.70
C VAL A 644 6.08 10.98 -20.62
N SER A 645 6.98 10.26 -19.95
CA SER A 645 6.65 9.12 -19.09
C SER A 645 6.79 9.40 -17.60
N GLY A 646 6.98 10.65 -17.18
CA GLY A 646 7.29 11.00 -15.80
C GLY A 646 8.72 10.65 -15.40
N LYS A 647 9.19 11.23 -14.30
CA LYS A 647 10.57 11.10 -13.84
C LYS A 647 10.77 9.87 -12.96
N GLN A 648 12.01 9.40 -12.86
CA GLN A 648 12.41 8.46 -11.82
C GLN A 648 12.40 9.19 -10.47
N PRO A 649 11.65 8.72 -9.46
CA PRO A 649 11.56 9.42 -8.20
C PRO A 649 12.83 9.27 -7.36
N GLU A 650 12.99 10.19 -6.43
CA GLU A 650 14.00 10.10 -5.39
C GLU A 650 13.67 8.98 -4.40
N VAL A 651 14.70 8.40 -3.79
CA VAL A 651 14.57 7.36 -2.77
C VAL A 651 15.00 7.88 -1.40
N PRO A 652 14.39 7.40 -0.30
CA PRO A 652 14.85 7.71 1.06
C PRO A 652 16.31 7.34 1.28
N ARG A 653 17.01 8.10 2.12
CA ARG A 653 18.44 7.90 2.38
C ARG A 653 18.81 6.49 2.83
N PHE A 654 17.97 5.85 3.66
CA PHE A 654 18.21 4.48 4.15
C PHE A 654 18.28 3.43 3.04
N VAL A 655 17.64 3.67 1.88
CA VAL A 655 17.69 2.76 0.72
C VAL A 655 19.13 2.57 0.23
N LEU A 656 19.98 3.58 0.41
CA LEU A 656 21.35 3.60 -0.08
C LEU A 656 22.34 2.85 0.82
N GLY A 657 21.92 2.36 1.99
CA GLY A 657 22.75 1.53 2.86
C GLY A 657 22.84 0.06 2.42
N ASN A 658 23.37 -0.78 3.32
CA ASN A 658 23.39 -2.23 3.15
C ASN A 658 22.06 -2.84 3.61
N TRP A 659 21.50 -3.75 2.83
CA TRP A 659 20.28 -4.48 3.15
C TRP A 659 20.64 -5.94 3.45
N TRP A 660 20.10 -6.47 4.55
CA TRP A 660 20.19 -7.89 4.85
C TRP A 660 18.90 -8.60 4.42
N SER A 661 19.04 -9.60 3.56
CA SER A 661 17.94 -10.42 3.09
C SER A 661 18.41 -11.86 2.90
N ARG A 662 17.51 -12.81 3.11
CA ARG A 662 17.69 -14.23 2.80
C ARG A 662 16.33 -14.90 2.83
N TYR A 663 16.03 -15.74 1.85
CA TYR A 663 14.90 -16.66 1.98
C TYR A 663 15.27 -17.71 3.04
N TYR A 664 14.74 -17.56 4.26
CA TYR A 664 15.05 -18.43 5.38
C TYR A 664 14.00 -18.27 6.48
N ALA A 665 13.61 -19.40 7.08
CA ALA A 665 12.65 -19.48 8.17
C ALA A 665 13.26 -19.06 9.51
N TYR A 666 13.58 -17.77 9.63
CA TYR A 666 14.12 -17.20 10.86
C TYR A 666 13.11 -17.23 11.99
N HIS A 667 13.55 -17.63 13.17
CA HIS A 667 12.83 -17.26 14.39
C HIS A 667 13.09 -15.78 14.72
N GLN A 668 12.11 -15.13 15.33
CA GLN A 668 12.15 -13.71 15.69
C GLN A 668 13.42 -13.32 16.45
N ASP A 669 13.76 -14.04 17.52
CA ASP A 669 14.94 -13.75 18.33
C ASP A 669 16.24 -14.08 17.58
N GLU A 670 16.25 -15.13 16.76
CA GLU A 670 17.40 -15.46 15.91
C GLU A 670 17.70 -14.34 14.91
N TYR A 671 16.68 -13.74 14.29
CA TYR A 671 16.86 -12.63 13.37
C TYR A 671 17.38 -11.38 14.09
N VAL A 672 16.84 -11.07 15.27
CA VAL A 672 17.30 -9.93 16.08
C VAL A 672 18.75 -10.11 16.52
N GLU A 673 19.12 -11.31 17.00
CA GLU A 673 20.50 -11.66 17.35
C GLU A 673 21.44 -11.57 16.14
N LEU A 674 20.97 -11.93 14.95
CA LEU A 674 21.76 -11.79 13.72
C LEU A 674 22.09 -10.32 13.44
N MET A 675 21.15 -9.40 13.67
CA MET A 675 21.43 -7.95 13.52
C MET A 675 22.48 -7.48 14.53
N ASP A 676 22.48 -8.04 15.74
CA ASP A 676 23.50 -7.75 16.75
C ASP A 676 24.87 -8.33 16.36
N LYS A 677 24.93 -9.51 15.73
CA LYS A 677 26.18 -10.06 15.18
C LYS A 677 26.78 -9.19 14.07
N PHE A 678 25.95 -8.64 13.18
CA PHE A 678 26.45 -7.67 12.20
C PHE A 678 27.12 -6.46 12.87
N ARG A 679 26.51 -5.95 13.95
CA ARG A 679 27.10 -4.88 14.76
C ARG A 679 28.39 -5.31 15.46
N GLU A 680 28.47 -6.52 16.01
CA GLU A 680 29.68 -7.07 16.63
C GLU A 680 30.86 -7.16 15.64
N HIS A 681 30.56 -7.44 14.37
CA HIS A 681 31.54 -7.46 13.28
C HIS A 681 31.82 -6.07 12.65
N ASP A 682 31.25 -4.99 13.21
CA ASP A 682 31.36 -3.62 12.69
C ASP A 682 30.91 -3.53 11.21
N ILE A 683 29.77 -4.14 10.90
CA ILE A 683 29.14 -4.13 9.58
C ILE A 683 27.77 -3.45 9.71
N PRO A 684 27.63 -2.21 9.21
CA PRO A 684 26.38 -1.49 9.34
C PRO A 684 25.34 -1.94 8.32
N LEU A 685 24.08 -1.89 8.72
CA LEU A 685 22.89 -2.19 7.93
C LEU A 685 21.90 -1.03 7.93
N SER A 686 20.93 -1.06 7.02
CA SER A 686 19.89 -0.04 6.89
C SER A 686 18.49 -0.63 6.73
N VAL A 687 18.39 -1.83 6.17
CA VAL A 687 17.13 -2.53 5.92
C VAL A 687 17.25 -4.00 6.34
N ALA A 688 16.28 -4.44 7.12
CA ALA A 688 15.97 -5.82 7.44
C ALA A 688 14.87 -6.30 6.48
N VAL A 689 15.21 -7.26 5.62
CA VAL A 689 14.25 -7.86 4.69
C VAL A 689 13.84 -9.22 5.24
N LEU A 690 12.53 -9.42 5.42
CA LEU A 690 11.95 -10.73 5.66
C LEU A 690 11.34 -11.27 4.37
N ASP A 691 11.74 -12.48 4.04
CA ASP A 691 11.14 -13.25 2.94
C ASP A 691 9.93 -14.05 3.43
N MET A 692 9.32 -14.84 2.54
CA MET A 692 8.11 -15.68 2.69
C MET A 692 7.75 -16.15 4.11
N ASP A 693 8.71 -16.64 4.87
CA ASP A 693 8.47 -17.31 6.15
C ASP A 693 7.96 -16.39 7.27
N TRP A 694 7.88 -15.08 7.04
CA TRP A 694 7.14 -14.19 7.95
C TRP A 694 5.66 -14.61 8.06
N HIS A 695 5.09 -15.21 7.00
CA HIS A 695 3.77 -15.84 7.00
C HIS A 695 3.84 -17.38 6.97
N TYR A 696 2.71 -18.06 7.09
CA TYR A 696 2.67 -19.52 7.02
C TYR A 696 2.98 -20.01 5.59
N VAL A 697 4.02 -20.85 5.45
CA VAL A 697 4.47 -21.40 4.15
C VAL A 697 4.18 -22.90 4.03
N SER A 698 4.64 -23.71 4.99
CA SER A 698 4.55 -25.19 4.95
C SER A 698 3.67 -25.78 6.06
N ASP A 699 2.82 -24.98 6.70
CA ASP A 699 1.92 -25.44 7.75
C ASP A 699 0.77 -26.28 7.18
N GLU A 700 0.23 -27.22 7.96
CA GLU A 700 -0.91 -28.08 7.55
C GLU A 700 -2.17 -27.27 7.21
N LEU A 701 -2.30 -26.06 7.77
CA LEU A 701 -3.39 -25.14 7.48
C LEU A 701 -3.31 -24.50 6.08
N VAL A 702 -2.15 -24.53 5.42
CA VAL A 702 -1.89 -23.88 4.13
C VAL A 702 -2.26 -24.83 2.98
N PRO A 703 -3.33 -24.56 2.20
CA PRO A 703 -3.84 -25.50 1.20
C PRO A 703 -3.18 -25.35 -0.19
N HIS A 704 -2.19 -24.48 -0.34
CA HIS A 704 -1.52 -24.16 -1.61
C HIS A 704 0.01 -24.27 -1.45
N ALA A 705 0.76 -23.86 -2.47
CA ALA A 705 2.22 -24.00 -2.52
C ALA A 705 3.01 -23.21 -1.45
N GLY A 706 2.34 -22.48 -0.54
CA GLY A 706 2.99 -21.69 0.51
C GLY A 706 3.55 -20.33 0.10
N TRP A 707 3.41 -19.90 -1.17
CA TRP A 707 4.01 -18.64 -1.62
C TRP A 707 3.18 -17.40 -1.24
N THR A 708 1.87 -17.50 -1.16
CA THR A 708 1.05 -16.34 -0.80
C THR A 708 0.68 -16.45 0.67
N GLY A 709 0.79 -15.38 1.43
CA GLY A 709 0.22 -15.33 2.77
C GLY A 709 0.16 -13.94 3.38
N TYR A 710 -0.81 -13.74 4.28
CA TYR A 710 -1.12 -12.45 4.90
C TYR A 710 -1.29 -12.54 6.42
N THR A 711 -0.86 -13.65 7.02
CA THR A 711 -0.96 -13.92 8.45
C THR A 711 0.40 -14.30 8.98
N TRP A 712 0.86 -13.58 10.00
CA TRP A 712 2.14 -13.87 10.66
C TRP A 712 2.21 -15.31 11.13
N ASN A 713 3.33 -15.97 10.83
CA ASN A 713 3.62 -17.28 11.33
C ASN A 713 4.02 -17.20 12.80
N GLU A 714 3.06 -17.38 13.72
CA GLU A 714 3.27 -17.23 15.17
C GLU A 714 4.32 -18.21 15.74
N LYS A 715 4.66 -19.29 15.02
CA LYS A 715 5.74 -20.22 15.43
C LYS A 715 7.13 -19.61 15.23
N LEU A 716 7.27 -18.76 14.21
CA LEU A 716 8.53 -18.07 13.87
C LEU A 716 8.56 -16.66 14.48
N PHE A 717 7.46 -15.93 14.36
CA PHE A 717 7.26 -14.56 14.82
C PHE A 717 6.08 -14.47 15.79
N PRO A 718 6.24 -14.92 17.05
CA PRO A 718 5.16 -14.92 18.05
C PRO A 718 4.75 -13.51 18.50
N ASP A 719 5.59 -12.49 18.29
CA ASP A 719 5.28 -11.11 18.66
C ASP A 719 5.84 -10.13 17.61
N PRO A 720 5.14 -9.94 16.48
CA PRO A 720 5.57 -9.02 15.42
C PRO A 720 5.75 -7.58 15.90
N GLY A 721 4.97 -7.14 16.89
CA GLY A 721 5.10 -5.81 17.50
C GLY A 721 6.43 -5.63 18.22
N ARG A 722 6.86 -6.61 19.03
CA ARG A 722 8.20 -6.62 19.63
C ARG A 722 9.28 -6.65 18.55
N PHE A 723 9.12 -7.49 17.54
CA PHE A 723 10.06 -7.56 16.42
C PHE A 723 10.25 -6.19 15.76
N ARG A 724 9.15 -5.50 15.43
CA ARG A 724 9.18 -4.13 14.88
C ARG A 724 10.01 -3.20 15.76
N ASN A 725 9.72 -3.16 17.05
CA ASN A 725 10.39 -2.27 17.98
C ASN A 725 11.89 -2.57 18.11
N GLU A 726 12.28 -3.85 18.16
CA GLU A 726 13.69 -4.27 18.23
C GLU A 726 14.48 -3.88 16.98
N ILE A 727 13.89 -4.05 15.80
CA ILE A 727 14.54 -3.68 14.53
C ILE A 727 14.61 -2.16 14.37
N HIS A 728 13.55 -1.43 14.73
CA HIS A 728 13.52 0.04 14.70
C HIS A 728 14.47 0.67 15.71
N HIS A 729 14.63 0.08 16.91
CA HIS A 729 15.63 0.50 17.90
C HIS A 729 17.06 0.40 17.36
N ARG A 730 17.32 -0.59 16.49
CA ARG A 730 18.58 -0.76 15.74
C ARG A 730 18.70 0.16 14.53
N LYS A 731 17.74 1.08 14.33
CA LYS A 731 17.65 2.05 13.23
C LYS A 731 17.56 1.39 11.85
N LEU A 732 16.95 0.21 11.76
CA LEU A 732 16.71 -0.50 10.51
C LEU A 732 15.25 -0.36 10.07
N ARG A 733 15.01 -0.42 8.76
CA ARG A 733 13.65 -0.51 8.18
C ARG A 733 13.28 -1.94 7.85
N ILE A 734 12.01 -2.27 7.96
CA ILE A 734 11.47 -3.61 7.70
C ILE A 734 10.74 -3.60 6.37
N THR A 735 11.05 -4.57 5.52
CA THR A 735 10.24 -4.89 4.34
C THR A 735 9.90 -6.37 4.33
N LEU A 736 8.67 -6.67 3.95
CA LEU A 736 8.15 -8.03 3.82
C LEU A 736 8.00 -8.38 2.34
N ASN A 737 8.38 -9.59 1.97
CA ASN A 737 8.07 -10.18 0.67
C ASN A 737 6.56 -10.50 0.58
N ASP A 738 5.91 -10.05 -0.50
CA ASP A 738 4.52 -10.37 -0.83
C ASP A 738 4.42 -10.96 -2.24
N HIS A 739 3.95 -12.21 -2.33
CA HIS A 739 3.51 -12.84 -3.57
C HIS A 739 1.99 -13.00 -3.58
N PRO A 740 1.22 -12.08 -4.18
CA PRO A 740 -0.22 -12.07 -4.00
C PRO A 740 -0.99 -13.10 -4.85
N HIS A 741 -0.29 -13.92 -5.65
CA HIS A 741 -0.87 -14.73 -6.73
C HIS A 741 -2.00 -15.69 -6.32
N ALA A 742 -1.86 -16.43 -5.22
CA ALA A 742 -2.86 -17.42 -4.82
C ALA A 742 -4.14 -16.79 -4.24
N GLY A 743 -4.14 -15.46 -4.06
CA GLY A 743 -5.24 -14.75 -3.42
C GLY A 743 -5.28 -15.01 -1.92
N ILE A 744 -6.48 -14.98 -1.33
CA ILE A 744 -6.68 -15.06 0.11
C ILE A 744 -7.45 -16.34 0.43
N HIS A 745 -6.84 -17.23 1.22
CA HIS A 745 -7.41 -18.52 1.59
C HIS A 745 -8.01 -18.49 3.00
N ALA A 746 -8.89 -19.44 3.31
CA ALA A 746 -9.68 -19.45 4.56
C ALA A 746 -8.88 -19.59 5.87
N HIS A 747 -7.59 -19.92 5.80
CA HIS A 747 -6.72 -19.94 6.99
C HIS A 747 -6.16 -18.55 7.32
N GLU A 748 -6.23 -17.60 6.38
CA GLU A 748 -5.73 -16.25 6.57
C GLU A 748 -6.62 -15.45 7.52
N ALA A 749 -6.01 -14.76 8.48
CA ALA A 749 -6.71 -13.98 9.50
C ALA A 749 -7.63 -12.88 8.93
N ALA A 750 -7.37 -12.44 7.69
CA ALA A 750 -8.15 -11.41 7.01
C ALA A 750 -9.15 -11.97 5.98
N TYR A 751 -9.27 -13.30 5.83
CA TYR A 751 -10.11 -13.92 4.81
C TYR A 751 -11.59 -13.53 4.93
N GLU A 752 -12.16 -13.62 6.14
CA GLU A 752 -13.58 -13.30 6.35
C GLU A 752 -13.88 -11.80 6.14
N ASP A 753 -12.95 -10.92 6.52
CA ASP A 753 -13.11 -9.47 6.31
C ASP A 753 -13.00 -9.10 4.82
N MET A 754 -12.03 -9.69 4.11
CA MET A 754 -11.91 -9.59 2.65
C MET A 754 -13.18 -10.12 1.96
N ALA A 755 -13.67 -11.28 2.39
CA ALA A 755 -14.86 -11.91 1.81
C ALA A 755 -16.11 -11.05 2.02
N ARG A 756 -16.30 -10.53 3.23
CA ARG A 756 -17.40 -9.61 3.57
C ARG A 756 -17.37 -8.35 2.70
N PHE A 757 -16.20 -7.74 2.53
CA PHE A 757 -16.05 -6.56 1.68
C PHE A 757 -16.37 -6.88 0.21
N LEU A 758 -15.87 -8.00 -0.30
CA LEU A 758 -16.01 -8.37 -1.70
C LEU A 758 -17.38 -8.97 -2.03
N GLY A 759 -18.14 -9.44 -1.04
CA GLY A 759 -19.38 -10.19 -1.24
C GLY A 759 -19.09 -11.64 -1.68
N HIS A 760 -17.99 -12.22 -1.21
CA HIS A 760 -17.58 -13.59 -1.49
C HIS A 760 -18.17 -14.56 -0.47
N ASP A 761 -18.73 -15.68 -0.92
CA ASP A 761 -19.36 -16.69 -0.07
C ASP A 761 -18.30 -17.59 0.60
N THR A 762 -18.28 -17.60 1.93
CA THR A 762 -17.30 -18.33 2.73
C THR A 762 -17.76 -19.70 3.21
N SER A 763 -19.01 -20.12 2.91
CA SER A 763 -19.60 -21.39 3.38
C SER A 763 -18.75 -22.63 3.06
N ASP A 764 -18.17 -22.67 1.86
CA ASP A 764 -17.30 -23.75 1.39
C ASP A 764 -15.81 -23.49 1.60
N LYS A 765 -15.43 -22.41 2.32
CA LYS A 765 -14.03 -21.97 2.54
C LYS A 765 -13.21 -21.82 1.25
N LYS A 766 -13.86 -21.39 0.15
CA LYS A 766 -13.22 -21.21 -1.16
C LYS A 766 -12.28 -20.00 -1.17
N PRO A 767 -11.08 -20.08 -1.76
CA PRO A 767 -10.19 -18.92 -1.83
C PRO A 767 -10.83 -17.75 -2.57
N ILE A 768 -10.53 -16.53 -2.10
CA ILE A 768 -10.76 -15.30 -2.84
C ILE A 768 -9.59 -15.15 -3.81
N LEU A 769 -9.84 -15.39 -5.10
CA LEU A 769 -8.80 -15.33 -6.12
C LEU A 769 -8.28 -13.90 -6.29
N PHE A 770 -6.98 -13.76 -6.49
CA PHE A 770 -6.34 -12.48 -6.75
C PHE A 770 -6.86 -11.83 -8.04
N ASP A 771 -7.34 -10.59 -7.96
CA ASP A 771 -7.94 -9.88 -9.09
C ASP A 771 -7.55 -8.39 -9.13
N PRO A 772 -6.34 -8.06 -9.61
CA PRO A 772 -5.85 -6.69 -9.61
C PRO A 772 -6.56 -5.79 -10.63
N ALA A 773 -7.36 -6.38 -11.52
CA ALA A 773 -8.18 -5.65 -12.48
C ALA A 773 -9.51 -5.15 -11.88
N SER A 774 -9.84 -5.55 -10.65
CA SER A 774 -11.03 -5.12 -9.94
C SER A 774 -10.70 -3.96 -8.98
N PRO A 775 -11.26 -2.74 -9.18
CA PRO A 775 -11.09 -1.63 -8.24
C PRO A 775 -11.49 -1.99 -6.82
N LYS A 776 -12.59 -2.75 -6.68
CA LYS A 776 -13.11 -3.22 -5.38
C LYS A 776 -12.14 -4.19 -4.71
N PHE A 777 -11.49 -5.07 -5.49
CA PHE A 777 -10.46 -5.97 -4.96
C PHE A 777 -9.24 -5.17 -4.50
N MET A 778 -8.73 -4.25 -5.31
CA MET A 778 -7.55 -3.44 -4.97
C MET A 778 -7.77 -2.59 -3.72
N GLU A 779 -8.99 -2.05 -3.54
CA GLU A 779 -9.33 -1.32 -2.33
C GLU A 779 -9.27 -2.21 -1.08
N ALA A 780 -9.82 -3.43 -1.15
CA ALA A 780 -9.77 -4.39 -0.06
C ALA A 780 -8.33 -4.86 0.21
N TYR A 781 -7.57 -5.11 -0.85
CA TYR A 781 -6.18 -5.53 -0.81
C TYR A 781 -5.31 -4.52 -0.02
N PHE A 782 -5.40 -3.22 -0.32
CA PHE A 782 -4.66 -2.23 0.48
C PHE A 782 -5.30 -1.96 1.84
N GLY A 783 -6.62 -1.76 1.86
CA GLY A 783 -7.35 -1.30 3.04
C GLY A 783 -7.39 -2.30 4.18
N ILE A 784 -7.57 -3.58 3.87
CA ILE A 784 -7.78 -4.66 4.83
C ILE A 784 -6.49 -5.46 5.05
N LEU A 785 -5.76 -5.81 3.98
CA LEU A 785 -4.55 -6.64 4.10
C LEU A 785 -3.30 -5.80 4.42
N HIS A 786 -2.83 -5.00 3.47
CA HIS A 786 -1.51 -4.37 3.58
C HIS A 786 -1.44 -3.42 4.77
N ARG A 787 -2.43 -2.54 4.93
CA ARG A 787 -2.42 -1.54 6.01
C ARG A 787 -2.47 -2.13 7.41
N ARG A 788 -3.05 -3.31 7.57
CA ARG A 788 -3.00 -4.06 8.83
C ARG A 788 -1.56 -4.48 9.14
N LEU A 789 -0.91 -5.15 8.20
CA LEU A 789 0.46 -5.66 8.34
C LEU A 789 1.51 -4.55 8.49
N GLU A 790 1.30 -3.42 7.81
CA GLU A 790 2.12 -2.21 7.96
C GLU A 790 2.05 -1.61 9.36
N ASN A 791 0.90 -1.69 10.03
CA ASN A 791 0.76 -1.22 11.41
C ASN A 791 1.42 -2.19 12.42
N GLU A 792 1.64 -3.45 12.02
CA GLU A 792 2.25 -4.47 12.86
C GLU A 792 3.79 -4.46 12.73
N ALA A 793 4.34 -4.73 11.53
CA ALA A 793 5.79 -4.78 11.31
C ALA A 793 6.20 -4.72 9.81
N CYS A 794 5.75 -3.72 9.06
CA CYS A 794 6.19 -3.48 7.68
C CYS A 794 6.29 -1.98 7.37
N ASP A 795 7.47 -1.50 6.98
CA ASP A 795 7.70 -0.08 6.64
C ASP A 795 7.46 0.20 5.15
N PHE A 796 7.78 -0.76 4.27
CA PHE A 796 7.51 -0.74 2.83
C PHE A 796 7.47 -2.17 2.28
N TRP A 797 6.95 -2.35 1.06
CA TRP A 797 6.68 -3.67 0.50
C TRP A 797 7.70 -4.11 -0.55
N TRP A 798 8.09 -5.39 -0.45
CA TRP A 798 8.71 -6.14 -1.53
C TRP A 798 7.61 -6.89 -2.29
N VAL A 799 7.17 -6.32 -3.41
CA VAL A 799 6.11 -6.88 -4.27
C VAL A 799 6.73 -7.83 -5.28
N ASP A 800 6.52 -9.13 -5.09
CA ASP A 800 7.14 -10.17 -5.91
C ASP A 800 6.11 -10.89 -6.82
N TRP A 801 5.96 -10.36 -8.04
CA TRP A 801 5.09 -10.93 -9.06
C TRP A 801 5.87 -11.57 -10.22
N GLN A 802 5.78 -12.90 -10.32
CA GLN A 802 6.47 -13.70 -11.34
C GLN A 802 5.51 -14.44 -12.30
N GLN A 803 4.19 -14.30 -12.14
CA GLN A 803 3.19 -15.07 -12.87
C GLN A 803 2.86 -14.53 -14.27
N GLY A 804 3.73 -13.69 -14.81
CA GLY A 804 3.61 -13.13 -16.16
C GLY A 804 2.62 -11.96 -16.26
N PRO A 805 2.36 -11.48 -17.49
CA PRO A 805 1.63 -10.24 -17.75
C PRO A 805 0.12 -10.44 -17.98
N PHE A 806 -0.45 -11.56 -17.53
CA PHE A 806 -1.83 -11.94 -17.88
C PHE A 806 -2.79 -11.72 -16.71
N SER A 807 -3.95 -11.17 -17.00
CA SER A 807 -5.07 -11.02 -16.07
C SER A 807 -6.41 -11.30 -16.78
N LYS A 808 -7.54 -11.10 -16.08
CA LYS A 808 -8.89 -11.30 -16.64
C LYS A 808 -9.22 -10.34 -17.79
N ILE A 809 -8.55 -9.19 -17.86
CA ILE A 809 -8.74 -8.20 -18.92
C ILE A 809 -7.53 -8.28 -19.87
N PRO A 810 -7.74 -8.56 -21.18
CA PRO A 810 -6.63 -8.60 -22.14
C PRO A 810 -5.81 -7.30 -22.12
N GLY A 811 -4.48 -7.45 -22.04
CA GLY A 811 -3.54 -6.32 -21.99
C GLY A 811 -3.32 -5.74 -20.59
N PHE A 812 -4.05 -6.19 -19.56
CA PHE A 812 -3.80 -5.76 -18.18
C PHE A 812 -2.69 -6.61 -17.54
N ASP A 813 -1.52 -6.00 -17.31
CA ASP A 813 -0.36 -6.61 -16.65
C ASP A 813 -0.42 -6.40 -15.12
N PRO A 814 -0.62 -7.47 -14.33
CA PRO A 814 -0.70 -7.39 -12.87
C PRO A 814 0.49 -6.72 -12.19
N LEU A 815 1.72 -6.96 -12.65
CA LEU A 815 2.92 -6.35 -12.04
C LEU A 815 2.87 -4.84 -12.17
N TRP A 816 2.45 -4.34 -13.33
CA TRP A 816 2.37 -2.92 -13.58
C TRP A 816 1.31 -2.27 -12.69
N LEU A 817 0.14 -2.91 -12.54
CA LEU A 817 -0.94 -2.46 -11.65
C LEU A 817 -0.47 -2.43 -10.19
N LEU A 818 0.16 -3.51 -9.73
CA LEU A 818 0.71 -3.62 -8.38
C LEU A 818 1.73 -2.52 -8.12
N ASN A 819 2.71 -2.34 -9.01
CA ASN A 819 3.71 -1.28 -8.87
C ASN A 819 3.08 0.11 -8.75
N HIS A 820 2.12 0.41 -9.63
CA HIS A 820 1.44 1.69 -9.65
C HIS A 820 0.65 1.96 -8.36
N PHE A 821 -0.26 1.06 -8.00
CA PHE A 821 -1.15 1.30 -6.88
C PHE A 821 -0.45 1.14 -5.53
N GLN A 822 0.52 0.23 -5.39
CA GLN A 822 1.30 0.11 -4.16
C GLN A 822 2.15 1.37 -3.92
N TYR A 823 2.75 1.94 -4.97
CA TYR A 823 3.51 3.18 -4.86
C TYR A 823 2.60 4.35 -4.44
N LEU A 824 1.43 4.50 -5.07
CA LEU A 824 0.47 5.53 -4.69
C LEU A 824 -0.07 5.34 -3.26
N ASP A 825 -0.39 4.11 -2.86
CA ASP A 825 -0.85 3.80 -1.51
C ASP A 825 0.23 4.10 -0.46
N SER A 826 1.50 3.79 -0.77
CA SER A 826 2.64 4.04 0.13
C SER A 826 2.85 5.52 0.46
N LYS A 827 2.35 6.44 -0.37
CA LYS A 827 2.40 7.91 -0.15
C LYS A 827 1.48 8.38 0.98
N ARG A 828 0.56 7.54 1.44
CA ARG A 828 -0.42 7.89 2.49
C ARG A 828 0.27 8.45 3.74
N ASN A 829 -0.46 9.29 4.47
CA ASN A 829 0.03 9.94 5.70
C ASN A 829 1.30 10.80 5.50
N GLY A 830 1.59 11.24 4.27
CA GLY A 830 2.71 12.10 3.93
C GLY A 830 4.03 11.37 3.61
N ARG A 831 4.08 10.05 3.82
CA ARG A 831 5.30 9.22 3.73
C ARG A 831 6.00 9.37 2.38
N TYR A 832 7.34 9.20 2.39
CA TYR A 832 8.09 9.00 1.14
C TYR A 832 7.55 7.75 0.44
N PRO A 833 7.02 7.87 -0.79
CA PRO A 833 6.48 6.72 -1.49
C PRO A 833 7.62 5.80 -1.95
N LEU A 834 7.49 4.52 -1.66
CA LEU A 834 8.54 3.52 -1.89
C LEU A 834 7.94 2.14 -2.12
N ILE A 835 8.44 1.45 -3.13
CA ILE A 835 8.22 0.02 -3.35
C ILE A 835 9.51 -0.64 -3.80
N PHE A 836 9.60 -1.95 -3.55
CA PHE A 836 10.63 -2.83 -4.06
C PHE A 836 9.98 -3.92 -4.91
N SER A 837 10.15 -3.90 -6.23
CA SER A 837 9.45 -4.81 -7.15
C SER A 837 10.25 -5.06 -8.44
N ARG A 838 9.61 -5.48 -9.53
CA ARG A 838 10.24 -5.80 -10.83
C ARG A 838 9.93 -4.76 -11.89
N TYR A 839 10.70 -4.77 -12.98
CA TYR A 839 10.50 -3.88 -14.11
C TYR A 839 9.24 -4.26 -14.92
N GLY A 840 8.20 -3.41 -14.87
CA GLY A 840 6.94 -3.62 -15.59
C GLY A 840 6.97 -3.27 -17.09
N GLY A 841 8.06 -2.67 -17.60
CA GLY A 841 8.11 -2.08 -18.95
C GLY A 841 8.20 -0.55 -18.93
N PRO A 842 8.21 0.11 -20.11
CA PRO A 842 8.31 1.57 -20.21
C PRO A 842 7.26 2.28 -19.33
N GLY A 843 7.68 3.32 -18.61
CA GLY A 843 6.86 4.02 -17.62
C GLY A 843 6.96 3.48 -16.19
N SER A 844 7.41 2.23 -15.99
CA SER A 844 7.52 1.63 -14.65
C SER A 844 8.64 2.23 -13.79
N HIS A 845 9.57 3.01 -14.35
CA HIS A 845 10.64 3.71 -13.61
C HIS A 845 10.13 4.76 -12.63
N ARG A 846 8.87 5.16 -12.78
CA ARG A 846 8.16 5.98 -11.79
C ARG A 846 8.00 5.29 -10.44
N TYR A 847 8.26 3.98 -10.36
CA TYR A 847 8.15 3.17 -9.14
C TYR A 847 9.53 2.57 -8.84
N PRO A 848 10.26 3.11 -7.85
CA PRO A 848 11.71 3.25 -7.96
C PRO A 848 12.48 1.93 -7.94
N ILE A 849 12.36 1.09 -6.92
CA ILE A 849 13.34 0.01 -6.76
C ILE A 849 12.92 -1.24 -7.52
N GLY A 850 13.71 -1.58 -8.54
CA GLY A 850 13.68 -2.85 -9.24
C GLY A 850 14.54 -3.91 -8.56
N PHE A 851 14.10 -5.17 -8.57
CA PHE A 851 14.86 -6.33 -8.15
C PHE A 851 15.06 -7.26 -9.32
N SER A 852 16.32 -7.64 -9.57
CA SER A 852 16.66 -8.29 -10.83
C SER A 852 16.15 -9.72 -10.96
N GLY A 853 15.65 -10.35 -9.89
CA GLY A 853 15.17 -11.74 -9.92
C GLY A 853 16.22 -12.78 -9.55
N ASP A 854 15.80 -14.04 -9.70
CA ASP A 854 16.45 -15.24 -9.18
C ASP A 854 17.64 -15.68 -10.05
N THR A 855 18.71 -14.90 -10.00
CA THR A 855 19.95 -15.15 -10.77
C THR A 855 20.67 -16.42 -10.33
N VAL A 856 21.31 -17.10 -11.28
CA VAL A 856 22.17 -18.27 -11.00
C VAL A 856 23.48 -17.81 -10.35
N VAL A 857 23.93 -18.52 -9.30
CA VAL A 857 25.24 -18.30 -8.66
C VAL A 857 26.37 -18.77 -9.59
N SER A 858 26.85 -17.87 -10.45
CA SER A 858 27.93 -18.14 -11.42
C SER A 858 28.75 -16.88 -11.72
N TRP A 859 29.95 -17.09 -12.26
CA TRP A 859 30.77 -16.01 -12.80
C TRP A 859 30.12 -15.36 -14.04
N ASP A 860 29.38 -16.11 -14.85
CA ASP A 860 28.70 -15.59 -16.03
C ASP A 860 27.59 -14.60 -15.64
N SER A 861 26.78 -14.92 -14.61
CA SER A 861 25.80 -13.99 -14.04
C SER A 861 26.47 -12.72 -13.51
N LEU A 862 27.56 -12.85 -12.74
CA LEU A 862 28.31 -11.68 -12.27
C LEU A 862 28.88 -10.86 -13.44
N ALA A 863 29.33 -11.52 -14.51
CA ALA A 863 29.87 -10.86 -15.70
C ALA A 863 28.81 -10.09 -16.50
N PHE A 864 27.53 -10.39 -16.33
CA PHE A 864 26.46 -9.69 -17.00
C PHE A 864 25.87 -8.54 -16.18
N GLN A 865 25.84 -8.63 -14.84
CA GLN A 865 25.16 -7.64 -14.01
C GLN A 865 25.65 -6.18 -14.17
N PRO A 866 26.94 -5.88 -14.41
CA PRO A 866 27.38 -4.52 -14.71
C PRO A 866 26.75 -3.96 -16.00
N GLU A 867 26.76 -4.73 -17.10
CA GLU A 867 26.09 -4.37 -18.35
C GLU A 867 24.58 -4.18 -18.11
N PHE A 868 23.96 -5.11 -17.38
CA PHE A 868 22.53 -5.07 -17.06
C PHE A 868 22.14 -3.78 -16.32
N THR A 869 22.90 -3.44 -15.28
CA THR A 869 22.69 -2.24 -14.46
C THR A 869 22.86 -0.97 -15.28
N ALA A 870 23.93 -0.88 -16.07
CA ALA A 870 24.24 0.32 -16.84
C ALA A 870 23.23 0.53 -17.96
N THR A 871 22.89 -0.52 -18.70
CA THR A 871 22.00 -0.44 -19.86
C THR A 871 20.56 -0.10 -19.46
N ALA A 872 20.14 -0.44 -18.23
CA ALA A 872 18.80 -0.10 -17.76
C ALA A 872 18.50 1.42 -17.76
N SER A 873 19.53 2.25 -17.65
CA SER A 873 19.41 3.70 -17.79
C SER A 873 18.95 4.12 -19.19
N ASN A 874 19.17 3.31 -20.23
CA ASN A 874 18.71 3.57 -21.60
C ASN A 874 17.17 3.50 -21.75
N ILE A 875 16.46 3.01 -20.72
CA ILE A 875 15.01 3.06 -20.62
C ILE A 875 14.56 3.72 -19.31
N GLY A 876 15.44 4.53 -18.73
CA GLY A 876 15.18 5.35 -17.55
C GLY A 876 14.97 4.58 -16.23
N TYR A 877 15.25 3.27 -16.19
CA TYR A 877 15.01 2.42 -15.02
C TYR A 877 16.32 2.19 -14.23
N GLY A 878 16.81 3.25 -13.58
CA GLY A 878 18.15 3.26 -12.99
C GLY A 878 18.30 2.70 -11.58
N TRP A 879 17.21 2.40 -10.87
CA TRP A 879 17.21 1.89 -9.49
C TRP A 879 17.09 0.37 -9.47
N TRP A 880 18.22 -0.33 -9.43
CA TRP A 880 18.27 -1.79 -9.30
C TRP A 880 18.87 -2.25 -7.97
N SER A 881 18.26 -3.28 -7.42
CA SER A 881 18.79 -4.16 -6.40
C SER A 881 19.02 -5.55 -7.01
N HIS A 882 20.25 -6.04 -6.89
CA HIS A 882 20.59 -7.40 -7.28
C HIS A 882 20.59 -8.32 -6.07
N ASP A 883 20.53 -9.63 -6.35
CA ASP A 883 20.78 -10.65 -5.35
C ASP A 883 22.28 -10.83 -5.23
N ILE A 884 22.89 -10.05 -4.34
CA ILE A 884 24.36 -9.99 -4.28
C ILE A 884 24.92 -11.33 -3.80
N GLY A 885 25.71 -11.94 -4.69
CA GLY A 885 26.22 -13.30 -4.55
C GLY A 885 25.37 -14.37 -5.25
N GLY A 886 24.31 -14.00 -5.97
CA GLY A 886 23.39 -14.87 -6.68
C GLY A 886 22.36 -15.56 -5.78
N HIS A 887 21.23 -15.94 -6.38
CA HIS A 887 20.05 -16.45 -5.67
C HIS A 887 20.00 -17.98 -5.60
N ILE A 888 20.04 -18.64 -6.76
CA ILE A 888 19.75 -20.08 -6.93
C ILE A 888 20.90 -20.83 -7.62
N ARG A 889 20.93 -22.15 -7.40
CA ARG A 889 21.84 -23.10 -8.08
C ARG A 889 23.31 -22.69 -7.89
N GLY A 890 24.19 -23.22 -8.75
CA GLY A 890 25.62 -22.89 -8.75
C GLY A 890 26.46 -23.64 -7.72
N ILE A 891 27.61 -23.08 -7.40
CA ILE A 891 28.60 -23.65 -6.46
C ILE A 891 29.01 -22.63 -5.40
N ARG A 892 29.52 -23.11 -4.27
CA ARG A 892 30.17 -22.23 -3.29
C ARG A 892 31.54 -21.80 -3.81
N ASP A 893 31.66 -20.52 -4.11
CA ASP A 893 32.91 -19.84 -4.42
C ASP A 893 32.98 -18.54 -3.59
N ASP A 894 33.83 -18.54 -2.55
CA ASP A 894 33.95 -17.38 -1.66
C ASP A 894 34.49 -16.13 -2.39
N GLU A 895 35.31 -16.31 -3.44
CA GLU A 895 35.81 -15.17 -4.22
C GLU A 895 34.71 -14.57 -5.07
N LEU A 896 33.91 -15.41 -5.73
CA LEU A 896 32.74 -14.97 -6.48
C LEU A 896 31.84 -14.10 -5.61
N LEU A 897 31.53 -14.54 -4.38
CA LEU A 897 30.73 -13.74 -3.45
C LEU A 897 31.38 -12.40 -3.11
N VAL A 898 32.69 -12.36 -2.87
CA VAL A 898 33.39 -11.10 -2.57
C VAL A 898 33.35 -10.16 -3.77
N ARG A 899 33.60 -10.65 -4.99
CA ARG A 899 33.54 -9.83 -6.22
C ARG A 899 32.14 -9.30 -6.49
N TRP A 900 31.12 -10.10 -6.19
CA TRP A 900 29.73 -9.67 -6.25
C TRP A 900 29.38 -8.64 -5.17
N THR A 901 29.89 -8.82 -3.94
CA THR A 901 29.75 -7.85 -2.86
C THR A 901 30.35 -6.50 -3.25
N GLN A 902 31.53 -6.51 -3.89
CA GLN A 902 32.17 -5.31 -4.40
C GLN A 902 31.32 -4.63 -5.48
N LEU A 903 30.78 -5.37 -6.44
CA LEU A 903 29.83 -4.83 -7.42
C LEU A 903 28.62 -4.18 -6.74
N GLY A 904 28.01 -4.86 -5.76
CA GLY A 904 26.85 -4.38 -5.04
C GLY A 904 27.08 -3.05 -4.31
N VAL A 905 28.27 -2.85 -3.73
CA VAL A 905 28.64 -1.56 -3.11
C VAL A 905 28.64 -0.40 -4.11
N PHE A 906 28.93 -0.68 -5.38
CA PHE A 906 28.91 0.29 -6.48
C PHE A 906 27.71 0.14 -7.41
N SER A 907 26.65 -0.51 -6.93
CA SER A 907 25.33 -0.60 -7.59
C SER A 907 24.33 0.37 -6.96
N PRO A 908 23.18 0.66 -7.59
CA PRO A 908 22.19 1.58 -7.03
C PRO A 908 21.72 1.19 -5.63
N VAL A 909 21.34 -0.08 -5.42
CA VAL A 909 20.95 -0.65 -4.12
C VAL A 909 21.84 -1.86 -3.77
N MET A 910 22.31 -1.92 -2.52
CA MET A 910 23.18 -2.99 -2.02
C MET A 910 22.40 -3.97 -1.14
N ARG A 911 21.96 -5.10 -1.71
CA ARG A 911 21.18 -6.13 -1.01
C ARG A 911 21.84 -7.50 -1.07
N LEU A 912 22.27 -8.00 0.08
CA LEU A 912 22.65 -9.41 0.20
C LEU A 912 21.38 -10.24 0.20
N HIS A 913 21.29 -11.27 -0.65
CA HIS A 913 20.13 -12.15 -0.74
C HIS A 913 20.49 -13.52 -1.32
N SER A 914 19.69 -14.53 -0.98
CA SER A 914 19.80 -15.90 -1.51
C SER A 914 18.58 -16.74 -1.22
N THR A 915 18.46 -17.87 -1.94
CA THR A 915 17.46 -18.90 -1.69
C THR A 915 17.63 -19.62 -0.34
N SER A 916 16.60 -20.38 0.05
CA SER A 916 16.59 -21.20 1.26
C SER A 916 17.48 -22.43 1.09
N SER A 917 18.73 -22.27 1.52
CA SER A 917 19.70 -23.36 1.62
C SER A 917 20.59 -23.13 2.84
N ARG A 918 20.79 -24.19 3.63
CA ARG A 918 21.72 -24.20 4.77
C ARG A 918 23.14 -23.76 4.38
N TRP A 919 23.53 -23.96 3.12
CA TRP A 919 24.90 -23.77 2.64
C TRP A 919 25.11 -22.46 1.85
N MET A 920 24.04 -21.71 1.57
CA MET A 920 24.09 -20.50 0.72
C MET A 920 23.93 -19.20 1.51
N SER A 921 24.46 -19.15 2.73
CA SER A 921 24.53 -17.95 3.57
C SER A 921 25.30 -16.80 2.93
N LYS A 922 25.04 -15.54 3.33
CA LYS A 922 25.79 -14.35 2.86
C LYS A 922 26.48 -13.58 4.00
N GLU A 923 26.41 -14.11 5.22
CA GLU A 923 27.06 -13.60 6.42
C GLU A 923 28.59 -13.65 6.23
N PRO A 924 29.29 -12.51 6.26
CA PRO A 924 30.73 -12.47 5.94
C PRO A 924 31.60 -13.39 6.80
N TRP A 925 31.28 -13.54 8.09
CA TRP A 925 32.05 -14.36 9.04
C TRP A 925 31.95 -15.88 8.81
N LEU A 926 31.13 -16.34 7.86
CA LEU A 926 31.06 -17.76 7.47
C LEU A 926 32.00 -18.12 6.31
N TYR A 927 32.78 -17.15 5.84
CA TYR A 927 33.73 -17.28 4.73
C TYR A 927 35.17 -17.22 5.21
N ARG A 928 36.12 -17.66 4.35
CA ARG A 928 37.56 -17.58 4.65
C ARG A 928 37.95 -16.17 5.10
N ASP A 929 38.86 -16.03 6.07
CA ASP A 929 39.23 -14.76 6.69
C ASP A 929 39.51 -13.63 5.69
N GLU A 930 40.28 -13.92 4.63
CA GLU A 930 40.57 -12.96 3.55
C GLU A 930 39.29 -12.41 2.87
N CYS A 931 38.31 -13.29 2.65
CA CYS A 931 37.03 -12.96 2.02
C CYS A 931 36.10 -12.22 3.00
N SER A 932 36.01 -12.70 4.24
CA SER A 932 35.25 -12.05 5.32
C SER A 932 35.70 -10.60 5.53
N GLU A 933 37.02 -10.39 5.66
CA GLU A 933 37.61 -9.07 5.84
C GLU A 933 37.36 -8.15 4.63
N ALA A 934 37.48 -8.69 3.41
CA ALA A 934 37.18 -7.94 2.20
C ALA A 934 35.71 -7.51 2.16
N MET A 935 34.77 -8.45 2.35
CA MET A 935 33.33 -8.15 2.38
C MET A 935 32.99 -7.09 3.43
N ALA A 936 33.44 -7.27 4.67
CA ALA A 936 33.20 -6.31 5.75
C ALA A 936 33.78 -4.92 5.43
N GLY A 937 34.98 -4.86 4.84
CA GLY A 937 35.60 -3.61 4.42
C GLY A 937 34.78 -2.85 3.36
N PHE A 938 34.26 -3.56 2.36
CA PHE A 938 33.42 -2.97 1.31
C PHE A 938 32.03 -2.56 1.84
N LEU A 939 31.40 -3.37 2.69
CA LEU A 939 30.12 -3.04 3.32
C LEU A 939 30.22 -1.78 4.21
N ARG A 940 31.32 -1.60 4.95
CA ARG A 940 31.60 -0.33 5.65
C ARG A 940 31.81 0.82 4.68
N PHE A 941 32.53 0.59 3.58
CA PHE A 941 32.76 1.61 2.55
C PHE A 941 31.45 2.08 1.92
N ARG A 942 30.48 1.19 1.69
CA ARG A 942 29.14 1.56 1.19
C ARG A 942 28.49 2.63 2.06
N HIS A 943 28.46 2.44 3.38
CA HIS A 943 27.88 3.42 4.30
C HIS A 943 28.68 4.72 4.35
N ARG A 944 30.01 4.68 4.24
CA ARG A 944 30.83 5.90 4.09
C ARG A 944 30.49 6.66 2.81
N LEU A 945 30.11 5.97 1.74
CA LEU A 945 29.79 6.59 0.44
C LEU A 945 28.38 7.19 0.39
N VAL A 946 27.52 6.96 1.39
CA VAL A 946 26.13 7.44 1.39
C VAL A 946 25.97 8.95 1.15
N PRO A 947 26.78 9.87 1.70
CA PRO A 947 26.64 11.30 1.40
C PRO A 947 26.78 11.62 -0.09
N TYR A 948 27.74 10.98 -0.77
CA TYR A 948 27.89 11.05 -2.22
C TYR A 948 26.68 10.43 -2.93
N LEU A 949 26.31 9.19 -2.59
CA LEU A 949 25.21 8.48 -3.25
C LEU A 949 23.87 9.21 -3.09
N TYR A 950 23.60 9.76 -1.93
CA TYR A 950 22.37 10.48 -1.64
C TYR A 950 22.31 11.81 -2.40
N THR A 951 23.41 12.55 -2.45
CA THR A 951 23.50 13.76 -3.28
C THR A 951 23.27 13.41 -4.76
N GLN A 952 23.95 12.37 -5.27
CA GLN A 952 23.79 11.95 -6.68
C GLN A 952 22.40 11.38 -6.97
N SER A 953 21.73 10.75 -5.99
CA SER A 953 20.34 10.31 -6.08
C SER A 953 19.38 11.49 -6.30
N VAL A 954 19.49 12.52 -5.46
CA VAL A 954 18.66 13.73 -5.56
C VAL A 954 18.94 14.48 -6.86
N LEU A 955 20.22 14.68 -7.19
CA LEU A 955 20.61 15.35 -8.43
C LEU A 955 20.16 14.55 -9.67
N GLY A 956 20.22 13.22 -9.63
CA GLY A 956 19.82 12.38 -10.74
C GLY A 956 18.32 12.47 -11.05
N SER A 957 17.47 12.49 -10.01
CA SER A 957 16.04 12.76 -10.16
C SER A 957 15.77 14.20 -10.65
N ARG A 958 16.47 15.19 -10.09
CA ARG A 958 16.32 16.60 -10.46
C ARG A 958 16.70 16.88 -11.91
N ASN A 959 17.80 16.28 -12.35
CA ASN A 959 18.43 16.52 -13.65
C ASN A 959 18.07 15.49 -14.72
N ASP A 960 17.19 14.52 -14.40
CA ASP A 960 16.73 13.49 -15.32
C ASP A 960 17.88 12.59 -15.82
N GLU A 961 18.80 12.24 -14.92
CA GLU A 961 20.05 11.53 -15.19
C GLU A 961 20.28 10.44 -14.13
N PRO A 962 19.98 9.15 -14.44
CA PRO A 962 20.15 8.04 -13.51
C PRO A 962 21.54 7.98 -12.86
N LEU A 963 21.58 7.42 -11.64
CA LEU A 963 22.80 7.28 -10.84
C LEU A 963 23.89 6.47 -11.57
N VAL A 964 23.54 5.42 -12.31
CA VAL A 964 24.49 4.63 -13.10
C VAL A 964 24.32 4.95 -14.57
N GLN A 965 25.41 5.27 -15.27
CA GLN A 965 25.36 5.63 -16.70
C GLN A 965 26.42 4.86 -17.51
N PRO A 966 26.04 4.26 -18.65
CA PRO A 966 27.01 3.72 -19.60
C PRO A 966 27.97 4.79 -20.12
N MET A 967 29.21 4.40 -20.41
CA MET A 967 30.26 5.34 -20.85
C MET A 967 29.87 6.12 -22.11
N TYR A 968 29.14 5.49 -23.03
CA TYR A 968 28.73 6.11 -24.30
C TYR A 968 27.74 7.27 -24.15
N TRP A 969 27.13 7.49 -22.97
CA TRP A 969 26.30 8.68 -22.73
C TRP A 969 27.11 9.97 -22.81
N SER A 970 28.31 9.96 -22.20
CA SER A 970 29.24 11.10 -22.21
C SER A 970 30.16 11.08 -23.42
N TYR A 971 30.38 9.90 -24.02
CA TYR A 971 31.32 9.69 -25.13
C TYR A 971 30.68 8.98 -26.33
N PRO A 972 29.58 9.50 -26.91
CA PRO A 972 28.82 8.78 -27.93
C PRO A 972 29.53 8.66 -29.28
N ASN A 973 30.62 9.40 -29.48
CA ASN A 973 31.42 9.35 -30.71
C ASN A 973 32.68 8.48 -30.58
N GLU A 974 32.99 8.02 -29.37
CA GLU A 974 34.15 7.17 -29.10
C GLU A 974 33.73 5.70 -29.18
N ASN A 975 34.32 4.92 -30.10
CA ASN A 975 34.00 3.49 -30.23
C ASN A 975 34.32 2.72 -28.94
N ASN A 976 35.42 3.08 -28.27
CA ASN A 976 35.82 2.47 -27.00
C ASN A 976 34.70 2.53 -25.95
N ALA A 977 33.87 3.58 -25.94
CA ALA A 977 32.77 3.71 -24.99
C ALA A 977 31.69 2.63 -25.12
N TYR A 978 31.67 1.90 -26.26
CA TYR A 978 30.75 0.79 -26.55
C TYR A 978 31.42 -0.59 -26.44
N GLU A 979 32.76 -0.65 -26.38
CA GLU A 979 33.52 -1.91 -26.40
C GLU A 979 33.68 -2.53 -25.00
N PHE A 980 33.49 -1.74 -23.93
CA PHE A 980 33.61 -2.17 -22.53
C PHE A 980 32.23 -2.12 -21.84
N PRO A 981 31.37 -3.14 -22.01
CA PRO A 981 30.00 -3.12 -21.48
C PRO A 981 29.95 -3.18 -19.93
N ASN A 982 30.99 -3.72 -19.30
CA ASN A 982 31.11 -3.84 -17.85
C ASN A 982 31.83 -2.64 -17.23
N GLN A 983 31.62 -1.44 -17.77
CA GLN A 983 32.18 -0.20 -17.24
C GLN A 983 31.11 0.88 -17.28
N TYR A 984 31.01 1.66 -16.21
CA TYR A 984 30.01 2.71 -16.09
C TYR A 984 30.48 3.84 -15.18
N TYR A 985 29.79 4.98 -15.28
CA TYR A 985 29.85 6.03 -14.28
C TYR A 985 28.84 5.76 -13.17
N LEU A 986 29.27 5.92 -11.91
CA LEU A 986 28.44 5.97 -10.72
C LEU A 986 28.40 7.42 -10.22
N GLY A 987 27.26 8.07 -10.44
CA GLY A 987 27.13 9.52 -10.32
C GLY A 987 27.98 10.24 -11.37
N THR A 988 28.45 11.42 -11.02
CA THR A 988 29.19 12.32 -11.93
C THR A 988 30.70 12.12 -11.92
N ASP A 989 31.26 11.54 -10.85
CA ASP A 989 32.71 11.54 -10.61
C ASP A 989 33.40 10.17 -10.70
N LEU A 990 32.67 9.08 -10.45
CA LEU A 990 33.27 7.76 -10.24
C LEU A 990 33.09 6.86 -11.46
N LEU A 991 34.19 6.45 -12.08
CA LEU A 991 34.22 5.41 -13.09
C LEU A 991 34.50 4.07 -12.41
N VAL A 992 33.60 3.11 -12.57
CA VAL A 992 33.68 1.78 -11.96
C VAL A 992 33.95 0.76 -13.06
N ALA A 993 34.95 -0.10 -12.85
CA ALA A 993 35.22 -1.25 -13.70
C ALA A 993 35.16 -2.55 -12.88
N PRO A 994 33.99 -3.18 -12.77
CA PRO A 994 33.80 -4.42 -12.03
C PRO A 994 34.70 -5.57 -12.45
N ILE A 995 35.33 -6.22 -11.48
CA ILE A 995 36.02 -7.50 -11.69
C ILE A 995 34.99 -8.61 -11.65
N VAL A 996 34.84 -9.30 -12.77
CA VAL A 996 33.82 -10.32 -13.00
C VAL A 996 34.41 -11.67 -13.43
N GLN A 997 35.70 -11.87 -13.14
CA GLN A 997 36.43 -13.10 -13.41
C GLN A 997 37.29 -13.46 -12.19
N PRO A 998 37.55 -14.77 -11.96
CA PRO A 998 38.38 -15.21 -10.85
C PRO A 998 39.83 -14.75 -10.97
N ARG A 999 40.53 -14.65 -9.83
CA ARG A 999 41.96 -14.35 -9.78
C ARG A 999 42.82 -15.44 -10.41
N ASP A 1000 43.97 -15.06 -10.94
CA ASP A 1000 45.03 -16.03 -11.26
C ASP A 1000 45.70 -16.49 -9.95
N LEU A 1001 45.77 -17.80 -9.71
CA LEU A 1001 46.28 -18.37 -8.46
C LEU A 1001 47.78 -18.15 -8.26
N ARG A 1002 48.54 -17.91 -9.33
CA ARG A 1002 49.99 -17.66 -9.27
C ARG A 1002 50.26 -16.23 -8.81
N THR A 1003 49.43 -15.26 -9.20
CA THR A 1003 49.64 -13.86 -8.81
C THR A 1003 48.74 -13.41 -7.67
N ASN A 1004 47.66 -14.15 -7.37
CA ASN A 1004 46.59 -13.80 -6.45
C ASN A 1004 45.88 -12.48 -6.84
N LEU A 1005 45.86 -12.17 -8.14
CA LEU A 1005 45.24 -10.96 -8.70
C LEU A 1005 44.18 -11.33 -9.73
N ALA A 1006 43.03 -10.66 -9.68
CA ALA A 1006 42.01 -10.72 -10.71
C ALA A 1006 42.10 -9.50 -11.61
N SER A 1007 41.63 -9.62 -12.85
CA SER A 1007 41.80 -8.58 -13.86
C SER A 1007 40.49 -8.13 -14.51
N VAL A 1008 40.46 -6.88 -14.96
CA VAL A 1008 39.38 -6.33 -15.79
C VAL A 1008 39.95 -5.33 -16.78
N LYS A 1009 39.44 -5.35 -18.01
CA LYS A 1009 39.78 -4.36 -19.05
C LYS A 1009 38.74 -3.24 -19.03
N ALA A 1010 39.22 -2.00 -19.05
CA ALA A 1010 38.37 -0.81 -19.13
C ALA A 1010 39.06 0.28 -19.95
N TRP A 1011 38.28 1.25 -20.41
CA TRP A 1011 38.76 2.41 -21.14
C TRP A 1011 38.68 3.66 -20.29
N LEU A 1012 39.80 4.35 -20.12
CA LEU A 1012 39.84 5.65 -19.48
C LEU A 1012 39.65 6.73 -20.54
N PRO A 1013 38.60 7.58 -20.45
CA PRO A 1013 38.37 8.63 -21.42
C PRO A 1013 39.44 9.73 -21.36
N PRO A 1014 39.62 10.55 -22.41
CA PRO A 1014 40.67 11.56 -22.50
C PRO A 1014 40.39 12.82 -21.66
N GLN A 1015 40.02 12.66 -20.39
CA GLN A 1015 39.59 13.76 -19.49
C GLN A 1015 40.66 14.18 -18.46
N GLY A 1016 41.93 13.97 -18.78
CA GLY A 1016 43.06 14.17 -17.86
C GLY A 1016 43.52 12.86 -17.24
N ARG A 1017 43.97 12.91 -15.99
CA ARG A 1017 44.36 11.72 -15.22
C ARG A 1017 43.24 11.22 -14.32
N PHE A 1018 43.38 9.96 -13.92
CA PHE A 1018 42.48 9.28 -13.01
C PHE A 1018 43.25 8.72 -11.82
N MET A 1019 42.69 8.87 -10.63
CA MET A 1019 43.16 8.20 -9.42
C MET A 1019 42.27 7.00 -9.10
N ASP A 1020 42.87 5.85 -8.90
CA ASP A 1020 42.20 4.69 -8.31
C ASP A 1020 42.05 4.87 -6.79
N LEU A 1021 40.81 4.91 -6.30
CA LEU A 1021 40.49 5.17 -4.89
C LEU A 1021 41.00 4.11 -3.91
N PHE A 1022 41.18 2.87 -4.37
CA PHE A 1022 41.60 1.75 -3.52
C PHE A 1022 43.11 1.56 -3.50
N THR A 1023 43.80 1.97 -4.57
CA THR A 1023 45.24 1.77 -4.70
C THR A 1023 46.06 3.07 -4.62
N GLY A 1024 45.42 4.22 -4.86
CA GLY A 1024 46.07 5.54 -4.99
C GLY A 1024 46.87 5.71 -6.29
N THR A 1025 46.77 4.77 -7.24
CA THR A 1025 47.52 4.82 -8.50
C THR A 1025 46.94 5.89 -9.42
N ILE A 1026 47.81 6.64 -10.09
CA ILE A 1026 47.42 7.64 -11.09
C ILE A 1026 47.59 7.04 -12.49
N TYR A 1027 46.56 7.17 -13.31
CA TYR A 1027 46.54 6.70 -14.69
C TYR A 1027 46.33 7.87 -15.64
N ASP A 1028 47.09 7.89 -16.75
CA ASP A 1028 46.74 8.73 -17.89
C ASP A 1028 45.43 8.25 -18.55
N GLY A 1029 44.54 9.21 -18.85
CA GLY A 1029 43.35 8.98 -19.65
C GLY A 1029 43.62 8.86 -21.15
N GLY A 1030 42.56 8.57 -21.92
CA GLY A 1030 42.59 8.44 -23.37
C GLY A 1030 43.03 7.05 -23.89
N ARG A 1031 43.02 6.02 -23.05
CA ARG A 1031 43.54 4.68 -23.40
C ARG A 1031 42.82 3.55 -22.68
N GLY A 1032 42.94 2.34 -23.23
CA GLY A 1032 42.54 1.11 -22.55
C GLY A 1032 43.57 0.71 -21.47
N VAL A 1033 43.08 0.21 -20.34
CA VAL A 1033 43.89 -0.28 -19.22
C VAL A 1033 43.33 -1.63 -18.77
N THR A 1034 44.22 -2.59 -18.52
CA THR A 1034 43.88 -3.80 -17.75
C THR A 1034 44.25 -3.55 -16.30
N PHE A 1035 43.26 -3.52 -15.42
CA PHE A 1035 43.47 -3.35 -13.98
C PHE A 1035 43.65 -4.70 -13.31
N TYR A 1036 44.66 -4.84 -12.44
CA TYR A 1036 44.90 -6.05 -11.65
C TYR A 1036 44.73 -5.77 -10.16
N ARG A 1037 43.80 -6.45 -9.49
CA ARG A 1037 43.47 -6.17 -8.08
C ARG A 1037 43.45 -7.45 -7.26
N SER A 1038 43.95 -7.34 -6.02
CA SER A 1038 43.74 -8.37 -5.01
C SER A 1038 42.26 -8.42 -4.61
N ILE A 1039 41.89 -9.41 -3.80
CA ILE A 1039 40.50 -9.53 -3.33
C ILE A 1039 40.06 -8.34 -2.46
N ARG A 1040 41.00 -7.57 -1.88
CA ARG A 1040 40.73 -6.41 -1.00
C ARG A 1040 40.57 -5.10 -1.77
N GLN A 1041 40.76 -5.12 -3.08
CA GLN A 1041 40.78 -3.92 -3.93
C GLN A 1041 39.79 -4.08 -5.09
N TYR A 1042 39.28 -2.94 -5.58
CA TYR A 1042 38.34 -2.89 -6.69
C TYR A 1042 38.61 -1.65 -7.55
N PRO A 1043 38.59 -1.73 -8.89
CA PRO A 1043 38.87 -0.58 -9.74
C PRO A 1043 37.73 0.44 -9.69
N VAL A 1044 37.96 1.53 -8.95
CA VAL A 1044 37.09 2.71 -8.89
C VAL A 1044 37.94 3.95 -9.06
N LEU A 1045 37.69 4.69 -10.13
CA LEU A 1045 38.56 5.74 -10.63
C LEU A 1045 37.84 7.10 -10.51
N ALA A 1046 38.51 8.08 -9.93
CA ALA A 1046 38.08 9.48 -9.91
C ALA A 1046 38.98 10.29 -10.84
N SER A 1047 38.44 11.16 -11.68
CA SER A 1047 39.25 12.00 -12.57
C SER A 1047 39.71 13.30 -11.91
N GLU A 1048 40.76 13.92 -12.45
CA GLU A 1048 41.16 15.28 -12.05
C GLU A 1048 39.93 16.22 -12.09
N GLY A 1049 39.74 17.00 -11.02
CA GLY A 1049 38.57 17.85 -10.79
C GLY A 1049 37.45 17.21 -9.94
N SER A 1050 37.51 15.91 -9.66
CA SER A 1050 36.48 15.25 -8.84
C SER A 1050 36.53 15.67 -7.38
N ILE A 1051 35.34 15.87 -6.79
CA ILE A 1051 35.12 16.22 -5.39
C ILE A 1051 34.17 15.19 -4.78
N ILE A 1052 34.70 14.30 -3.94
CA ILE A 1052 33.94 13.17 -3.39
C ILE A 1052 33.70 13.38 -1.89
N THR A 1053 32.43 13.39 -1.49
CA THR A 1053 32.02 13.56 -0.09
C THR A 1053 31.62 12.23 0.55
N MET A 1054 32.22 11.90 1.69
CA MET A 1054 32.00 10.65 2.42
C MET A 1054 31.83 10.89 3.91
N GLY A 1055 31.26 9.92 4.62
CA GLY A 1055 31.36 9.83 6.07
C GLY A 1055 32.79 9.57 6.51
N HIS A 1056 33.27 10.32 7.50
CA HIS A 1056 34.62 10.22 8.03
C HIS A 1056 34.72 9.18 9.17
N GLY A 1057 35.64 8.22 9.03
CA GLY A 1057 35.89 7.14 10.00
C GLY A 1057 35.58 5.74 9.44
N ILE A 1058 36.00 4.69 10.17
CA ILE A 1058 35.82 3.28 9.74
C ILE A 1058 34.45 2.72 10.15
N SER A 1059 33.96 3.06 11.34
CA SER A 1059 32.69 2.55 11.87
C SER A 1059 31.54 3.47 11.46
N ALA A 1060 30.87 3.12 10.35
CA ALA A 1060 29.58 3.71 10.01
C ALA A 1060 28.49 3.05 10.87
N ARG A 1061 27.46 3.81 11.24
CA ARG A 1061 26.33 3.30 12.02
C ARG A 1061 25.19 2.81 11.11
N ASN A 1062 24.26 2.07 11.72
CA ASN A 1062 23.03 1.64 11.04
C ASN A 1062 22.16 2.83 10.60
N GLY A 1063 21.26 2.58 9.66
CA GLY A 1063 20.15 3.49 9.30
C GLY A 1063 20.52 4.65 8.39
N CYS A 1064 21.80 4.86 8.09
CA CYS A 1064 22.28 5.88 7.14
C CYS A 1064 21.92 7.32 7.52
N SER A 1065 21.87 7.67 8.81
CA SER A 1065 21.68 9.06 9.27
C SER A 1065 22.74 10.02 8.72
N ASN A 1066 22.50 11.33 8.83
CA ASN A 1066 23.48 12.34 8.45
C ASN A 1066 24.79 12.16 9.25
N PRO A 1067 25.95 12.15 8.58
CA PRO A 1067 27.21 11.89 9.27
C PRO A 1067 27.60 13.07 10.17
N SER A 1068 27.97 12.79 11.41
CA SER A 1068 28.51 13.81 12.33
C SER A 1068 29.91 14.30 11.93
N ARG A 1069 30.58 13.57 11.02
CA ARG A 1069 31.90 13.90 10.48
C ARG A 1069 31.95 13.60 8.99
N ILE A 1070 32.40 14.58 8.20
CA ILE A 1070 32.48 14.48 6.73
C ILE A 1070 33.95 14.47 6.31
N GLU A 1071 34.25 13.66 5.29
CA GLU A 1071 35.51 13.64 4.56
C GLU A 1071 35.24 14.13 3.12
N ILE A 1072 36.02 15.10 2.66
CA ILE A 1072 35.98 15.62 1.29
C ILE A 1072 37.30 15.27 0.62
N LEU A 1073 37.25 14.45 -0.42
CA LEU A 1073 38.40 14.08 -1.25
C LEU A 1073 38.41 14.95 -2.50
N ILE A 1074 39.52 15.62 -2.77
CA ILE A 1074 39.66 16.53 -3.92
C ILE A 1074 40.85 16.10 -4.75
N LEU A 1075 40.59 15.73 -6.01
CA LEU A 1075 41.66 15.42 -6.95
C LEU A 1075 42.02 16.65 -7.78
N VAL A 1076 43.17 17.26 -7.50
CA VAL A 1076 43.65 18.45 -8.22
C VAL A 1076 44.02 18.12 -9.67
N GLY A 1077 44.06 19.13 -10.53
CA GLY A 1077 44.44 19.02 -11.94
C GLY A 1077 43.43 19.67 -12.88
N ARG A 1078 42.18 19.84 -12.44
CA ARG A 1078 41.09 20.52 -13.17
C ARG A 1078 40.13 21.21 -12.20
N ASP A 1079 39.36 22.16 -12.71
CA ASP A 1079 38.27 22.77 -11.95
C ASP A 1079 37.23 21.71 -11.54
N GLY A 1080 36.68 21.87 -10.35
CA GLY A 1080 35.73 20.93 -9.76
C GLY A 1080 34.58 21.66 -9.09
N HIS A 1081 33.39 21.05 -9.13
CA HIS A 1081 32.22 21.52 -8.41
C HIS A 1081 31.40 20.33 -7.92
N ALA A 1082 30.94 20.38 -6.68
CA ALA A 1082 30.02 19.40 -6.12
C ALA A 1082 28.99 20.08 -5.22
N SER A 1083 27.75 19.60 -5.28
CA SER A 1083 26.75 19.85 -4.24
C SER A 1083 26.88 18.79 -3.15
N VAL A 1084 26.48 19.15 -1.92
CA VAL A 1084 26.20 18.23 -0.84
C VAL A 1084 24.77 18.49 -0.41
N ILE A 1085 23.91 17.48 -0.53
CA ILE A 1085 22.49 17.58 -0.20
C ILE A 1085 22.23 16.64 0.97
N GLU A 1086 21.57 17.15 2.02
CA GLU A 1086 21.18 16.36 3.19
C GLU A 1086 19.77 16.78 3.66
N ASP A 1087 18.95 15.80 4.05
CA ASP A 1087 17.62 16.02 4.63
C ASP A 1087 17.74 16.31 6.13
N ALA A 1088 17.15 17.40 6.61
CA ALA A 1088 17.15 17.74 8.05
C ALA A 1088 16.43 16.67 8.91
N ALA A 1089 15.53 15.91 8.28
CA ALA A 1089 14.88 14.73 8.85
C ALA A 1089 15.88 13.66 9.34
N ASP A 1090 17.05 13.57 8.71
CA ASP A 1090 18.07 12.57 9.03
C ASP A 1090 19.12 13.09 10.05
N ASP A 1091 18.87 14.25 10.67
CA ASP A 1091 19.72 14.86 11.72
C ASP A 1091 19.49 14.29 13.13
N SER A 1092 18.30 13.77 13.43
CA SER A 1092 17.95 13.43 14.82
C SER A 1092 18.60 12.12 15.26
N PHE A 1093 19.27 12.22 16.41
CA PHE A 1093 19.93 11.15 17.15
C PHE A 1093 19.05 10.61 18.31
N ASP A 1094 17.74 10.90 18.34
CA ASP A 1094 16.92 10.50 19.49
C ASP A 1094 16.55 9.00 19.43
N GLU A 1095 16.88 8.27 20.50
CA GLU A 1095 16.54 6.86 20.69
C GLU A 1095 15.03 6.66 20.95
N ARG A 1096 14.31 7.75 21.24
CA ARG A 1096 12.88 7.75 21.60
C ARG A 1096 11.93 8.17 20.48
N ASP A 1097 12.44 8.59 19.32
CA ASP A 1097 11.61 8.92 18.16
C ASP A 1097 11.14 7.62 17.47
N GLU A 1098 9.96 7.15 17.88
CA GLU A 1098 9.22 6.04 17.23
C GLU A 1098 8.71 6.39 15.83
N CYS A 1099 8.84 7.66 15.40
CA CYS A 1099 8.41 8.14 14.10
C CYS A 1099 9.58 8.65 13.28
N TYR A 1100 9.87 7.94 12.19
CA TYR A 1100 10.55 8.54 11.04
C TYR A 1100 9.81 9.84 10.65
N PRO A 1101 10.50 10.97 10.42
CA PRO A 1101 9.86 12.15 9.87
C PRO A 1101 9.14 11.77 8.58
N GLN A 1102 7.81 11.81 8.64
CA GLN A 1102 6.89 11.26 7.66
C GLN A 1102 6.83 12.12 6.38
N THR A 1103 7.77 13.04 6.11
CA THR A 1103 7.68 13.99 4.97
C THR A 1103 9.08 14.43 4.49
N PRO A 1104 9.24 14.79 3.21
CA PRO A 1104 10.39 15.57 2.75
C PRO A 1104 10.34 16.96 3.40
N ASN A 1105 11.00 17.14 4.54
CA ASN A 1105 11.19 18.44 5.17
C ASN A 1105 12.43 19.15 4.59
N ALA A 1106 12.58 20.44 4.89
CA ALA A 1106 13.60 21.36 4.37
C ALA A 1106 14.97 20.70 4.09
N ARG A 1107 15.25 20.46 2.79
CA ARG A 1107 16.58 20.07 2.31
C ARG A 1107 17.57 21.18 2.56
N ARG A 1108 18.79 20.78 2.90
CA ARG A 1108 19.93 21.68 2.93
C ARG A 1108 20.87 21.30 1.80
N GLU A 1109 21.21 22.27 0.98
CA GLU A 1109 22.14 22.12 -0.13
C GLU A 1109 23.32 23.07 0.08
N TRP A 1110 24.52 22.51 -0.10
CA TRP A 1110 25.79 23.19 0.06
C TRP A 1110 26.64 22.98 -1.17
N SER A 1111 27.48 23.96 -1.50
CA SER A 1111 28.37 23.90 -2.65
C SER A 1111 29.83 23.83 -2.23
N ILE A 1112 30.61 23.02 -2.95
CA ILE A 1112 32.06 22.94 -2.88
C ILE A 1112 32.58 23.24 -4.28
N THR A 1113 33.52 24.17 -4.41
CA THR A 1113 34.10 24.55 -5.70
C THR A 1113 35.62 24.63 -5.58
N PHE A 1114 36.31 24.00 -6.52
CA PHE A 1114 37.77 24.05 -6.64
C PHE A 1114 38.15 24.69 -7.96
N GLN A 1115 38.95 25.75 -7.91
CA GLN A 1115 39.49 26.46 -9.07
C GLN A 1115 40.97 26.11 -9.23
N GLN A 1116 41.28 25.32 -10.26
CA GLN A 1116 42.59 24.74 -10.49
C GLN A 1116 43.66 25.82 -10.78
N GLU A 1117 43.35 26.81 -11.59
CA GLU A 1117 44.32 27.85 -11.97
C GLU A 1117 44.88 28.60 -10.74
N ARG A 1118 43.98 28.91 -9.79
CA ARG A 1118 44.32 29.59 -8.54
C ARG A 1118 44.76 28.64 -7.42
N GLY A 1119 44.44 27.35 -7.56
CA GLY A 1119 44.54 26.35 -6.49
C GLY A 1119 43.67 26.71 -5.29
N GLU A 1120 42.46 27.22 -5.53
CA GLU A 1120 41.57 27.72 -4.48
C GLU A 1120 40.35 26.81 -4.33
N LEU A 1121 40.14 26.27 -3.13
CA LEU A 1121 38.92 25.57 -2.74
C LEU A 1121 38.04 26.49 -1.92
N THR A 1122 36.79 26.68 -2.31
CA THR A 1122 35.76 27.34 -1.50
C THR A 1122 34.66 26.34 -1.16
N ALA A 1123 34.31 26.24 0.12
CA ALA A 1123 33.24 25.37 0.58
C ALA A 1123 32.41 26.05 1.67
N ARG A 1124 31.11 25.76 1.70
CA ARG A 1124 30.20 26.17 2.77
C ARG A 1124 29.40 24.97 3.23
N ILE A 1125 29.83 24.29 4.30
CA ILE A 1125 29.23 23.03 4.75
C ILE A 1125 29.11 23.01 6.29
N PRO A 1126 28.07 22.40 6.87
CA PRO A 1126 28.02 22.13 8.30
C PRO A 1126 28.72 20.80 8.58
N ALA A 1127 29.59 20.79 9.58
CA ALA A 1127 30.21 19.56 10.03
C ALA A 1127 30.84 19.79 11.40
N GLY A 1128 30.59 18.89 12.36
CA GLY A 1128 31.21 18.98 13.69
C GLY A 1128 32.72 18.72 13.65
N ASN A 1129 33.14 17.80 12.78
CA ASN A 1129 34.54 17.60 12.42
C ASN A 1129 34.63 17.30 10.92
N LEU A 1130 35.40 18.10 10.20
CA LEU A 1130 35.58 18.01 8.75
C LEU A 1130 37.03 17.67 8.42
N ALA A 1131 37.24 16.74 7.49
CA ALA A 1131 38.55 16.45 6.90
C ALA A 1131 38.51 16.75 5.40
N VAL A 1132 39.38 17.64 4.92
CA VAL A 1132 39.59 17.88 3.49
C VAL A 1132 40.92 17.26 3.09
N ARG A 1133 40.88 16.34 2.12
CA ARG A 1133 42.04 15.58 1.66
C ARG A 1133 42.35 15.90 0.21
N PHE A 1134 43.63 16.16 -0.06
CA PHE A 1134 44.19 16.36 -1.40
C PHE A 1134 45.21 15.25 -1.70
N PRO A 1135 44.75 14.08 -2.19
CA PRO A 1135 45.65 13.01 -2.59
C PRO A 1135 46.60 13.47 -3.71
N GLY A 1136 47.85 13.05 -3.62
CA GLY A 1136 48.90 13.38 -4.58
C GLY A 1136 49.66 14.66 -4.29
N LEU A 1137 49.35 15.38 -3.22
CA LEU A 1137 50.21 16.45 -2.73
C LEU A 1137 51.17 15.89 -1.67
N HIS A 1138 52.48 16.00 -1.93
CA HIS A 1138 53.54 15.42 -1.09
C HIS A 1138 54.23 16.44 -0.16
N SER A 1139 53.89 17.71 -0.28
CA SER A 1139 54.44 18.81 0.52
C SER A 1139 53.36 19.87 0.74
N ILE A 1140 53.47 20.65 1.83
CA ILE A 1140 52.63 21.84 2.03
C ILE A 1140 53.11 22.93 1.05
N PRO A 1141 52.29 23.41 0.11
CA PRO A 1141 52.72 24.42 -0.85
C PRO A 1141 53.13 25.73 -0.17
N GLN A 1142 54.10 26.47 -0.74
CA GLN A 1142 54.53 27.77 -0.20
C GLN A 1142 53.39 28.81 -0.11
N GLY A 1143 52.37 28.69 -0.97
CA GLY A 1143 51.18 29.54 -0.97
C GLY A 1143 50.05 29.05 -0.06
N PHE A 1144 50.27 28.01 0.76
CA PHE A 1144 49.23 27.39 1.57
C PHE A 1144 48.65 28.36 2.59
N LYS A 1145 47.34 28.59 2.53
CA LYS A 1145 46.60 29.42 3.48
C LYS A 1145 45.18 28.88 3.67
N VAL A 1146 44.66 29.01 4.89
CA VAL A 1146 43.25 28.70 5.20
C VAL A 1146 42.56 29.96 5.71
N ARG A 1147 41.31 30.17 5.27
CA ARG A 1147 40.45 31.25 5.73
C ARG A 1147 39.13 30.67 6.22
N ILE A 1148 38.66 31.10 7.40
CA ILE A 1148 37.37 30.68 7.99
C ILE A 1148 36.55 31.94 8.29
N GLN A 1149 35.28 31.98 7.85
CA GLN A 1149 34.30 33.05 8.13
C GLN A 1149 34.83 34.49 7.97
N ASP A 1150 35.19 34.90 6.74
CA ASP A 1150 35.64 36.26 6.37
C ASP A 1150 36.80 36.87 7.19
N ASN A 1151 37.43 36.11 8.10
CA ASN A 1151 38.58 36.56 8.88
C ASN A 1151 39.83 36.70 8.00
N GLU A 1152 40.82 37.45 8.48
CA GLU A 1152 42.14 37.53 7.82
C GLU A 1152 42.79 36.14 7.71
N PRO A 1153 43.52 35.82 6.61
CA PRO A 1153 44.17 34.52 6.44
C PRO A 1153 45.17 34.22 7.57
N GLY A 1154 45.06 33.05 8.20
CA GLY A 1154 45.93 32.59 9.29
C GLY A 1154 45.88 31.07 9.47
N ASP A 1155 46.60 30.54 10.45
CA ASP A 1155 46.58 29.12 10.85
C ASP A 1155 45.27 28.69 11.52
N GLY A 1156 44.40 29.64 11.90
CA GLY A 1156 42.94 29.47 12.01
C GLY A 1156 42.43 28.37 12.94
N GLY A 1157 43.28 27.77 13.78
CA GLY A 1157 42.95 26.61 14.61
C GLY A 1157 42.73 25.30 13.83
N VAL A 1158 43.20 25.20 12.58
CA VAL A 1158 43.12 23.97 11.77
C VAL A 1158 44.37 23.11 11.92
N ASP A 1159 44.23 21.80 11.84
CA ASP A 1159 45.36 20.86 11.85
C ASP A 1159 45.69 20.41 10.43
N VAL A 1160 46.93 20.65 10.00
CA VAL A 1160 47.41 20.37 8.64
C VAL A 1160 48.48 19.29 8.71
N GLN A 1161 48.23 18.18 8.03
CA GLN A 1161 49.10 17.01 8.07
C GLN A 1161 49.48 16.57 6.65
N LEU A 1162 50.74 16.16 6.49
CA LEU A 1162 51.17 15.36 5.35
C LEU A 1162 51.08 13.89 5.76
N ASP A 1163 50.00 13.24 5.35
CA ASP A 1163 49.73 11.83 5.62
C ASP A 1163 49.71 11.02 4.32
N ARG A 1164 49.15 9.81 4.37
CA ARG A 1164 48.97 8.97 3.19
C ARG A 1164 47.50 8.63 3.03
N TYR A 1165 46.96 8.89 1.84
CA TYR A 1165 45.71 8.29 1.41
C TYR A 1165 46.05 6.95 0.75
N ARG A 1166 45.85 5.86 1.48
CA ARG A 1166 46.33 4.52 1.09
C ARG A 1166 47.85 4.53 0.91
N ASN A 1167 48.33 4.34 -0.30
CA ASN A 1167 49.75 4.33 -0.63
C ASN A 1167 50.24 5.65 -1.22
N MET A 1168 49.33 6.61 -1.46
CA MET A 1168 49.62 7.90 -2.06
C MET A 1168 49.91 8.95 -0.98
N PRO A 1169 50.92 9.83 -1.15
CA PRO A 1169 51.05 11.03 -0.33
C PRO A 1169 49.77 11.87 -0.37
N CYS A 1170 49.37 12.45 0.75
CA CYS A 1170 48.16 13.25 0.84
C CYS A 1170 48.37 14.44 1.77
N LEU A 1171 47.95 15.63 1.31
CA LEU A 1171 47.80 16.79 2.18
C LEU A 1171 46.39 16.76 2.78
N SER A 1172 46.30 16.69 4.10
CA SER A 1172 45.04 16.60 4.83
C SER A 1172 44.88 17.82 5.74
N VAL A 1173 43.71 18.45 5.68
CA VAL A 1173 43.34 19.61 6.50
C VAL A 1173 42.14 19.22 7.35
N TYR A 1174 42.33 19.22 8.67
CA TYR A 1174 41.33 18.87 9.65
C TYR A 1174 40.81 20.13 10.34
N PHE A 1175 39.49 20.24 10.44
CA PHE A 1175 38.79 21.36 11.08
C PHE A 1175 38.16 20.87 12.40
N PRO A 1176 38.87 21.00 13.54
CA PRO A 1176 38.33 20.61 14.85
C PRO A 1176 37.33 21.66 15.37
N GLY A 1177 36.24 21.20 15.99
CA GLY A 1177 35.38 22.07 16.81
C GLY A 1177 34.47 23.02 16.03
N LEU A 1178 34.18 22.74 14.76
CA LEU A 1178 33.11 23.41 14.03
C LEU A 1178 31.74 22.99 14.60
N ASP A 1179 30.72 23.86 14.47
CA ASP A 1179 29.36 23.52 14.87
C ASP A 1179 28.76 22.55 13.83
N PRO A 1180 28.27 21.36 14.24
CA PRO A 1180 27.69 20.38 13.33
C PRO A 1180 26.38 20.82 12.67
N LEU A 1181 25.71 21.86 13.17
CA LEU A 1181 24.41 22.32 12.68
C LEU A 1181 24.51 23.64 11.89
N LEU A 1182 25.57 24.44 12.09
CA LEU A 1182 25.75 25.72 11.40
C LEU A 1182 26.76 25.60 10.25
N PRO A 1183 26.37 25.95 9.00
CA PRO A 1183 27.27 25.88 7.86
C PRO A 1183 28.39 26.89 7.99
N THR A 1184 29.64 26.41 7.95
CA THR A 1184 30.83 27.24 8.00
C THR A 1184 31.41 27.42 6.61
N THR A 1185 31.66 28.67 6.22
CA THR A 1185 32.36 28.99 4.97
C THR A 1185 33.85 29.01 5.22
N PHE A 1186 34.60 28.24 4.44
CA PHE A 1186 36.06 28.26 4.48
C PHE A 1186 36.66 28.25 3.07
N THR A 1187 37.90 28.72 2.98
CA THR A 1187 38.68 28.72 1.75
C THR A 1187 40.06 28.15 2.02
N ILE A 1188 40.49 27.18 1.20
CA ILE A 1188 41.85 26.62 1.22
C ILE A 1188 42.56 27.07 -0.05
N MET A 1189 43.65 27.80 0.09
CA MET A 1189 44.51 28.21 -1.01
C MET A 1189 45.73 27.30 -1.00
N LEU A 1190 45.99 26.60 -2.11
CA LEU A 1190 47.15 25.74 -2.34
C LEU A 1190 48.26 26.45 -3.14
N GLY A 1191 48.00 27.66 -3.66
CA GLY A 1191 48.84 28.31 -4.65
C GLY A 1191 48.52 27.85 -6.09
N PRO A 1192 49.00 28.58 -7.11
CA PRO A 1192 48.55 28.41 -8.47
C PRO A 1192 48.91 27.05 -9.07
N ASN A 1193 47.96 26.44 -9.79
CA ASN A 1193 48.12 25.21 -10.56
C ASN A 1193 48.72 24.01 -9.79
N PRO A 1194 48.15 23.60 -8.64
CA PRO A 1194 48.65 22.43 -7.90
C PRO A 1194 48.59 21.17 -8.77
N GLN A 1195 49.61 20.32 -8.68
CA GLN A 1195 49.76 19.12 -9.52
C GLN A 1195 49.79 17.85 -8.69
N LEU A 1196 49.21 16.78 -9.22
CA LEU A 1196 49.38 15.43 -8.67
C LEU A 1196 50.84 15.00 -8.75
N ALA A 1197 51.40 14.48 -7.67
CA ALA A 1197 52.73 13.88 -7.65
C ALA A 1197 52.82 12.68 -8.61
N VAL A 1198 54.00 12.49 -9.21
CA VAL A 1198 54.36 11.26 -9.93
C VAL A 1198 54.79 10.23 -8.88
N LEU A 1199 54.17 9.05 -8.90
CA LEU A 1199 54.40 8.03 -7.87
C LEU A 1199 55.54 7.09 -8.27
N ASP A 1200 56.46 6.83 -7.35
CA ASP A 1200 57.43 5.76 -7.51
C ASP A 1200 56.78 4.40 -7.22
N HIS A 1201 56.60 3.60 -8.26
CA HIS A 1201 56.02 2.27 -8.17
C HIS A 1201 57.03 1.18 -7.81
N GLY A 1202 58.34 1.48 -7.71
CA GLY A 1202 59.38 0.50 -7.38
C GLY A 1202 59.07 -0.38 -6.16
N PRO A 1203 58.79 0.20 -4.97
CA PRO A 1203 58.45 -0.58 -3.78
C PRO A 1203 57.21 -1.46 -3.94
N ARG A 1204 56.22 -1.00 -4.73
CA ARG A 1204 54.99 -1.76 -5.00
C ARG A 1204 55.20 -2.88 -5.99
N LEU A 1205 56.03 -2.66 -7.02
CA LEU A 1205 56.42 -3.71 -7.96
C LEU A 1205 57.14 -4.86 -7.23
N GLU A 1206 58.02 -4.53 -6.29
CA GLU A 1206 58.69 -5.52 -5.44
C GLU A 1206 57.68 -6.30 -4.59
N GLU A 1207 56.75 -5.60 -3.95
CA GLU A 1207 55.69 -6.23 -3.15
C GLU A 1207 54.81 -7.18 -3.98
N VAL A 1208 54.43 -6.77 -5.20
CA VAL A 1208 53.66 -7.60 -6.13
C VAL A 1208 54.42 -8.87 -6.49
N ILE A 1209 55.69 -8.77 -6.93
CA ILE A 1209 56.51 -9.94 -7.29
C ILE A 1209 56.76 -10.85 -6.07
N ARG A 1210 56.98 -10.25 -4.89
CA ARG A 1210 57.13 -10.99 -3.64
C ARG A 1210 55.90 -11.86 -3.37
N GLY A 1211 54.70 -11.31 -3.58
CA GLY A 1211 53.44 -12.01 -3.41
C GLY A 1211 53.17 -13.16 -4.38
N TYR A 1212 53.82 -13.19 -5.55
CA TYR A 1212 53.60 -14.24 -6.55
C TYR A 1212 54.00 -15.64 -6.04
N GLN A 1213 53.18 -16.64 -6.35
CA GLN A 1213 53.41 -18.07 -6.10
C GLN A 1213 53.97 -18.73 -7.37
N ILE A 1214 55.20 -18.34 -7.72
CA ILE A 1214 55.95 -18.81 -8.89
C ILE A 1214 57.39 -19.14 -8.53
N GLU A 1215 58.13 -19.77 -9.45
CA GLU A 1215 59.55 -20.08 -9.31
C GLU A 1215 60.39 -18.85 -8.92
N PHE A 1216 61.28 -18.98 -7.93
CA PHE A 1216 62.16 -17.88 -7.51
C PHE A 1216 63.01 -17.33 -8.66
N SER A 1217 63.54 -18.21 -9.52
CA SER A 1217 64.30 -17.81 -10.72
C SER A 1217 63.47 -16.97 -11.71
N MET A 1218 62.15 -17.10 -11.68
CA MET A 1218 61.24 -16.28 -12.47
C MET A 1218 61.04 -14.92 -11.83
N LYS A 1219 60.90 -14.85 -10.50
CA LYS A 1219 60.89 -13.58 -9.74
C LYS A 1219 62.17 -12.78 -9.99
N ASP A 1220 63.34 -13.42 -9.95
CA ASP A 1220 64.63 -12.78 -10.22
C ASP A 1220 64.68 -12.22 -11.65
N ARG A 1221 64.20 -12.97 -12.64
CA ARG A 1221 64.14 -12.49 -14.04
C ARG A 1221 63.21 -11.29 -14.21
N LEU A 1222 62.03 -11.31 -13.58
CA LEU A 1222 61.10 -10.19 -13.57
C LEU A 1222 61.72 -8.95 -12.92
N TRP A 1223 62.35 -9.12 -11.75
CA TRP A 1223 62.98 -8.02 -11.02
C TRP A 1223 64.20 -7.45 -11.77
N ASN A 1224 65.04 -8.30 -12.35
CA ASN A 1224 66.18 -7.88 -13.17
C ASN A 1224 65.74 -7.06 -14.40
N ALA A 1225 64.62 -7.42 -15.03
CA ALA A 1225 64.04 -6.62 -16.11
C ALA A 1225 63.57 -5.24 -15.63
N ILE A 1226 63.00 -5.15 -14.42
CA ILE A 1226 62.57 -3.90 -13.79
C ILE A 1226 63.77 -3.00 -13.44
N GLU A 1227 64.74 -3.54 -12.71
CA GLU A 1227 65.94 -2.80 -12.29
C GLU A 1227 66.82 -2.40 -13.50
N GLY A 1228 66.97 -3.28 -14.49
CA GLY A 1228 67.72 -3.00 -15.72
C GLY A 1228 67.12 -1.88 -16.58
N GLY A 1229 65.81 -1.62 -16.44
CA GLY A 1229 65.07 -0.55 -17.12
C GLY A 1229 64.70 0.64 -16.22
N LYS A 1230 65.21 0.73 -14.99
CA LYS A 1230 64.82 1.75 -14.01
C LYS A 1230 64.87 3.17 -14.57
N GLY A 1231 63.77 3.91 -14.39
CA GLY A 1231 63.60 5.26 -14.96
C GLY A 1231 63.31 5.32 -16.46
N LYS A 1232 63.17 4.18 -17.15
CA LYS A 1232 62.85 4.08 -18.59
C LYS A 1232 61.65 3.15 -18.83
N PRO A 1233 60.40 3.62 -18.60
CA PRO A 1233 59.20 2.76 -18.63
C PRO A 1233 59.04 1.88 -19.87
N LEU A 1234 59.23 2.44 -21.08
CA LEU A 1234 59.13 1.69 -22.33
C LEU A 1234 60.20 0.58 -22.46
N SER A 1235 61.42 0.85 -22.00
CA SER A 1235 62.49 -0.15 -21.99
C SER A 1235 62.14 -1.29 -21.03
N THR A 1236 61.65 -0.96 -19.83
CA THR A 1236 61.23 -1.96 -18.85
C THR A 1236 60.10 -2.84 -19.37
N ILE A 1237 59.07 -2.23 -19.96
CA ILE A 1237 57.94 -2.97 -20.54
C ILE A 1237 58.42 -3.90 -21.66
N SER A 1238 59.27 -3.40 -22.57
CA SER A 1238 59.84 -4.23 -23.64
C SER A 1238 60.66 -5.40 -23.09
N SER A 1239 61.46 -5.19 -22.04
CA SER A 1239 62.23 -6.25 -21.40
C SER A 1239 61.35 -7.28 -20.71
N LEU A 1240 60.28 -6.85 -20.03
CA LEU A 1240 59.31 -7.75 -19.39
C LEU A 1240 58.57 -8.61 -20.43
N LEU A 1241 58.08 -8.01 -21.51
CA LEU A 1241 57.39 -8.74 -22.58
C LEU A 1241 58.31 -9.73 -23.30
N ALA A 1242 59.61 -9.40 -23.45
CA ALA A 1242 60.60 -10.29 -24.07
C ALA A 1242 60.88 -11.56 -23.26
N LEU A 1243 60.50 -11.62 -21.98
CA LEU A 1243 60.62 -12.84 -21.16
C LEU A 1243 59.64 -13.94 -21.61
N GLY A 1244 58.59 -13.60 -22.37
CA GLY A 1244 57.64 -14.56 -22.94
C GLY A 1244 56.70 -15.21 -21.92
N TYR A 1245 56.48 -14.56 -20.77
CA TYR A 1245 55.52 -15.03 -19.76
C TYR A 1245 54.08 -14.61 -20.08
N ASP A 1246 53.12 -15.35 -19.54
CA ASP A 1246 51.69 -15.07 -19.68
C ASP A 1246 51.32 -13.65 -19.19
N GLU A 1247 50.30 -13.05 -19.83
CA GLU A 1247 49.76 -11.73 -19.47
C GLU A 1247 49.38 -11.65 -17.98
N ALA A 1248 48.91 -12.73 -17.36
CA ALA A 1248 48.57 -12.77 -15.94
C ALA A 1248 49.75 -12.47 -15.00
N ILE A 1249 50.99 -12.72 -15.44
CA ILE A 1249 52.22 -12.53 -14.63
C ILE A 1249 52.90 -11.20 -14.95
N VAL A 1250 53.06 -10.86 -16.23
CA VAL A 1250 53.71 -9.60 -16.63
C VAL A 1250 52.76 -8.40 -16.63
N GLY A 1251 51.47 -8.63 -16.86
CA GLY A 1251 50.43 -7.60 -16.92
C GLY A 1251 50.33 -6.70 -15.68
N PRO A 1252 50.27 -7.23 -14.45
CA PRO A 1252 50.22 -6.40 -13.24
C PRO A 1252 51.43 -5.46 -13.08
N LEU A 1253 52.60 -5.88 -13.58
CA LEU A 1253 53.81 -5.06 -13.56
C LEU A 1253 53.75 -3.97 -14.63
N VAL A 1254 53.32 -4.35 -15.85
CA VAL A 1254 53.12 -3.43 -16.97
C VAL A 1254 52.07 -2.37 -16.64
N GLU A 1255 50.97 -2.73 -15.95
CA GLU A 1255 49.95 -1.80 -15.48
C GLU A 1255 50.58 -0.64 -14.69
N LEU A 1256 51.37 -0.95 -13.66
CA LEU A 1256 51.99 0.06 -12.78
C LEU A 1256 53.06 0.88 -13.51
N ILE A 1257 53.90 0.24 -14.32
CA ILE A 1257 54.97 0.94 -15.06
C ILE A 1257 54.39 1.89 -16.11
N ALA A 1258 53.30 1.49 -16.75
CA ALA A 1258 52.64 2.29 -17.76
C ALA A 1258 51.63 3.28 -17.19
N ALA A 1259 51.34 3.28 -15.87
CA ALA A 1259 50.23 4.02 -15.27
C ALA A 1259 50.30 5.53 -15.56
N ASP A 1260 51.44 6.17 -15.28
CA ASP A 1260 51.67 7.61 -15.49
C ASP A 1260 52.84 7.81 -16.46
N SER A 1261 52.62 8.50 -17.57
CA SER A 1261 53.63 8.78 -18.60
C SER A 1261 54.63 9.85 -18.20
N ARG A 1262 54.37 10.60 -17.11
CA ARG A 1262 55.30 11.61 -16.62
C ARG A 1262 56.56 10.96 -16.07
N PRO A 1263 57.75 11.53 -16.32
CA PRO A 1263 58.98 11.05 -15.72
C PRO A 1263 58.94 11.29 -14.20
N LEU A 1264 59.48 10.34 -13.43
CA LEU A 1264 59.79 10.58 -12.02
C LEU A 1264 60.76 11.76 -11.93
N SER A 1265 60.32 12.87 -11.33
CA SER A 1265 61.22 13.98 -11.03
C SER A 1265 62.33 13.48 -10.10
N PRO A 1266 63.61 13.85 -10.33
CA PRO A 1266 64.64 13.57 -9.34
C PRO A 1266 64.23 14.24 -8.02
N PRO A 1267 64.49 13.61 -6.85
CA PRO A 1267 64.14 14.21 -5.57
C PRO A 1267 64.74 15.62 -5.51
N SER A 1268 63.89 16.63 -5.37
CA SER A 1268 64.35 17.98 -5.13
C SER A 1268 65.12 17.96 -3.82
N THR A 1269 66.42 18.21 -3.89
CA THR A 1269 67.23 18.52 -2.72
C THR A 1269 66.79 19.88 -2.21
N GLY A 1270 65.86 19.87 -1.24
CA GLY A 1270 65.29 21.06 -0.63
C GLY A 1270 64.80 20.75 0.76
#